data_AF-A0A1H6L1F4-F1
#
_entry.id   AF-A0A1H6L1F4-F1
#
_cell.length_a   1.000
_cell.length_b   1.000
_cell.length_c   1.000
_cell.angle_alpha   90.00
_cell.angle_beta   90.00
_cell.angle_gamma   90.00
#
_symmetry.space_group_name_H-M   'P 1'
#
loop_
_entity.id
_entity.type
_entity.pdbx_description
1 polymer ?
#
loop_
_entity_poly.entity_id
_entity_poly.type
_entity_poly.pdbx_seq_one_letter_code
_entity_poly.pdbx_strand_id
1 'polypeptide(L)'
;MKKLLPVFALLGSIAVNAQTKDVQLQWSEQNLTISNARNFFLPSFQTDYFSYNSGEKIIEAKVLINNIQGNQVRIVSQNMQAIDLSKYKDINTRNIPSAIDPKISIYTTKGVKSAIVTFNPIVKTASGYSKVTNIVFEVFGAASGNAGKRERTFTVENSVLAQGNWFRFKVDETGVYRLDKNFLTKLGVPADVDPRTIKIYGYGGDMLPLANAKNEYFDLPEVAIQFQGEQDGVLNDNDYALFYAVGTKGWSDENATHLNLYSNDAYYYVTYGGSSGKRMQTYTEPSGAATVTYTDYIARVFDEKNLENIVQLSRKTFGENYGQSFDKQVVLQTPMLNSSKQATIGINVAAISQNSTSFNVSLNNQPIGTQTVQAKTDNILANEAYFSNQRNLSSETNSFTITFNNNGVPSARGFLDFVAIDYYKHLAGYNKQFKFSFTDAVAEVGVGAFQINNAQSISQVWDVTDRYNAVYKTNNAANINLKMPLGELREYVAVDQNDIYTPIEVSNSKVTNQNLKGTVLANGNVDYLIITNNELISAANRLANLHKTKSNLNVKVVPLDAIYNEFSSGQQDIVAIRNFIRYVYFAGNQTLKYVNLFGDASTDYFDASSNIVPIFHYLDNTLSSSSRNFNDWSTFATDDFYALLDESEGVFTNETYRGIDVTIGRMPVKTTQEANAMVSKVEQYLSNENAGRWKNVYTALADDVDALSDVSLQVALNEMVDELVENKPYFNVKKIIADSYQQQVVAGGPRYPQAKEDFLNGINSGSLVVNYLGHGAETGLGGERYFEIPDIEKLNNINKYPLFAIMTCDFTRFDNPELKSGGEYLFLREKAGAIGILATTRKIGITSANQFTKNVSRWLFDYNNTLPDVSMAEALMYTKNDTEYMVSEQGMVAFVGDPALKLAMPKPNIIITHVNEEAIENFTGSLRALDRVKLKGQVTTESGQLISNFNGDLAVQMFDKNQERTTLVNDGIGSPMNFTTLGETVFRGNATVTNGVFEIEFVVPKDIKIAVGEGKASFYAVKEATVLDEYTGANTTIKIGGVNENAAEDNKAPEIKLYMNDESFISGGITNNSPLFLAHLEDENGMNTASGIGHDMVAILDGDENNPIVMNEFYETEPNNFTKGFINYPFSNLKEGLHTITFKGWDVYNNLATATLDFVVAAETGLQLDKVLNYPNPFVDYTEFWFQHNRPNETLQVQVQILTVTGKIVKTINQTVVSDGVLSKEIKWDGRDDFGDRIGKGVYIYRLKVKSTVSGEQAEKIEKLVIL
;
A
#
# COMPACT_ATOMS: atom_id res chain seq x y z
N MET A 1 49.82 -23.72 49.04
CA MET A 1 48.45 -23.45 48.52
C MET A 1 48.19 -21.96 48.24
N LYS A 2 49.03 -21.29 47.41
CA LYS A 2 48.83 -19.87 47.01
C LYS A 2 49.31 -19.59 45.56
N LYS A 3 49.20 -20.57 44.66
CA LYS A 3 49.61 -20.45 43.24
C LYS A 3 48.62 -21.09 42.24
N LEU A 4 47.36 -21.27 42.62
CA LEU A 4 46.32 -21.84 41.74
C LEU A 4 45.07 -20.96 41.57
N LEU A 5 44.96 -19.83 42.28
CA LEU A 5 43.84 -18.89 42.11
C LEU A 5 43.88 -18.00 40.84
N PRO A 6 45.03 -17.62 40.25
CA PRO A 6 45.00 -16.77 39.05
C PRO A 6 44.68 -17.54 37.76
N VAL A 7 44.76 -18.87 37.77
CA VAL A 7 44.40 -19.70 36.60
C VAL A 7 42.89 -19.89 36.49
N PHE A 8 42.17 -19.93 37.62
CA PHE A 8 40.71 -19.97 37.61
C PHE A 8 40.05 -18.60 37.35
N ALA A 9 40.75 -17.49 37.60
CA ALA A 9 40.25 -16.15 37.28
C ALA A 9 40.46 -15.76 35.80
N LEU A 10 41.47 -16.30 35.11
CA LEU A 10 41.68 -16.07 33.67
C LEU A 10 40.82 -16.96 32.76
N LEU A 11 40.27 -18.06 33.29
CA LEU A 11 39.32 -18.94 32.59
C LEU A 11 37.85 -18.55 32.82
N GLY A 12 37.59 -17.51 33.64
CA GLY A 12 36.25 -17.11 34.07
C GLY A 12 35.57 -16.00 33.26
N SER A 13 36.11 -15.57 32.12
CA SER A 13 35.56 -14.42 31.36
C SER A 13 35.45 -14.63 29.86
N ILE A 14 35.25 -15.87 29.41
CA ILE A 14 34.66 -16.15 28.10
C ILE A 14 33.29 -16.78 28.36
N ALA A 15 32.33 -15.96 28.78
CA ALA A 15 30.94 -16.36 28.72
C ALA A 15 30.54 -16.42 27.24
N VAL A 16 30.70 -17.60 26.63
CA VAL A 16 30.05 -17.88 25.36
C VAL A 16 28.56 -17.95 25.68
N ASN A 17 27.82 -16.87 25.42
CA ASN A 17 26.36 -16.89 25.51
C ASN A 17 25.86 -17.83 24.41
N ALA A 18 25.51 -19.06 24.81
CA ALA A 18 25.01 -20.09 23.93
C ALA A 18 23.57 -20.44 24.36
N GLN A 19 22.65 -20.44 23.40
CA GLN A 19 21.25 -20.77 23.62
C GLN A 19 20.94 -22.10 22.94
N THR A 20 20.44 -23.08 23.69
CA THR A 20 20.07 -24.39 23.15
C THR A 20 18.57 -24.48 22.88
N LYS A 21 18.18 -25.07 21.74
CA LYS A 21 16.78 -25.39 21.40
C LYS A 21 16.65 -26.88 21.13
N ASP A 22 15.84 -27.56 21.93
CA ASP A 22 15.45 -28.96 21.73
C ASP A 22 14.20 -29.03 20.83
N VAL A 23 14.26 -29.87 19.81
CA VAL A 23 13.21 -30.04 18.79
C VAL A 23 12.87 -31.51 18.67
N GLN A 24 11.60 -31.84 18.87
CA GLN A 24 11.05 -33.19 18.70
C GLN A 24 10.19 -33.20 17.44
N LEU A 25 10.50 -34.06 16.46
CA LEU A 25 9.73 -34.20 15.22
C LEU A 25 8.80 -35.42 15.30
N GLN A 26 7.49 -35.17 15.38
CA GLN A 26 6.42 -36.16 15.46
C GLN A 26 5.97 -36.55 14.06
N TRP A 27 6.55 -37.61 13.51
CA TRP A 27 6.32 -38.00 12.12
C TRP A 27 4.94 -38.59 11.87
N SER A 28 4.32 -38.15 10.78
CA SER A 28 3.06 -38.65 10.24
C SER A 28 3.18 -38.85 8.72
N GLU A 29 2.10 -39.29 8.09
CA GLU A 29 1.95 -39.26 6.63
C GLU A 29 0.94 -38.15 6.30
N GLN A 30 1.23 -37.36 5.27
CA GLN A 30 0.35 -36.30 4.83
C GLN A 30 0.29 -36.27 3.30
N ASN A 31 -0.92 -36.08 2.77
CA ASN A 31 -1.11 -35.66 1.39
C ASN A 31 -1.12 -34.13 1.37
N LEU A 32 -0.13 -33.55 0.70
CA LEU A 32 -0.02 -32.10 0.50
C LEU A 32 -0.48 -31.77 -0.91
N THR A 33 -1.37 -30.80 -1.04
CA THR A 33 -1.85 -30.28 -2.32
C THR A 33 -1.29 -28.88 -2.49
N ILE A 34 -0.33 -28.72 -3.39
CA ILE A 34 0.44 -27.46 -3.59
C ILE A 34 0.06 -26.80 -4.91
N SER A 35 -0.36 -27.63 -5.87
CA SER A 35 -0.97 -27.23 -7.11
C SER A 35 -1.68 -28.44 -7.68
N ASN A 36 -2.34 -28.26 -8.81
CA ASN A 36 -3.56 -28.97 -9.04
C ASN A 36 -3.54 -30.05 -10.09
N ALA A 37 -2.36 -30.64 -10.26
CA ALA A 37 -2.22 -31.94 -10.91
C ALA A 37 -1.52 -32.95 -10.00
N ARG A 38 -1.16 -32.58 -8.76
CA ARG A 38 -0.34 -33.43 -7.90
C ARG A 38 -0.67 -33.28 -6.43
N ASN A 39 -1.28 -34.32 -5.88
CA ASN A 39 -1.18 -34.61 -4.46
C ASN A 39 0.20 -35.21 -4.20
N PHE A 40 0.97 -34.55 -3.35
CA PHE A 40 2.27 -35.02 -2.92
C PHE A 40 2.06 -35.90 -1.68
N PHE A 41 2.29 -37.19 -1.81
CA PHE A 41 2.29 -38.10 -0.67
C PHE A 41 3.67 -38.08 -0.02
N LEU A 42 3.78 -37.42 1.12
CA LEU A 42 5.05 -37.06 1.74
C LEU A 42 5.14 -37.60 3.17
N PRO A 43 6.35 -37.93 3.65
CA PRO A 43 6.58 -38.07 5.06
C PRO A 43 6.53 -36.67 5.70
N SER A 44 5.69 -36.49 6.71
CA SER A 44 5.46 -35.20 7.37
C SER A 44 5.72 -35.28 8.86
N PHE A 45 5.67 -34.13 9.52
CA PHE A 45 5.66 -33.97 10.97
C PHE A 45 4.79 -32.75 11.31
N GLN A 46 4.74 -32.35 12.59
CA GLN A 46 3.92 -31.21 13.01
C GLN A 46 4.17 -29.96 12.15
N THR A 47 3.08 -29.29 11.78
CA THR A 47 3.03 -28.19 10.81
C THR A 47 3.93 -27.02 11.18
N ASP A 48 4.13 -26.77 12.47
CA ASP A 48 4.90 -25.64 13.01
C ASP A 48 6.37 -25.62 12.57
N TYR A 49 6.91 -26.78 12.18
CA TYR A 49 8.27 -26.87 11.65
C TYR A 49 8.31 -27.31 10.18
N PHE A 50 7.22 -27.83 9.64
CA PHE A 50 7.23 -28.55 8.36
C PHE A 50 7.20 -27.59 7.16
N SER A 51 8.09 -27.79 6.21
CA SER A 51 8.07 -27.13 4.91
C SER A 51 8.42 -28.13 3.81
N TYR A 52 7.83 -27.99 2.62
CA TYR A 52 8.17 -28.80 1.46
C TYR A 52 8.57 -27.93 0.28
N ASN A 53 9.76 -28.17 -0.25
CA ASN A 53 10.27 -27.51 -1.43
C ASN A 53 9.85 -28.34 -2.65
N SER A 54 8.85 -27.86 -3.39
CA SER A 54 8.28 -28.57 -4.55
C SER A 54 9.22 -28.61 -5.75
N GLY A 55 10.10 -27.61 -5.91
CA GLY A 55 11.10 -27.57 -6.97
C GLY A 55 12.22 -28.60 -6.76
N GLU A 56 12.72 -28.70 -5.53
CA GLU A 56 13.77 -29.65 -5.17
C GLU A 56 13.22 -31.03 -4.76
N LYS A 57 11.91 -31.13 -4.50
CA LYS A 57 11.25 -32.34 -4.00
C LYS A 57 11.89 -32.88 -2.72
N ILE A 58 12.10 -32.00 -1.76
CA ILE A 58 12.61 -32.32 -0.42
C ILE A 58 11.71 -31.70 0.65
N ILE A 59 11.73 -32.27 1.84
CA ILE A 59 11.13 -31.64 3.02
C ILE A 59 12.22 -30.93 3.83
N GLU A 60 11.83 -29.86 4.51
CA GLU A 60 12.68 -29.07 5.39
C GLU A 60 11.98 -28.89 6.73
N ALA A 61 12.77 -28.80 7.79
CA ALA A 61 12.33 -28.39 9.11
C ALA A 61 12.84 -26.97 9.39
N LYS A 62 11.95 -26.06 9.77
CA LYS A 62 12.25 -24.65 10.10
C LYS A 62 11.97 -24.41 11.58
N VAL A 63 13.01 -24.13 12.37
CA VAL A 63 12.92 -24.02 13.83
C VAL A 63 13.17 -22.60 14.28
N LEU A 64 12.18 -22.00 14.92
CA LEU A 64 12.30 -20.67 15.51
C LEU A 64 13.02 -20.71 16.87
N ILE A 65 13.94 -19.77 17.05
CA ILE A 65 14.63 -19.49 18.30
C ILE A 65 14.58 -17.98 18.54
N ASN A 66 13.87 -17.56 19.60
CA ASN A 66 13.73 -16.15 19.96
C ASN A 66 14.80 -15.72 20.98
N ASN A 67 15.08 -14.41 21.03
CA ASN A 67 16.04 -13.78 21.95
C ASN A 67 17.47 -14.31 21.82
N ILE A 68 17.90 -14.58 20.59
CA ILE A 68 19.24 -15.14 20.34
C ILE A 68 20.34 -14.13 20.68
N GLN A 69 21.46 -14.64 21.18
CA GLN A 69 22.67 -13.86 21.47
C GLN A 69 23.81 -14.15 20.48
N GLY A 70 23.65 -15.19 19.65
CA GLY A 70 24.62 -15.66 18.67
C GLY A 70 24.13 -15.50 17.24
N ASN A 71 25.01 -15.78 16.29
CA ASN A 71 24.70 -15.75 14.85
C ASN A 71 25.17 -17.00 14.10
N GLN A 72 25.64 -18.01 14.83
CA GLN A 72 26.02 -19.31 14.28
C GLN A 72 25.19 -20.38 14.95
N VAL A 73 24.93 -21.47 14.22
CA VAL A 73 24.22 -22.65 14.74
C VAL A 73 25.11 -23.88 14.63
N ARG A 74 25.05 -24.75 15.63
CA ARG A 74 25.59 -26.12 15.54
C ARG A 74 24.63 -27.13 16.14
N ILE A 75 24.78 -28.38 15.75
CA ILE A 75 24.04 -29.50 16.33
C ILE A 75 24.80 -29.99 17.57
N VAL A 76 24.10 -30.05 18.71
CA VAL A 76 24.64 -30.58 19.97
C VAL A 76 24.43 -32.09 20.03
N SER A 77 23.22 -32.53 19.68
CA SER A 77 22.83 -33.94 19.65
C SER A 77 21.69 -34.15 18.67
N GLN A 78 21.59 -35.36 18.13
CA GLN A 78 20.49 -35.76 17.25
C GLN A 78 20.17 -37.24 17.44
N ASN A 79 18.89 -37.58 17.37
CA ASN A 79 18.40 -38.94 17.27
C ASN A 79 17.71 -39.13 15.92
N MET A 80 18.02 -40.25 15.28
CA MET A 80 17.47 -40.59 13.97
C MET A 80 16.91 -42.00 13.96
N GLN A 81 15.91 -42.21 13.12
CA GLN A 81 15.29 -43.50 12.88
C GLN A 81 15.32 -43.81 11.38
N ALA A 82 15.47 -45.08 11.02
CA ALA A 82 15.38 -45.48 9.61
C ALA A 82 14.01 -45.10 9.01
N ILE A 83 14.00 -44.64 7.76
CA ILE A 83 12.79 -44.36 6.99
C ILE A 83 12.89 -45.03 5.62
N ASP A 84 11.84 -45.73 5.21
CA ASP A 84 11.72 -46.21 3.84
C ASP A 84 11.08 -45.14 2.98
N LEU A 85 11.85 -44.63 2.01
CA LEU A 85 11.40 -43.61 1.06
C LEU A 85 10.79 -44.19 -0.21
N SER A 86 10.81 -45.51 -0.40
CA SER A 86 10.34 -46.15 -1.64
C SER A 86 8.87 -45.86 -1.97
N LYS A 87 8.06 -45.57 -0.95
CA LYS A 87 6.64 -45.21 -1.09
C LYS A 87 6.37 -43.72 -1.33
N TYR A 88 7.35 -42.83 -1.12
CA TYR A 88 7.19 -41.38 -1.32
C TYR A 88 7.77 -40.96 -2.67
N LYS A 89 6.99 -41.12 -3.74
CA LYS A 89 7.39 -40.81 -5.13
C LYS A 89 7.69 -39.33 -5.38
N ASP A 90 7.28 -38.50 -4.44
CA ASP A 90 7.40 -37.06 -4.46
C ASP A 90 8.61 -36.53 -3.69
N ILE A 91 9.45 -37.44 -3.17
CA ILE A 91 10.77 -37.10 -2.63
C ILE A 91 11.84 -37.46 -3.66
N ASN A 92 12.62 -36.48 -4.12
CA ASN A 92 13.78 -36.74 -4.96
C ASN A 92 14.98 -37.12 -4.09
N THR A 93 15.22 -38.42 -3.97
CA THR A 93 16.31 -38.97 -3.17
C THR A 93 17.72 -38.53 -3.59
N ARG A 94 17.90 -37.99 -4.80
CA ARG A 94 19.19 -37.40 -5.24
C ARG A 94 19.51 -36.07 -4.54
N ASN A 95 18.48 -35.36 -4.05
CA ASN A 95 18.61 -34.06 -3.41
C ASN A 95 18.69 -34.18 -1.88
N ILE A 96 18.63 -35.40 -1.33
CA ILE A 96 18.77 -35.64 0.11
C ILE A 96 20.26 -35.61 0.49
N PRO A 97 20.66 -34.74 1.45
CA PRO A 97 22.06 -34.61 1.84
C PRO A 97 22.55 -35.82 2.64
N SER A 98 23.87 -36.03 2.68
CA SER A 98 24.51 -37.10 3.46
C SER A 98 24.70 -36.76 4.95
N ALA A 99 24.43 -35.52 5.35
CA ALA A 99 24.51 -35.04 6.72
C ALA A 99 23.48 -33.92 6.93
N ILE A 100 23.13 -33.66 8.20
CA ILE A 100 22.29 -32.52 8.55
C ILE A 100 23.18 -31.27 8.53
N ASP A 101 22.81 -30.31 7.68
CA ASP A 101 23.50 -29.03 7.55
C ASP A 101 22.52 -27.90 7.89
N PRO A 102 22.44 -27.47 9.16
CA PRO A 102 21.50 -26.44 9.58
C PRO A 102 21.95 -25.05 9.08
N LYS A 103 21.05 -24.38 8.36
CA LYS A 103 21.20 -22.98 7.95
C LYS A 103 20.49 -22.09 8.96
N ILE A 104 21.13 -20.99 9.37
CA ILE A 104 20.54 -20.00 10.27
C ILE A 104 20.25 -18.71 9.51
N SER A 105 19.03 -18.21 9.63
CA SER A 105 18.61 -16.88 9.19
C SER A 105 18.26 -16.05 10.41
N ILE A 106 18.80 -14.83 10.50
CA ILE A 106 18.61 -13.94 11.64
C ILE A 106 17.85 -12.72 11.18
N TYR A 107 16.90 -12.30 12.00
CA TYR A 107 16.18 -11.04 11.83
C TYR A 107 15.94 -10.44 13.21
N THR A 108 15.68 -9.16 13.23
CA THR A 108 15.29 -8.43 14.44
C THR A 108 13.93 -7.81 14.17
N THR A 109 13.08 -7.76 15.18
CA THR A 109 11.76 -7.14 15.06
C THR A 109 11.48 -6.41 16.34
N LYS A 110 11.32 -5.09 16.26
CA LYS A 110 11.09 -4.24 17.44
C LYS A 110 12.15 -4.46 18.53
N GLY A 111 13.41 -4.58 18.11
CA GLY A 111 14.56 -4.83 18.98
C GLY A 111 14.71 -6.27 19.49
N VAL A 112 13.81 -7.18 19.15
CA VAL A 112 13.91 -8.61 19.50
C VAL A 112 14.61 -9.37 18.40
N LYS A 113 15.80 -9.88 18.69
CA LYS A 113 16.60 -10.68 17.76
C LYS A 113 16.19 -12.15 17.79
N SER A 114 15.87 -12.70 16.62
CA SER A 114 15.39 -14.08 16.46
C SER A 114 16.12 -14.80 15.34
N ALA A 115 16.14 -16.13 15.40
CA ALA A 115 16.70 -17.00 14.37
C ALA A 115 15.69 -18.02 13.88
N ILE A 116 15.73 -18.30 12.58
CA ILE A 116 15.13 -19.50 12.00
C ILE A 116 16.27 -20.43 11.60
N VAL A 117 16.25 -21.65 12.14
CA VAL A 117 17.17 -22.73 11.77
C VAL A 117 16.46 -23.66 10.80
N THR A 118 16.90 -23.66 9.54
CA THR A 118 16.35 -24.52 8.48
C THR A 118 17.29 -25.69 8.22
N PHE A 119 16.77 -26.91 8.16
CA PHE A 119 17.58 -28.11 7.85
C PHE A 119 16.75 -29.18 7.15
N ASN A 120 17.41 -30.09 6.43
CA ASN A 120 16.74 -31.28 5.90
C ASN A 120 16.60 -32.34 7.01
N PRO A 121 15.36 -32.72 7.40
CA PRO A 121 15.13 -33.68 8.47
C PRO A 121 15.29 -35.13 8.02
N ILE A 122 15.66 -35.39 6.76
CA ILE A 122 16.02 -36.70 6.23
C ILE A 122 17.46 -36.65 5.70
N VAL A 123 18.25 -37.66 6.04
CA VAL A 123 19.65 -37.78 5.57
C VAL A 123 19.92 -39.14 4.97
N LYS A 124 20.83 -39.16 4.01
CA LYS A 124 21.35 -40.39 3.40
C LYS A 124 22.45 -40.99 4.30
N THR A 125 22.27 -42.24 4.67
CA THR A 125 23.18 -43.03 5.52
C THR A 125 23.74 -44.22 4.75
N ALA A 126 24.76 -44.90 5.30
CA ALA A 126 25.33 -46.10 4.69
C ALA A 126 24.31 -47.24 4.50
N SER A 127 23.24 -47.27 5.29
CA SER A 127 22.19 -48.29 5.29
C SER A 127 20.87 -47.85 4.62
N GLY A 128 20.84 -46.72 3.91
CA GLY A 128 19.63 -46.17 3.29
C GLY A 128 19.34 -44.74 3.76
N TYR A 129 18.11 -44.45 4.18
CA TYR A 129 17.71 -43.11 4.66
C TYR A 129 17.31 -43.15 6.12
N SER A 130 17.62 -42.08 6.85
CA SER A 130 17.18 -41.88 8.23
C SER A 130 16.48 -40.54 8.38
N LYS A 131 15.41 -40.52 9.17
CA LYS A 131 14.65 -39.34 9.54
C LYS A 131 15.03 -38.90 10.96
N VAL A 132 15.10 -37.60 11.19
CA VAL A 132 15.38 -37.00 12.50
C VAL A 132 14.12 -37.09 13.37
N THR A 133 14.18 -37.76 14.51
CA THR A 133 13.08 -37.76 15.49
C THR A 133 13.29 -36.73 16.59
N ASN A 134 14.55 -36.40 16.89
CA ASN A 134 14.92 -35.36 17.82
C ASN A 134 16.24 -34.71 17.40
N ILE A 135 16.36 -33.40 17.59
CA ILE A 135 17.58 -32.65 17.36
C ILE A 135 17.69 -31.49 18.33
N VAL A 136 18.90 -31.24 18.83
CA VAL A 136 19.21 -30.12 19.71
C VAL A 136 20.16 -29.18 18.99
N PHE A 137 19.71 -27.95 18.75
CA PHE A 137 20.54 -26.88 18.22
C PHE A 137 21.15 -26.07 19.35
N GLU A 138 22.35 -25.56 19.14
CA GLU A 138 22.92 -24.47 19.93
C GLU A 138 23.21 -23.30 19.00
N VAL A 139 22.66 -22.14 19.35
CA VAL A 139 22.98 -20.85 18.72
C VAL A 139 24.03 -20.16 19.56
N PHE A 140 25.18 -19.85 18.97
CA PHE A 140 26.35 -19.29 19.66
C PHE A 140 27.00 -18.17 18.84
N GLY A 141 27.79 -17.34 19.52
CA GLY A 141 28.63 -16.31 18.89
C GLY A 141 30.05 -16.83 18.65
N ALA A 142 30.66 -16.49 17.51
CA ALA A 142 32.04 -16.85 17.23
C ALA A 142 33.03 -16.17 18.21
N ALA A 143 33.98 -16.92 18.76
CA ALA A 143 35.08 -16.36 19.54
C ALA A 143 36.26 -16.00 18.62
N SER A 144 36.26 -14.81 17.99
CA SER A 144 37.50 -14.17 17.48
C SER A 144 37.31 -12.73 16.99
N GLY A 145 38.25 -11.85 17.38
CA GLY A 145 38.93 -10.83 16.55
C GLY A 145 38.15 -9.67 15.92
N ASN A 146 36.98 -9.92 15.35
CA ASN A 146 36.11 -8.88 14.82
C ASN A 146 35.11 -8.56 15.91
N ALA A 147 35.37 -7.49 16.66
CA ALA A 147 34.30 -6.80 17.36
C ALA A 147 33.18 -6.59 16.33
N GLY A 148 32.05 -7.30 16.49
CA GLY A 148 30.87 -7.02 15.69
C GLY A 148 30.66 -5.52 15.75
N LYS A 149 30.56 -4.86 14.58
CA LYS A 149 30.24 -3.42 14.52
C LYS A 149 29.08 -3.23 15.50
N ARG A 150 29.33 -2.53 16.61
CA ARG A 150 28.28 -2.25 17.60
C ARG A 150 27.14 -1.59 16.84
N GLU A 151 25.90 -1.96 17.15
CA GLU A 151 24.74 -1.24 16.66
C GLU A 151 24.97 0.26 16.85
N ARG A 152 24.77 1.01 15.77
CA ARG A 152 25.03 2.44 15.76
C ARG A 152 24.09 3.10 16.75
N THR A 153 24.65 3.82 17.73
CA THR A 153 23.84 4.59 18.66
C THR A 153 23.46 5.92 18.01
N PHE A 154 22.16 6.21 17.93
CA PHE A 154 21.65 7.46 17.40
C PHE A 154 21.35 8.42 18.57
N THR A 155 21.89 9.63 18.49
CA THR A 155 21.58 10.73 19.40
C THR A 155 20.97 11.89 18.63
N VAL A 156 20.06 12.62 19.27
CA VAL A 156 19.45 13.81 18.66
C VAL A 156 20.53 14.87 18.48
N GLU A 157 20.79 15.23 17.23
CA GLU A 157 21.82 16.18 16.84
C GLU A 157 21.26 17.17 15.82
N ASN A 158 21.73 18.42 15.89
CA ASN A 158 21.36 19.43 14.90
C ASN A 158 22.03 19.11 13.56
N SER A 159 21.31 19.32 12.46
CA SER A 159 21.93 19.26 11.14
C SER A 159 23.00 20.34 10.99
N VAL A 160 24.05 20.06 10.22
CA VAL A 160 24.99 21.11 9.78
C VAL A 160 24.26 22.28 9.09
N LEU A 161 23.13 22.02 8.41
CA LEU A 161 22.31 23.04 7.76
C LEU A 161 21.50 23.91 8.75
N ALA A 162 21.52 23.62 10.06
CA ALA A 162 20.70 24.33 11.04
C ALA A 162 21.06 25.82 11.16
N GLN A 163 22.34 26.15 10.92
CA GLN A 163 22.89 27.49 11.02
C GLN A 163 23.98 27.69 9.97
N GLY A 164 24.22 28.94 9.58
CA GLY A 164 25.27 29.31 8.61
C GLY A 164 24.73 30.02 7.37
N ASN A 165 25.63 30.28 6.43
CA ASN A 165 25.34 30.85 5.12
C ASN A 165 25.61 29.80 4.06
N TRP A 166 24.57 29.06 3.69
CA TRP A 166 24.70 27.90 2.82
C TRP A 166 24.37 28.24 1.37
N PHE A 167 25.20 27.74 0.46
CA PHE A 167 24.98 27.83 -0.97
C PHE A 167 25.23 26.46 -1.60
N ARG A 168 24.44 26.07 -2.59
CA ARG A 168 24.62 24.81 -3.31
C ARG A 168 25.12 25.06 -4.73
N PHE A 169 25.79 24.07 -5.29
CA PHE A 169 26.22 24.02 -6.68
C PHE A 169 26.20 22.58 -7.18
N LYS A 170 26.33 22.40 -8.50
CA LYS A 170 26.29 21.10 -9.18
C LYS A 170 27.68 20.66 -9.66
N VAL A 171 27.87 19.35 -9.76
CA VAL A 171 28.98 18.72 -10.48
C VAL A 171 28.44 17.69 -11.48
N ASP A 172 29.15 17.52 -12.59
CA ASP A 172 28.76 16.68 -13.73
C ASP A 172 29.67 15.46 -13.94
N GLU A 173 30.92 15.55 -13.50
CA GLU A 173 31.95 14.53 -13.64
C GLU A 173 32.53 14.15 -12.26
N THR A 174 33.07 12.94 -12.17
CA THR A 174 33.81 12.51 -10.97
C THR A 174 35.28 12.90 -11.12
N GLY A 175 35.80 13.73 -10.22
CA GLY A 175 37.16 14.25 -10.31
C GLY A 175 37.46 15.42 -9.37
N VAL A 176 38.59 16.09 -9.60
CA VAL A 176 39.03 17.27 -8.85
C VAL A 176 38.43 18.53 -9.47
N TYR A 177 37.77 19.32 -8.65
CA TYR A 177 37.12 20.58 -9.01
C TYR A 177 37.82 21.78 -8.39
N ARG A 178 37.80 22.92 -9.09
CA ARG A 178 38.30 24.22 -8.62
C ARG A 178 37.15 25.16 -8.28
N LEU A 179 37.21 25.72 -7.07
CA LEU A 179 36.36 26.81 -6.60
C LEU A 179 37.22 28.06 -6.43
N ASP A 180 37.21 28.93 -7.43
CA ASP A 180 37.90 30.21 -7.35
C ASP A 180 37.03 31.30 -6.70
N LYS A 181 37.64 32.44 -6.39
CA LYS A 181 36.94 33.60 -5.81
C LYS A 181 35.74 34.05 -6.65
N ASN A 182 35.84 34.03 -7.98
CA ASN A 182 34.76 34.50 -8.86
C ASN A 182 33.54 33.58 -8.76
N PHE A 183 33.75 32.26 -8.77
CA PHE A 183 32.68 31.30 -8.58
C PHE A 183 32.05 31.41 -7.19
N LEU A 184 32.88 31.47 -6.13
CA LEU A 184 32.39 31.61 -4.74
C LEU A 184 31.57 32.90 -4.55
N THR A 185 32.04 34.02 -5.09
CA THR A 185 31.33 35.30 -5.01
C THR A 185 30.04 35.32 -5.81
N LYS A 186 29.99 34.68 -6.99
CA LYS A 186 28.75 34.48 -7.75
C LYS A 186 27.72 33.64 -6.99
N LEU A 187 28.16 32.59 -6.29
CA LEU A 187 27.27 31.81 -5.43
C LEU A 187 26.69 32.64 -4.28
N GLY A 188 27.40 33.67 -3.82
CA GLY A 188 26.98 34.56 -2.74
C GLY A 188 27.94 34.60 -1.53
N VAL A 189 29.12 33.98 -1.63
CA VAL A 189 30.17 34.09 -0.61
C VAL A 189 30.81 35.49 -0.67
N PRO A 190 30.94 36.22 0.44
CA PRO A 190 31.55 37.56 0.44
C PRO A 190 33.00 37.55 -0.05
N ALA A 191 33.39 38.58 -0.79
CA ALA A 191 34.75 38.71 -1.32
C ALA A 191 35.80 38.97 -0.23
N ASP A 192 35.38 39.44 0.94
CA ASP A 192 36.18 39.70 2.14
C ASP A 192 36.14 38.56 3.17
N VAL A 193 35.62 37.40 2.79
CA VAL A 193 35.58 36.21 3.65
C VAL A 193 36.99 35.72 3.98
N ASP A 194 37.18 35.23 5.21
CA ASP A 194 38.38 34.47 5.57
C ASP A 194 38.34 33.08 4.90
N PRO A 195 39.21 32.80 3.90
CA PRO A 195 39.19 31.54 3.16
C PRO A 195 39.40 30.30 4.06
N ARG A 196 40.04 30.47 5.22
CA ARG A 196 40.26 29.38 6.20
C ARG A 196 38.94 28.83 6.75
N THR A 197 37.87 29.63 6.70
CA THR A 197 36.55 29.26 7.24
C THR A 197 35.63 28.61 6.20
N ILE A 198 36.03 28.57 4.92
CA ILE A 198 35.26 27.93 3.85
C ILE A 198 35.26 26.41 4.02
N LYS A 199 34.07 25.81 3.87
CA LYS A 199 33.80 24.38 4.01
C LYS A 199 32.93 23.88 2.87
N ILE A 200 33.12 22.62 2.48
CA ILE A 200 32.31 21.94 1.46
C ILE A 200 31.69 20.70 2.08
N TYR A 201 30.41 20.48 1.82
CA TYR A 201 29.62 19.37 2.35
C TYR A 201 28.84 18.66 1.24
N GLY A 202 28.68 17.34 1.34
CA GLY A 202 27.84 16.57 0.42
C GLY A 202 28.27 15.11 0.27
N TYR A 203 27.30 14.25 0.00
CA TYR A 203 27.44 12.82 -0.30
C TYR A 203 28.02 12.57 -1.71
N GLY A 204 27.86 13.54 -2.62
CA GLY A 204 28.20 13.39 -4.04
C GLY A 204 27.06 12.81 -4.86
N GLY A 205 27.38 12.26 -6.03
CA GLY A 205 26.39 11.80 -7.01
C GLY A 205 26.07 10.30 -6.99
N ASP A 206 26.74 9.51 -6.16
CA ASP A 206 26.45 8.08 -6.03
C ASP A 206 25.08 7.84 -5.38
N MET A 207 24.41 6.77 -5.80
CA MET A 207 23.25 6.25 -5.07
C MET A 207 23.68 5.82 -3.67
N LEU A 208 22.85 6.11 -2.68
CA LEU A 208 23.09 5.65 -1.32
C LEU A 208 22.98 4.11 -1.26
N PRO A 209 23.79 3.43 -0.43
CA PRO A 209 23.79 1.96 -0.38
C PRO A 209 22.45 1.39 0.12
N LEU A 210 21.91 0.38 -0.57
CA LEU A 210 20.74 -0.34 -0.08
C LEU A 210 21.03 -1.09 1.23
N ALA A 211 22.23 -1.63 1.42
CA ALA A 211 22.59 -2.26 2.70
C ALA A 211 22.67 -1.24 3.85
N ASN A 212 21.88 -1.48 4.90
CA ASN A 212 21.80 -0.59 6.07
C ASN A 212 23.18 -0.35 6.72
N ALA A 213 23.98 -1.40 6.93
CA ALA A 213 25.32 -1.31 7.52
C ALA A 213 26.38 -0.54 6.70
N LYS A 214 26.09 -0.18 5.44
CA LYS A 214 26.97 0.65 4.60
C LYS A 214 26.63 2.15 4.66
N ASN A 215 25.53 2.53 5.32
CA ASN A 215 25.12 3.92 5.46
C ASN A 215 25.85 4.56 6.65
N GLU A 216 26.98 5.22 6.37
CA GLU A 216 27.87 5.71 7.43
C GLU A 216 27.60 7.13 7.91
N TYR A 217 26.85 7.93 7.15
CA TYR A 217 26.53 9.32 7.46
C TYR A 217 25.03 9.53 7.45
N PHE A 218 24.52 10.20 8.49
CA PHE A 218 23.10 10.60 8.64
C PHE A 218 23.00 12.13 8.72
N ASP A 219 23.89 12.83 8.03
CA ASP A 219 23.92 14.27 7.79
C ASP A 219 24.93 14.52 6.67
N LEU A 220 24.96 15.73 6.11
CA LEU A 220 25.94 16.06 5.09
C LEU A 220 27.38 15.92 5.63
N PRO A 221 28.21 15.04 5.06
CA PRO A 221 29.60 14.89 5.48
C PRO A 221 30.45 16.06 4.96
N GLU A 222 31.39 16.56 5.78
CA GLU A 222 32.36 17.56 5.35
C GLU A 222 33.47 16.92 4.49
N VAL A 223 33.68 17.49 3.30
CA VAL A 223 34.70 17.07 2.34
C VAL A 223 36.00 17.84 2.61
N ALA A 224 37.11 17.12 2.72
CA ALA A 224 38.43 17.75 2.87
C ALA A 224 38.81 18.53 1.61
N ILE A 225 39.25 19.78 1.77
CA ILE A 225 39.67 20.66 0.66
C ILE A 225 41.15 21.01 0.75
N GLN A 226 41.80 21.24 -0.39
CA GLN A 226 43.11 21.89 -0.46
C GLN A 226 42.90 23.35 -0.87
N PHE A 227 43.31 24.30 -0.02
CA PHE A 227 43.21 25.72 -0.33
C PHE A 227 44.56 26.29 -0.75
N GLN A 228 44.59 27.05 -1.84
CA GLN A 228 45.77 27.78 -2.30
C GLN A 228 45.57 29.26 -2.01
N GLY A 229 46.51 29.87 -1.28
CA GLY A 229 46.49 31.31 -0.95
C GLY A 229 45.85 31.70 0.39
N GLU A 230 45.36 30.75 1.20
CA GLU A 230 44.61 31.08 2.44
C GLU A 230 45.42 31.66 3.62
N GLN A 231 46.74 31.84 3.48
CA GLN A 231 47.64 32.11 4.61
C GLN A 231 47.46 33.51 5.22
N ASP A 232 47.09 34.51 4.42
CA ASP A 232 46.90 35.89 4.86
C ASP A 232 45.48 36.16 5.43
N GLY A 233 44.58 35.18 5.33
CA GLY A 233 43.19 35.28 5.79
C GLY A 233 42.30 36.16 4.92
N VAL A 234 42.70 36.47 3.69
CA VAL A 234 41.93 37.26 2.72
C VAL A 234 41.72 36.44 1.45
N LEU A 235 40.51 36.44 0.88
CA LEU A 235 40.25 35.78 -0.40
C LEU A 235 40.70 36.66 -1.58
N ASN A 236 41.93 36.46 -2.03
CA ASN A 236 42.53 37.16 -3.17
C ASN A 236 42.09 36.56 -4.52
N ASP A 237 42.32 37.28 -5.62
CA ASP A 237 41.85 36.88 -6.96
C ASP A 237 42.53 35.60 -7.49
N ASN A 238 43.71 35.27 -6.98
CA ASN A 238 44.44 34.05 -7.33
C ASN A 238 44.14 32.88 -6.40
N ASP A 239 43.33 33.07 -5.36
CA ASP A 239 43.06 32.06 -4.36
C ASP A 239 41.94 31.13 -4.82
N TYR A 240 42.04 29.85 -4.44
CA TYR A 240 41.05 28.85 -4.79
C TYR A 240 41.12 27.63 -3.87
N ALA A 241 39.98 26.94 -3.76
CA ALA A 241 39.90 25.61 -3.18
C ALA A 241 39.89 24.55 -4.29
N LEU A 242 40.58 23.43 -4.04
CA LEU A 242 40.45 22.19 -4.77
C LEU A 242 39.80 21.15 -3.87
N PHE A 243 38.90 20.34 -4.42
CA PHE A 243 38.29 19.23 -3.70
C PHE A 243 37.92 18.10 -4.67
N TYR A 244 37.77 16.89 -4.15
CA TYR A 244 37.35 15.74 -4.94
C TYR A 244 35.82 15.63 -4.88
N ALA A 245 35.18 15.64 -6.05
CA ALA A 245 33.75 15.51 -6.20
C ALA A 245 33.41 14.24 -6.97
N VAL A 246 32.30 13.61 -6.58
CA VAL A 246 31.68 12.47 -7.25
C VAL A 246 30.42 12.96 -7.97
N GLY A 247 30.35 12.74 -9.29
CA GLY A 247 29.19 12.99 -10.14
C GLY A 247 28.21 11.82 -10.16
N THR A 248 27.15 11.89 -10.99
CA THR A 248 26.08 10.87 -11.07
C THR A 248 26.43 9.67 -11.97
N LYS A 249 27.66 9.62 -12.49
CA LYS A 249 28.15 8.60 -13.41
C LYS A 249 29.26 7.76 -12.77
N GLY A 250 29.11 6.46 -12.85
CA GLY A 250 30.03 5.47 -12.29
C GLY A 250 29.38 4.10 -12.20
N TRP A 251 30.18 3.04 -12.31
CA TRP A 251 29.65 1.68 -12.23
C TRP A 251 29.15 1.35 -10.81
N SER A 252 27.89 0.94 -10.71
CA SER A 252 27.25 0.49 -9.46
C SER A 252 26.99 -1.02 -9.52
N ASP A 253 27.80 -1.82 -8.82
CA ASP A 253 27.61 -3.29 -8.74
C ASP A 253 26.22 -3.68 -8.21
N GLU A 254 25.67 -2.92 -7.27
CA GLU A 254 24.36 -3.18 -6.65
C GLU A 254 23.18 -2.98 -7.62
N ASN A 255 23.38 -2.22 -8.70
CA ASN A 255 22.33 -1.83 -9.65
C ASN A 255 22.63 -2.21 -11.11
N ALA A 256 23.84 -2.70 -11.39
CA ALA A 256 24.34 -3.05 -12.72
C ALA A 256 24.06 -1.96 -13.77
N THR A 257 24.48 -0.73 -13.47
CA THR A 257 24.33 0.49 -14.28
C THR A 257 25.52 1.42 -14.05
N HIS A 258 25.80 2.29 -15.02
CA HIS A 258 26.76 3.38 -14.87
C HIS A 258 26.10 4.72 -14.49
N LEU A 259 24.77 4.75 -14.32
CA LEU A 259 24.00 5.95 -14.04
C LEU A 259 23.34 5.87 -12.65
N ASN A 260 23.14 7.02 -12.02
CA ASN A 260 22.27 7.11 -10.85
C ASN A 260 20.80 6.93 -11.28
N LEU A 261 20.08 6.01 -10.63
CA LEU A 261 18.70 5.64 -10.97
C LEU A 261 17.63 6.62 -10.45
N TYR A 262 18.02 7.57 -9.59
CA TYR A 262 17.08 8.44 -8.88
C TYR A 262 17.33 9.93 -9.13
N SER A 263 18.54 10.31 -9.59
CA SER A 263 18.88 11.71 -9.83
C SER A 263 19.87 11.89 -10.98
N ASN A 264 19.64 12.91 -11.80
CA ASN A 264 20.56 13.31 -12.87
C ASN A 264 21.62 14.32 -12.40
N ASP A 265 21.42 14.94 -11.23
CA ASP A 265 22.23 16.03 -10.73
C ASP A 265 22.97 15.63 -9.45
N ALA A 266 24.28 15.91 -9.35
CA ALA A 266 25.04 15.77 -8.11
C ALA A 266 25.28 17.14 -7.46
N TYR A 267 24.86 17.28 -6.20
CA TYR A 267 24.92 18.55 -5.48
C TYR A 267 25.95 18.54 -4.35
N TYR A 268 26.61 19.67 -4.17
CA TYR A 268 27.46 19.97 -3.01
C TYR A 268 27.06 21.33 -2.43
N TYR A 269 27.33 21.51 -1.14
CA TYR A 269 27.03 22.71 -0.37
C TYR A 269 28.33 23.36 0.08
N VAL A 270 28.41 24.69 -0.05
CA VAL A 270 29.48 25.52 0.48
C VAL A 270 28.93 26.43 1.57
N THR A 271 29.71 26.60 2.63
CA THR A 271 29.45 27.56 3.72
C THR A 271 30.75 28.24 4.14
N TYR A 272 30.63 29.33 4.91
CA TYR A 272 31.76 30.10 5.39
C TYR A 272 31.50 30.68 6.79
N GLY A 273 32.57 31.13 7.45
CA GLY A 273 32.55 31.66 8.81
C GLY A 273 32.65 30.59 9.90
N GLY A 274 32.71 31.02 11.16
CA GLY A 274 32.86 30.14 12.31
C GLY A 274 34.24 29.49 12.40
N SER A 275 34.28 28.18 12.64
CA SER A 275 35.52 27.40 12.71
C SER A 275 36.22 27.27 11.35
N SER A 276 37.49 26.89 11.36
CA SER A 276 38.20 26.51 10.14
C SER A 276 37.56 25.28 9.49
N GLY A 277 37.59 25.22 8.16
CA GLY A 277 37.13 24.05 7.41
C GLY A 277 38.14 22.92 7.37
N LYS A 278 37.67 21.72 7.05
CA LYS A 278 38.48 20.51 6.91
C LYS A 278 39.47 20.65 5.76
N ARG A 279 40.76 20.45 6.04
CA ARG A 279 41.85 20.53 5.04
C ARG A 279 42.42 19.15 4.73
N MET A 280 42.73 18.92 3.46
CA MET A 280 43.42 17.71 3.02
C MET A 280 44.79 17.60 3.70
N GLN A 281 45.16 16.36 4.06
CA GLN A 281 46.47 16.06 4.62
C GLN A 281 47.44 15.59 3.52
N THR A 282 48.74 15.67 3.79
CA THR A 282 49.74 15.08 2.89
C THR A 282 49.73 13.55 3.02
N TYR A 283 49.72 12.85 1.88
CA TYR A 283 49.81 11.40 1.84
C TYR A 283 51.17 10.92 2.34
N THR A 284 51.16 9.99 3.29
CA THR A 284 52.37 9.38 3.84
C THR A 284 52.59 8.02 3.21
N GLU A 285 53.67 7.89 2.43
CA GLU A 285 54.03 6.63 1.79
C GLU A 285 54.47 5.57 2.82
N PRO A 286 54.15 4.27 2.58
CA PRO A 286 54.68 3.20 3.40
C PRO A 286 56.21 3.12 3.31
N SER A 287 56.86 2.81 4.43
CA SER A 287 58.32 2.79 4.55
C SER A 287 59.00 1.59 3.88
N GLY A 288 58.26 0.52 3.61
CA GLY A 288 58.76 -0.70 2.96
C GLY A 288 59.25 -0.48 1.52
N ALA A 289 60.07 -1.42 1.03
CA ALA A 289 60.42 -1.49 -0.39
C ALA A 289 59.22 -2.03 -1.19
N ALA A 290 59.00 -1.50 -2.39
CA ALA A 290 57.95 -1.99 -3.26
C ALA A 290 58.31 -3.40 -3.78
N THR A 291 57.42 -4.37 -3.58
CA THR A 291 57.58 -5.75 -4.06
C THR A 291 57.02 -5.95 -5.45
N VAL A 292 56.10 -5.08 -5.87
CA VAL A 292 55.46 -5.05 -7.18
C VAL A 292 55.37 -3.61 -7.68
N THR A 293 55.51 -3.41 -8.99
CA THR A 293 55.38 -2.10 -9.64
C THR A 293 54.35 -2.19 -10.76
N TYR A 294 53.42 -1.24 -10.76
CA TYR A 294 52.35 -1.15 -11.74
C TYR A 294 52.56 0.05 -12.66
N THR A 295 52.43 -0.18 -13.97
CA THR A 295 52.60 0.82 -15.04
C THR A 295 51.34 0.99 -15.89
N ASP A 296 50.29 0.24 -15.57
CA ASP A 296 48.97 0.32 -16.17
C ASP A 296 47.90 -0.07 -15.15
N TYR A 297 46.65 0.20 -15.48
CA TYR A 297 45.49 -0.12 -14.66
C TYR A 297 44.27 -0.37 -15.56
N ILE A 298 43.21 -0.98 -15.03
CA ILE A 298 41.97 -1.17 -15.79
C ILE A 298 41.14 0.10 -15.69
N ALA A 299 40.88 0.74 -16.83
CA ALA A 299 39.95 1.86 -16.97
C ALA A 299 38.69 1.40 -17.69
N ARG A 300 37.55 2.01 -17.34
CA ARG A 300 36.28 1.78 -18.03
C ARG A 300 35.85 3.02 -18.81
N VAL A 301 35.36 2.79 -20.03
CA VAL A 301 34.59 3.77 -20.81
C VAL A 301 33.28 3.14 -21.25
N PHE A 302 32.20 3.93 -21.30
CA PHE A 302 30.86 3.42 -21.58
C PHE A 302 29.98 4.44 -22.31
N ASP A 303 28.91 3.95 -22.93
CA ASP A 303 27.75 4.70 -23.40
C ASP A 303 26.51 3.99 -22.83
N GLU A 304 25.71 4.71 -22.06
CA GLU A 304 24.50 4.22 -21.39
C GLU A 304 23.48 5.35 -21.32
N LYS A 305 22.20 5.02 -21.51
CA LYS A 305 21.09 5.97 -21.42
C LYS A 305 19.96 5.34 -20.62
N ASN A 306 19.32 6.15 -19.79
CA ASN A 306 18.13 5.78 -19.03
C ASN A 306 16.93 6.51 -19.63
N LEU A 307 16.19 5.84 -20.53
CA LEU A 307 15.06 6.43 -21.27
C LEU A 307 13.72 5.75 -20.97
N GLU A 308 13.70 4.43 -20.80
CA GLU A 308 12.44 3.68 -20.69
C GLU A 308 12.57 2.48 -19.74
N ASN A 309 11.56 2.28 -18.90
CA ASN A 309 11.32 1.03 -18.19
C ASN A 309 10.37 0.15 -19.02
N ILE A 310 10.94 -0.79 -19.78
CA ILE A 310 10.26 -1.41 -20.93
C ILE A 310 9.08 -2.36 -20.58
N VAL A 311 8.89 -2.69 -19.30
CA VAL A 311 7.76 -3.52 -18.80
C VAL A 311 7.18 -3.02 -17.46
N GLN A 312 7.71 -1.91 -16.91
CA GLN A 312 7.27 -1.29 -15.65
C GLN A 312 7.31 -2.22 -14.41
N LEU A 313 8.26 -3.16 -14.33
CA LEU A 313 8.26 -4.19 -13.27
C LEU A 313 9.34 -4.01 -12.18
N SER A 314 10.55 -3.65 -12.58
CA SER A 314 11.73 -3.45 -11.73
C SER A 314 12.22 -2.00 -11.86
N ARG A 315 13.25 -1.59 -11.13
CA ARG A 315 13.92 -0.29 -11.37
C ARG A 315 14.94 -0.33 -12.53
N LYS A 316 14.90 -1.36 -13.39
CA LYS A 316 15.81 -1.48 -14.54
C LYS A 316 15.26 -0.70 -15.72
N THR A 317 16.12 0.11 -16.32
CA THR A 317 15.79 0.98 -17.44
C THR A 317 16.73 0.74 -18.61
N PHE A 318 16.28 1.08 -19.81
CA PHE A 318 17.03 0.93 -21.05
C PHE A 318 17.10 2.25 -21.81
N GLY A 319 18.07 2.32 -22.72
CA GLY A 319 18.28 3.43 -23.63
C GLY A 319 17.47 3.25 -24.92
N GLU A 320 18.15 3.29 -26.06
CA GLU A 320 17.46 3.33 -27.35
C GLU A 320 16.65 2.08 -27.67
N ASN A 321 15.41 2.32 -28.11
CA ASN A 321 14.59 1.36 -28.83
C ASN A 321 15.00 1.33 -30.32
N TYR A 322 15.17 0.12 -30.85
CA TYR A 322 15.53 -0.09 -32.25
C TYR A 322 14.37 0.19 -33.23
N GLY A 323 13.10 0.21 -32.79
CA GLY A 323 11.96 0.68 -33.61
C GLY A 323 11.95 0.12 -35.05
N GLN A 324 11.98 1.01 -36.05
CA GLN A 324 12.14 0.66 -37.49
C GLN A 324 13.60 0.63 -37.97
N SER A 325 14.56 1.08 -37.15
CA SER A 325 15.98 1.17 -37.48
C SER A 325 16.77 0.11 -36.72
N PHE A 326 17.14 -0.95 -37.42
CA PHE A 326 17.80 -2.09 -36.82
C PHE A 326 19.27 -1.86 -36.46
N ASP A 327 19.87 -0.74 -36.85
CA ASP A 327 21.29 -0.45 -36.64
C ASP A 327 21.49 0.76 -35.72
N LYS A 328 22.35 0.62 -34.71
CA LYS A 328 22.84 1.72 -33.87
C LYS A 328 24.36 1.74 -33.85
N GLN A 329 24.92 2.95 -33.88
CA GLN A 329 26.36 3.16 -33.77
C GLN A 329 26.70 3.80 -32.43
N VAL A 330 27.71 3.24 -31.76
CA VAL A 330 28.27 3.76 -30.51
C VAL A 330 29.79 3.90 -30.68
N VAL A 331 30.35 5.07 -30.38
CA VAL A 331 31.79 5.32 -30.50
C VAL A 331 32.37 5.59 -29.13
N LEU A 332 33.30 4.74 -28.69
CA LEU A 332 34.02 4.86 -27.42
C LEU A 332 35.49 5.17 -27.65
N GLN A 333 36.03 6.06 -26.82
CA GLN A 333 37.45 6.44 -26.83
C GLN A 333 38.17 5.77 -25.66
N THR A 334 39.27 5.08 -25.92
CA THR A 334 40.12 4.41 -24.92
C THR A 334 41.51 5.06 -24.91
N PRO A 335 41.65 6.31 -24.42
CA PRO A 335 42.92 7.03 -24.45
C PRO A 335 44.00 6.30 -23.65
N MET A 336 45.26 6.39 -24.10
CA MET A 336 46.43 5.76 -23.49
C MET A 336 46.31 4.24 -23.39
N LEU A 337 45.69 3.62 -24.39
CA LEU A 337 45.47 2.18 -24.47
C LEU A 337 46.80 1.40 -24.42
N ASN A 338 46.91 0.46 -23.49
CA ASN A 338 47.91 -0.59 -23.54
C ASN A 338 47.42 -1.75 -24.42
N SER A 339 47.75 -1.69 -25.71
CA SER A 339 47.32 -2.68 -26.71
C SER A 339 47.98 -4.06 -26.56
N SER A 340 48.96 -4.22 -25.66
CA SER A 340 49.58 -5.51 -25.36
C SER A 340 48.72 -6.42 -24.48
N LYS A 341 47.70 -5.86 -23.81
CA LYS A 341 46.77 -6.59 -22.94
C LYS A 341 45.36 -6.56 -23.53
N GLN A 342 44.60 -7.63 -23.29
CA GLN A 342 43.23 -7.74 -23.77
C GLN A 342 42.31 -6.78 -23.00
N ALA A 343 41.43 -6.11 -23.71
CA ALA A 343 40.29 -5.39 -23.15
C ALA A 343 39.08 -6.33 -23.07
N THR A 344 38.18 -6.07 -22.12
CA THR A 344 36.88 -6.74 -22.00
C THR A 344 35.81 -5.78 -22.51
N ILE A 345 35.07 -6.20 -23.54
CA ILE A 345 33.91 -5.50 -24.07
C ILE A 345 32.67 -6.10 -23.41
N GLY A 346 31.82 -5.26 -22.85
CA GLY A 346 30.51 -5.62 -22.28
C GLY A 346 29.39 -4.87 -22.98
N ILE A 347 28.37 -5.58 -23.46
CA ILE A 347 27.17 -4.95 -24.04
C ILE A 347 25.95 -5.63 -23.44
N ASN A 348 25.09 -4.86 -22.78
CA ASN A 348 23.83 -5.36 -22.28
C ASN A 348 22.67 -4.92 -23.18
N VAL A 349 21.81 -5.87 -23.54
CA VAL A 349 20.66 -5.66 -24.43
C VAL A 349 19.44 -6.37 -23.89
N ALA A 350 18.26 -5.93 -24.29
CA ALA A 350 17.01 -6.64 -24.03
C ALA A 350 16.13 -6.70 -25.27
N ALA A 351 15.18 -7.65 -25.29
CA ALA A 351 14.17 -7.73 -26.32
C ALA A 351 12.81 -8.20 -25.78
N ILE A 352 11.76 -7.66 -26.39
CA ILE A 352 10.37 -8.09 -26.22
C ILE A 352 9.97 -8.77 -27.53
N SER A 353 9.86 -10.10 -27.55
CA SER A 353 9.53 -10.88 -28.75
C SER A 353 8.95 -12.26 -28.42
N GLN A 354 8.02 -12.75 -29.25
CA GLN A 354 7.47 -14.11 -29.16
C GLN A 354 8.43 -15.19 -29.64
N ASN A 355 9.40 -14.83 -30.48
CA ASN A 355 10.47 -15.72 -30.95
C ASN A 355 11.81 -15.20 -30.44
N SER A 356 12.81 -16.08 -30.38
CA SER A 356 14.17 -15.65 -30.09
C SER A 356 14.66 -14.68 -31.17
N THR A 357 15.24 -13.58 -30.70
CA THR A 357 15.86 -12.52 -31.49
C THR A 357 17.36 -12.48 -31.25
N SER A 358 18.09 -11.67 -31.99
CA SER A 358 19.54 -11.54 -31.78
C SER A 358 20.04 -10.12 -32.03
N PHE A 359 21.17 -9.79 -31.42
CA PHE A 359 21.95 -8.59 -31.67
C PHE A 359 23.29 -8.99 -32.27
N ASN A 360 23.57 -8.56 -33.49
CA ASN A 360 24.87 -8.74 -34.13
C ASN A 360 25.75 -7.56 -33.76
N VAL A 361 26.96 -7.84 -33.26
CA VAL A 361 27.89 -6.81 -32.81
C VAL A 361 29.10 -6.80 -33.73
N SER A 362 29.41 -5.62 -34.27
CA SER A 362 30.64 -5.37 -35.01
C SER A 362 31.45 -4.27 -34.34
N LEU A 363 32.77 -4.39 -34.31
CA LEU A 363 33.72 -3.38 -33.86
C LEU A 363 34.60 -2.98 -35.04
N ASN A 364 34.66 -1.69 -35.35
CA ASN A 364 35.42 -1.13 -36.47
C ASN A 364 35.14 -1.88 -37.80
N ASN A 365 33.86 -2.10 -38.09
CA ASN A 365 33.34 -2.84 -39.25
C ASN A 365 33.74 -4.33 -39.30
N GLN A 366 34.26 -4.92 -38.22
CA GLN A 366 34.53 -6.36 -38.12
C GLN A 366 33.54 -7.02 -37.16
N PRO A 367 32.84 -8.10 -37.55
CA PRO A 367 31.94 -8.81 -36.65
C PRO A 367 32.71 -9.43 -35.49
N ILE A 368 32.21 -9.24 -34.26
CA ILE A 368 32.86 -9.72 -33.04
C ILE A 368 32.02 -10.75 -32.29
N GLY A 369 30.75 -10.87 -32.64
CA GLY A 369 29.86 -11.91 -32.15
C GLY A 369 28.38 -11.56 -32.35
N THR A 370 27.54 -12.47 -31.90
CA THR A 370 26.08 -12.33 -31.90
C THR A 370 25.58 -12.69 -30.52
N GLN A 371 24.73 -11.85 -29.94
CA GLN A 371 24.05 -12.12 -28.69
C GLN A 371 22.60 -12.51 -28.97
N THR A 372 22.24 -13.75 -28.63
CA THR A 372 20.86 -14.21 -28.71
C THR A 372 20.10 -13.73 -27.48
N VAL A 373 18.86 -13.27 -27.70
CA VAL A 373 17.89 -12.95 -26.65
C VAL A 373 16.74 -13.94 -26.76
N GLN A 374 16.37 -14.54 -25.64
CA GLN A 374 15.33 -15.57 -25.59
C GLN A 374 13.95 -14.97 -25.87
N ALA A 375 13.02 -15.80 -26.32
CA ALA A 375 11.62 -15.42 -26.45
C ALA A 375 10.99 -15.16 -25.08
N LYS A 376 10.02 -14.25 -25.04
CA LYS A 376 9.17 -14.04 -23.87
C LYS A 376 8.34 -15.31 -23.57
N THR A 377 7.91 -15.48 -22.34
CA THR A 377 7.00 -16.54 -21.90
C THR A 377 5.81 -15.93 -21.17
N ASP A 378 4.92 -16.76 -20.61
CA ASP A 378 3.73 -16.26 -19.91
C ASP A 378 4.08 -15.38 -18.70
N ASN A 379 5.16 -15.69 -17.97
CA ASN A 379 5.59 -14.95 -16.78
C ASN A 379 6.87 -14.12 -16.97
N ILE A 380 7.47 -14.13 -18.17
CA ILE A 380 8.69 -13.37 -18.49
C ILE A 380 8.35 -12.45 -19.65
N LEU A 381 8.14 -11.17 -19.38
CA LEU A 381 7.59 -10.20 -20.34
C LEU A 381 8.63 -9.69 -21.35
N ALA A 382 9.91 -9.77 -20.99
CA ALA A 382 11.07 -9.47 -21.83
C ALA A 382 12.26 -10.31 -21.36
N ASN A 383 13.30 -10.46 -22.18
CA ASN A 383 14.56 -11.05 -21.73
C ASN A 383 15.70 -10.07 -21.95
N GLU A 384 16.63 -10.02 -21.00
CA GLU A 384 17.93 -9.40 -21.19
C GLU A 384 19.00 -10.43 -21.55
N ALA A 385 20.07 -9.96 -22.15
CA ALA A 385 21.25 -10.77 -22.42
C ALA A 385 22.50 -9.89 -22.44
N TYR A 386 23.56 -10.41 -21.82
CA TYR A 386 24.84 -9.76 -21.74
C TYR A 386 25.85 -10.39 -22.69
N PHE A 387 26.39 -9.58 -23.60
CA PHE A 387 27.47 -9.95 -24.49
C PHE A 387 28.82 -9.56 -23.86
N SER A 388 29.72 -10.53 -23.70
CA SER A 388 31.08 -10.30 -23.23
C SER A 388 32.10 -10.81 -24.25
N ASN A 389 33.09 -10.00 -24.59
CA ASN A 389 34.15 -10.37 -25.52
C ASN A 389 35.51 -9.81 -25.07
N GLN A 390 36.50 -10.68 -24.90
CA GLN A 390 37.87 -10.28 -24.60
C GLN A 390 38.72 -10.26 -25.86
N ARG A 391 39.38 -9.14 -26.13
CA ARG A 391 40.25 -8.97 -27.31
C ARG A 391 41.25 -7.83 -27.16
N ASN A 392 42.31 -7.87 -27.96
CA ASN A 392 43.19 -6.72 -28.09
C ASN A 392 42.50 -5.64 -28.95
N LEU A 393 42.58 -4.39 -28.51
CA LEU A 393 42.15 -3.22 -29.27
C LEU A 393 43.34 -2.67 -30.07
N SER A 394 43.10 -2.29 -31.32
CA SER A 394 44.15 -1.80 -32.24
C SER A 394 44.16 -0.28 -32.42
N SER A 395 43.23 0.43 -31.78
CA SER A 395 42.99 1.87 -31.91
C SER A 395 42.38 2.39 -30.62
N GLU A 396 42.64 3.66 -30.29
CA GLU A 396 41.97 4.35 -29.18
C GLU A 396 40.52 4.70 -29.51
N THR A 397 40.18 4.90 -30.79
CA THR A 397 38.79 5.05 -31.23
C THR A 397 38.20 3.69 -31.59
N ASN A 398 37.08 3.36 -30.95
CA ASN A 398 36.38 2.09 -31.09
C ASN A 398 34.93 2.34 -31.50
N SER A 399 34.57 2.01 -32.74
CA SER A 399 33.21 2.18 -33.27
C SER A 399 32.45 0.86 -33.29
N PHE A 400 31.40 0.77 -32.49
CA PHE A 400 30.48 -0.36 -32.46
C PHE A 400 29.31 -0.13 -33.40
N THR A 401 28.99 -1.13 -34.21
CA THR A 401 27.70 -1.23 -34.91
C THR A 401 26.95 -2.40 -34.28
N ILE A 402 25.81 -2.10 -33.67
CA ILE A 402 24.93 -3.09 -33.04
C ILE A 402 23.67 -3.18 -33.88
N THR A 403 23.42 -4.36 -34.45
CA THR A 403 22.29 -4.63 -35.35
C THR A 403 21.29 -5.56 -34.68
N PHE A 404 20.08 -5.09 -34.41
CA PHE A 404 18.97 -5.92 -33.93
C PHE A 404 18.39 -6.76 -35.08
N ASN A 405 18.18 -8.05 -34.86
CA ASN A 405 17.50 -8.94 -35.77
C ASN A 405 16.23 -9.48 -35.10
N ASN A 406 15.08 -9.01 -35.57
CA ASN A 406 13.76 -9.40 -35.08
C ASN A 406 13.32 -10.81 -35.51
N ASN A 407 14.14 -11.51 -36.30
CA ASN A 407 13.87 -12.86 -36.78
C ASN A 407 12.49 -13.00 -37.46
N GLY A 408 12.08 -11.96 -38.20
CA GLY A 408 10.82 -11.93 -38.94
C GLY A 408 9.57 -11.61 -38.11
N VAL A 409 9.70 -11.24 -36.83
CA VAL A 409 8.58 -10.82 -35.96
C VAL A 409 8.41 -9.29 -36.01
N PRO A 410 7.39 -8.73 -36.68
CA PRO A 410 7.25 -7.28 -36.85
C PRO A 410 6.99 -6.51 -35.55
N SER A 411 6.40 -7.18 -34.55
CA SER A 411 6.12 -6.59 -33.23
C SER A 411 7.29 -6.69 -32.25
N ALA A 412 8.39 -7.34 -32.63
CA ALA A 412 9.53 -7.50 -31.74
C ALA A 412 10.26 -6.16 -31.58
N ARG A 413 10.59 -5.82 -30.33
CA ARG A 413 11.32 -4.60 -29.96
C ARG A 413 12.65 -4.99 -29.31
N GLY A 414 13.73 -4.37 -29.75
CA GLY A 414 15.06 -4.53 -29.17
C GLY A 414 15.50 -3.24 -28.50
N PHE A 415 16.28 -3.35 -27.42
CA PHE A 415 16.71 -2.25 -26.58
C PHE A 415 18.19 -2.39 -26.22
N LEU A 416 18.92 -1.27 -26.25
CA LEU A 416 20.28 -1.17 -25.75
C LEU A 416 20.27 -0.59 -24.34
N ASP A 417 20.93 -1.26 -23.40
CA ASP A 417 21.16 -0.72 -22.05
C ASP A 417 22.47 0.08 -22.07
N PHE A 418 23.60 -0.62 -22.21
CA PHE A 418 24.91 0.00 -22.31
C PHE A 418 25.87 -0.74 -23.23
N VAL A 419 26.88 -0.01 -23.70
CA VAL A 419 28.13 -0.51 -24.28
C VAL A 419 29.27 -0.05 -23.41
N ALA A 420 30.12 -0.96 -22.94
CA ALA A 420 31.27 -0.64 -22.09
C ALA A 420 32.54 -1.36 -22.57
N ILE A 421 33.69 -0.73 -22.33
CA ILE A 421 35.02 -1.32 -22.52
C ILE A 421 35.81 -1.14 -21.22
N ASP A 422 36.21 -2.26 -20.62
CA ASP A 422 37.29 -2.32 -19.64
C ASP A 422 38.61 -2.57 -20.35
N TYR A 423 39.52 -1.60 -20.35
CA TYR A 423 40.80 -1.70 -21.03
C TYR A 423 41.96 -1.35 -20.11
N TYR A 424 43.12 -1.97 -20.37
CA TYR A 424 44.34 -1.57 -19.70
C TYR A 424 44.81 -0.23 -20.24
N LYS A 425 44.86 0.77 -19.36
CA LYS A 425 45.34 2.11 -19.65
C LYS A 425 46.71 2.31 -19.02
N HIS A 426 47.66 2.81 -19.80
CA HIS A 426 48.97 3.16 -19.27
C HIS A 426 48.85 4.25 -18.19
N LEU A 427 49.58 4.07 -17.09
CA LEU A 427 49.78 5.12 -16.08
C LEU A 427 50.74 6.15 -16.65
N ALA A 428 50.20 7.10 -17.41
CA ALA A 428 50.96 8.20 -17.97
C ALA A 428 50.11 9.46 -18.15
N GLY A 429 50.73 10.63 -18.02
CA GLY A 429 50.08 11.90 -18.28
C GLY A 429 49.70 12.10 -19.75
N TYR A 430 48.51 12.65 -19.97
CA TYR A 430 47.96 12.93 -21.31
C TYR A 430 47.11 14.22 -21.36
N ASN A 431 47.40 15.18 -20.47
CA ASN A 431 46.70 16.47 -20.31
C ASN A 431 45.25 16.36 -19.81
N LYS A 432 44.94 15.28 -19.09
CA LYS A 432 43.64 15.04 -18.46
C LYS A 432 43.86 14.45 -17.07
N GLN A 433 42.99 14.79 -16.13
CA GLN A 433 42.97 14.07 -14.85
C GLN A 433 42.38 12.67 -15.06
N PHE A 434 42.78 11.71 -14.24
CA PHE A 434 42.23 10.36 -14.34
C PHE A 434 42.22 9.63 -13.01
N LYS A 435 41.10 8.95 -12.74
CA LYS A 435 40.98 7.99 -11.64
C LYS A 435 41.64 6.66 -12.03
N PHE A 436 42.31 6.03 -11.08
CA PHE A 436 42.86 4.70 -11.21
C PHE A 436 42.79 3.93 -9.88
N SER A 437 42.58 2.62 -9.99
CA SER A 437 42.60 1.67 -8.89
C SER A 437 43.23 0.37 -9.38
N PHE A 438 43.60 -0.52 -8.46
CA PHE A 438 44.25 -1.77 -8.83
C PHE A 438 43.64 -2.95 -8.10
N THR A 439 42.87 -3.77 -8.83
CA THR A 439 42.12 -4.89 -8.27
C THR A 439 43.02 -6.01 -7.76
N ASP A 440 44.15 -6.29 -8.41
CA ASP A 440 45.01 -7.38 -7.96
C ASP A 440 45.75 -7.02 -6.66
N ALA A 441 45.80 -5.73 -6.28
CA ALA A 441 46.42 -5.31 -5.02
C ALA A 441 45.72 -5.91 -3.79
N VAL A 442 44.45 -6.31 -3.91
CA VAL A 442 43.68 -6.96 -2.84
C VAL A 442 44.23 -8.35 -2.48
N ALA A 443 44.77 -9.08 -3.46
CA ALA A 443 45.29 -10.44 -3.28
C ALA A 443 46.77 -10.47 -2.85
N GLU A 444 47.45 -9.33 -2.94
CA GLU A 444 48.87 -9.19 -2.64
C GLU A 444 49.11 -8.70 -1.20
N VAL A 445 50.31 -8.94 -0.67
CA VAL A 445 50.70 -8.49 0.68
C VAL A 445 51.99 -7.68 0.60
N GLY A 446 52.08 -6.61 1.40
CA GLY A 446 53.28 -5.78 1.51
C GLY A 446 53.07 -4.38 0.93
N VAL A 447 54.04 -3.91 0.14
CA VAL A 447 54.05 -2.55 -0.43
C VAL A 447 54.15 -2.65 -1.94
N GLY A 448 53.25 -1.99 -2.66
CA GLY A 448 53.30 -1.82 -4.11
C GLY A 448 53.78 -0.42 -4.48
N ALA A 449 54.05 -0.21 -5.77
CA ALA A 449 54.28 1.13 -6.30
C ALA A 449 53.61 1.34 -7.66
N PHE A 450 53.01 2.51 -7.87
CA PHE A 450 52.60 3.01 -9.17
C PHE A 450 53.70 3.84 -9.80
N GLN A 451 54.06 3.51 -11.03
CA GLN A 451 54.96 4.30 -11.85
C GLN A 451 54.15 5.04 -12.91
N ILE A 452 53.98 6.35 -12.71
CA ILE A 452 53.27 7.23 -13.64
C ILE A 452 54.31 7.98 -14.48
N ASN A 453 54.31 7.74 -15.80
CA ASN A 453 55.25 8.38 -16.72
C ASN A 453 54.65 9.67 -17.31
N ASN A 454 55.46 10.51 -17.97
CA ASN A 454 55.00 11.77 -18.61
C ASN A 454 54.16 12.65 -17.66
N ALA A 455 54.60 12.77 -16.41
CA ALA A 455 53.84 13.37 -15.33
C ALA A 455 54.11 14.89 -15.14
N GLN A 456 54.70 15.57 -16.13
CA GLN A 456 55.07 16.99 -16.01
C GLN A 456 53.87 17.91 -15.74
N SER A 457 52.70 17.61 -16.31
CA SER A 457 51.45 18.35 -16.08
C SER A 457 50.64 17.84 -14.88
N ILE A 458 50.98 16.64 -14.37
CA ILE A 458 50.37 16.06 -13.17
C ILE A 458 51.01 16.71 -11.96
N SER A 459 50.30 17.63 -11.34
CA SER A 459 50.80 18.38 -10.19
C SER A 459 50.73 17.59 -8.89
N GLN A 460 49.76 16.69 -8.76
CA GLN A 460 49.51 15.93 -7.54
C GLN A 460 48.89 14.56 -7.86
N VAL A 461 49.03 13.61 -6.95
CA VAL A 461 48.24 12.37 -6.93
C VAL A 461 47.53 12.29 -5.59
N TRP A 462 46.21 12.08 -5.61
CA TRP A 462 45.40 12.01 -4.39
C TRP A 462 44.97 10.57 -4.15
N ASP A 463 45.03 10.12 -2.90
CA ASP A 463 44.32 8.92 -2.43
C ASP A 463 42.90 9.36 -2.05
N VAL A 464 41.92 8.80 -2.75
CA VAL A 464 40.49 9.11 -2.62
C VAL A 464 39.68 7.90 -2.16
N THR A 465 40.36 6.88 -1.61
CA THR A 465 39.72 5.67 -1.06
C THR A 465 38.67 6.04 -0.01
N ASP A 466 38.96 7.04 0.84
CA ASP A 466 37.97 7.77 1.62
C ASP A 466 37.77 9.16 1.00
N ARG A 467 36.72 9.29 0.18
CA ARG A 467 36.41 10.53 -0.57
C ARG A 467 36.22 11.76 0.31
N TYR A 468 35.82 11.60 1.58
CA TYR A 468 35.60 12.72 2.50
C TYR A 468 36.89 13.14 3.21
N ASN A 469 37.91 12.26 3.23
CA ASN A 469 39.20 12.46 3.88
C ASN A 469 40.37 12.29 2.89
N ALA A 470 40.20 12.76 1.64
CA ALA A 470 41.23 12.65 0.62
C ALA A 470 42.57 13.26 1.06
N VAL A 471 43.67 12.60 0.67
CA VAL A 471 45.04 13.03 0.99
C VAL A 471 45.89 13.10 -0.28
N TYR A 472 46.88 13.99 -0.33
CA TYR A 472 47.60 14.30 -1.57
C TYR A 472 49.11 14.12 -1.46
N LYS A 473 49.74 13.74 -2.57
CA LYS A 473 51.19 13.78 -2.81
C LYS A 473 51.50 14.76 -3.92
N THR A 474 52.34 15.75 -3.66
CA THR A 474 52.79 16.72 -4.68
C THR A 474 53.81 16.11 -5.65
N ASN A 475 53.80 16.56 -6.89
CA ASN A 475 54.76 16.17 -7.92
C ASN A 475 55.46 17.38 -8.54
N ASN A 476 56.78 17.27 -8.70
CA ASN A 476 57.63 18.21 -9.45
C ASN A 476 58.56 17.48 -10.44
N ALA A 477 58.35 16.18 -10.66
CA ALA A 477 59.19 15.32 -11.48
C ALA A 477 58.49 14.91 -12.77
N ALA A 478 59.28 14.55 -13.78
CA ALA A 478 58.76 14.04 -15.05
C ALA A 478 58.12 12.64 -14.95
N ASN A 479 58.44 11.88 -13.89
CA ASN A 479 57.83 10.60 -13.58
C ASN A 479 57.53 10.54 -12.08
N ILE A 480 56.38 9.97 -11.71
CA ILE A 480 55.96 9.78 -10.32
C ILE A 480 56.15 8.31 -9.96
N ASN A 481 56.77 8.05 -8.82
CA ASN A 481 56.74 6.76 -8.15
C ASN A 481 55.94 6.91 -6.86
N LEU A 482 54.75 6.31 -6.78
CA LEU A 482 53.84 6.38 -5.63
C LEU A 482 53.76 5.01 -4.96
N LYS A 483 54.22 4.90 -3.72
CA LYS A 483 54.09 3.68 -2.91
C LYS A 483 52.74 3.61 -2.21
N MET A 484 52.18 2.40 -2.15
CA MET A 484 50.96 2.12 -1.39
C MET A 484 51.03 0.78 -0.65
N PRO A 485 50.27 0.60 0.45
CA PRO A 485 50.07 -0.71 1.03
C PRO A 485 49.28 -1.61 0.06
N LEU A 486 49.56 -2.92 0.10
CA LEU A 486 48.81 -3.99 -0.57
C LEU A 486 47.91 -4.71 0.45
N GLY A 487 46.93 -5.45 -0.05
CA GLY A 487 45.95 -6.23 0.73
C GLY A 487 44.56 -5.60 0.80
N GLU A 488 44.37 -4.44 0.19
CA GLU A 488 43.07 -3.76 0.09
C GLU A 488 42.96 -3.00 -1.23
N LEU A 489 41.72 -2.76 -1.68
CA LEU A 489 41.47 -1.94 -2.87
C LEU A 489 41.61 -0.47 -2.48
N ARG A 490 42.41 0.27 -3.23
CA ARG A 490 42.57 1.72 -3.07
C ARG A 490 42.27 2.44 -4.37
N GLU A 491 41.70 3.63 -4.24
CA GLU A 491 41.38 4.51 -5.36
C GLU A 491 42.24 5.78 -5.31
N TYR A 492 42.77 6.16 -6.46
CA TYR A 492 43.60 7.34 -6.62
C TYR A 492 43.13 8.18 -7.80
N VAL A 493 43.44 9.48 -7.75
CA VAL A 493 43.28 10.40 -8.89
C VAL A 493 44.58 11.13 -9.17
N ALA A 494 45.02 11.12 -10.42
CA ALA A 494 46.12 11.95 -10.90
C ALA A 494 45.58 13.34 -11.31
N VAL A 495 46.06 14.39 -10.67
CA VAL A 495 45.58 15.77 -10.83
C VAL A 495 46.44 16.51 -11.84
N ASP A 496 45.96 16.56 -13.09
CA ASP A 496 46.56 17.32 -14.18
C ASP A 496 46.08 18.78 -14.16
N GLN A 497 47.01 19.74 -14.18
CA GLN A 497 46.68 21.18 -14.10
C GLN A 497 45.88 21.68 -15.31
N ASN A 498 45.96 20.98 -16.44
CA ASN A 498 45.26 21.36 -17.67
C ASN A 498 43.79 20.91 -17.70
N ASP A 499 43.34 20.16 -16.69
CA ASP A 499 42.02 19.50 -16.71
C ASP A 499 41.35 19.47 -15.33
N ILE A 500 41.51 20.54 -14.56
CA ILE A 500 40.76 20.70 -13.31
C ILE A 500 39.34 21.17 -13.65
N TYR A 501 38.33 20.47 -13.15
CA TYR A 501 36.94 20.75 -13.48
C TYR A 501 36.42 22.01 -12.78
N THR A 502 35.39 22.63 -13.36
CA THR A 502 34.71 23.80 -12.79
C THR A 502 33.27 23.42 -12.45
N PRO A 503 32.78 23.73 -11.25
CA PRO A 503 31.42 23.40 -10.86
C PRO A 503 30.38 24.21 -11.63
N ILE A 504 29.15 23.70 -11.67
CA ILE A 504 28.02 24.29 -12.37
C ILE A 504 27.19 25.11 -11.37
N GLU A 505 26.93 26.37 -11.71
CA GLU A 505 26.04 27.25 -10.95
C GLU A 505 24.58 26.78 -11.06
N VAL A 506 23.83 26.88 -9.97
CA VAL A 506 22.39 26.62 -9.96
C VAL A 506 21.60 27.92 -9.83
N SER A 507 20.41 27.95 -10.43
CA SER A 507 19.43 28.98 -10.12
C SER A 507 19.04 28.90 -8.64
N ASN A 508 19.05 30.04 -7.95
CA ASN A 508 18.85 30.13 -6.50
C ASN A 508 19.83 29.25 -5.70
N SER A 509 21.13 29.59 -5.77
CA SER A 509 22.20 28.91 -5.04
C SER A 509 22.01 28.92 -3.52
N LYS A 510 21.40 29.96 -2.95
CA LYS A 510 21.22 30.10 -1.50
C LYS A 510 20.28 29.03 -0.95
N VAL A 511 20.74 28.34 0.10
CA VAL A 511 20.00 27.28 0.79
C VAL A 511 19.47 27.86 2.11
N THR A 512 18.18 27.67 2.36
CA THR A 512 17.56 28.08 3.63
C THR A 512 18.01 27.13 4.73
N ASN A 513 18.37 27.68 5.90
CA ASN A 513 18.74 26.87 7.05
C ASN A 513 17.59 25.96 7.47
N GLN A 514 17.89 24.71 7.75
CA GLN A 514 16.94 23.69 8.16
C GLN A 514 17.58 22.75 9.17
N ASN A 515 16.76 22.17 10.04
CA ASN A 515 17.23 21.33 11.14
C ASN A 515 16.23 20.20 11.43
N LEU A 516 15.90 19.41 10.42
CA LEU A 516 14.93 18.32 10.52
C LEU A 516 15.38 17.33 11.61
N LYS A 517 16.62 16.86 11.57
CA LYS A 517 17.16 15.94 12.58
C LYS A 517 17.09 16.45 14.02
N GLY A 518 17.45 17.71 14.24
CA GLY A 518 17.47 18.29 15.59
C GLY A 518 16.09 18.64 16.13
N THR A 519 15.08 18.78 15.25
CA THR A 519 13.74 19.27 15.64
C THR A 519 12.64 18.21 15.57
N VAL A 520 12.82 17.12 14.82
CA VAL A 520 11.80 16.08 14.65
C VAL A 520 11.33 15.48 15.98
N LEU A 521 12.23 15.35 16.96
CA LEU A 521 11.97 14.81 18.30
C LEU A 521 11.86 15.89 19.40
N ALA A 522 11.84 17.18 19.03
CA ALA A 522 11.86 18.27 20.01
C ALA A 522 10.62 18.31 20.95
N ASN A 523 9.50 17.72 20.53
CA ASN A 523 8.26 17.63 21.31
C ASN A 523 8.06 16.21 21.89
N GLY A 524 9.15 15.49 22.14
CA GLY A 524 9.11 14.09 22.53
C GLY A 524 9.13 13.13 21.34
N ASN A 525 9.11 11.85 21.69
CA ASN A 525 9.18 10.74 20.76
C ASN A 525 8.00 10.71 19.78
N VAL A 526 8.28 10.49 18.50
CA VAL A 526 7.26 10.43 17.44
C VAL A 526 6.61 9.04 17.44
N ASP A 527 5.27 8.99 17.42
CA ASP A 527 4.50 7.75 17.29
C ASP A 527 4.12 7.48 15.83
N TYR A 528 3.84 8.55 15.07
CA TYR A 528 3.37 8.49 13.69
C TYR A 528 4.08 9.53 12.82
N LEU A 529 4.76 9.06 11.78
CA LEU A 529 5.43 9.89 10.77
C LEU A 529 4.65 9.85 9.46
N ILE A 530 4.31 11.02 8.91
CA ILE A 530 3.70 11.18 7.59
C ILE A 530 4.73 11.83 6.67
N ILE A 531 5.08 11.15 5.57
CA ILE A 531 6.06 11.62 4.59
C ILE A 531 5.34 11.95 3.29
N THR A 532 5.59 13.14 2.75
CA THR A 532 4.87 13.64 1.56
C THR A 532 5.68 14.70 0.80
N ASN A 533 5.16 15.22 -0.30
CA ASN A 533 5.74 16.38 -1.00
C ASN A 533 5.18 17.71 -0.44
N ASN A 534 5.71 18.84 -0.91
CA ASN A 534 5.26 20.15 -0.45
C ASN A 534 3.82 20.49 -0.89
N GLU A 535 3.33 19.92 -2.00
CA GLU A 535 1.99 20.21 -2.53
C GLU A 535 0.86 19.58 -1.69
N LEU A 536 1.12 18.43 -1.08
CA LEU A 536 0.15 17.67 -0.29
C LEU A 536 0.25 17.92 1.22
N ILE A 537 1.25 18.71 1.65
CA ILE A 537 1.56 18.93 3.08
C ILE A 537 0.39 19.47 3.90
N SER A 538 -0.52 20.25 3.30
CA SER A 538 -1.70 20.77 3.98
C SER A 538 -2.68 19.66 4.36
N ALA A 539 -2.96 18.74 3.44
CA ALA A 539 -3.85 17.60 3.69
C ALA A 539 -3.20 16.61 4.68
N ALA A 540 -1.90 16.36 4.56
CA ALA A 540 -1.16 15.56 5.52
C ALA A 540 -1.19 16.15 6.94
N ASN A 541 -1.09 17.48 7.10
CA ASN A 541 -1.25 18.14 8.40
C ASN A 541 -2.66 18.01 8.97
N ARG A 542 -3.69 18.01 8.12
CA ARG A 542 -5.08 17.76 8.55
C ARG A 542 -5.21 16.35 9.12
N LEU A 543 -4.69 15.32 8.44
CA LEU A 543 -4.63 13.95 8.96
C LEU A 543 -3.84 13.86 10.27
N ALA A 544 -2.67 14.52 10.34
CA ALA A 544 -1.87 14.55 11.56
C ALA A 544 -2.63 15.15 12.76
N ASN A 545 -3.37 16.23 12.55
CA ASN A 545 -4.17 16.86 13.59
C ASN A 545 -5.35 15.99 14.03
N LEU A 546 -5.94 15.23 13.10
CA LEU A 546 -6.96 14.24 13.43
C LEU A 546 -6.42 13.20 14.43
N HIS A 547 -5.28 12.58 14.17
CA HIS A 547 -4.71 11.58 15.08
C HIS A 547 -4.17 12.16 16.39
N LYS A 548 -3.66 13.40 16.40
CA LYS A 548 -3.31 14.07 17.65
C LYS A 548 -4.52 14.22 18.58
N THR A 549 -5.70 14.48 18.01
CA THR A 549 -6.92 14.76 18.78
C THR A 549 -7.77 13.52 19.07
N LYS A 550 -7.83 12.56 18.13
CA LYS A 550 -8.68 11.36 18.22
C LYS A 550 -7.94 10.12 18.67
N SER A 551 -6.64 10.00 18.36
CA SER A 551 -5.82 8.82 18.64
C SER A 551 -4.73 9.08 19.69
N ASN A 552 -4.56 10.34 20.13
CA ASN A 552 -3.52 10.77 21.06
C ASN A 552 -2.10 10.36 20.62
N LEU A 553 -1.83 10.39 19.30
CA LEU A 553 -0.50 10.09 18.74
C LEU A 553 0.32 11.38 18.60
N ASN A 554 1.61 11.33 18.91
CA ASN A 554 2.55 12.38 18.53
C ASN A 554 2.91 12.25 17.04
N VAL A 555 2.22 13.04 16.20
CA VAL A 555 2.36 12.98 14.74
C VAL A 555 3.27 14.07 14.18
N LYS A 556 4.19 13.67 13.29
CA LYS A 556 5.03 14.59 12.52
C LYS A 556 4.78 14.42 11.02
N VAL A 557 4.66 15.54 10.32
CA VAL A 557 4.58 15.60 8.85
C VAL A 557 5.90 16.14 8.34
N VAL A 558 6.52 15.45 7.39
CA VAL A 558 7.85 15.80 6.87
C VAL A 558 7.84 15.81 5.34
N PRO A 559 8.21 16.94 4.70
CA PRO A 559 8.34 17.00 3.26
C PRO A 559 9.62 16.29 2.78
N LEU A 560 9.55 15.63 1.63
CA LEU A 560 10.68 14.92 1.01
C LEU A 560 11.91 15.80 0.82
N ASP A 561 11.76 17.04 0.36
CA ASP A 561 12.88 17.96 0.14
C ASP A 561 13.72 18.19 1.40
N ALA A 562 13.07 18.26 2.58
CA ALA A 562 13.79 18.43 3.84
C ALA A 562 14.63 17.19 4.18
N ILE A 563 14.12 16.00 3.88
CA ILE A 563 14.85 14.74 4.02
C ILE A 563 16.04 14.72 3.06
N TYR A 564 15.81 14.98 1.76
CA TYR A 564 16.87 14.90 0.76
C TYR A 564 18.01 15.87 1.06
N ASN A 565 17.69 17.10 1.45
CA ASN A 565 18.70 18.10 1.79
C ASN A 565 19.65 17.67 2.94
N GLU A 566 19.19 16.92 3.95
CA GLU A 566 20.07 16.47 5.06
C GLU A 566 20.69 15.08 4.83
N PHE A 567 20.00 14.18 4.11
CA PHE A 567 20.38 12.77 4.01
C PHE A 567 20.95 12.33 2.65
N SER A 568 20.85 13.16 1.61
CA SER A 568 21.33 12.85 0.25
C SER A 568 21.80 14.08 -0.54
N SER A 569 22.20 15.15 0.13
CA SER A 569 22.63 16.41 -0.52
C SER A 569 21.58 17.05 -1.42
N GLY A 570 20.29 16.81 -1.18
CA GLY A 570 19.19 17.34 -1.98
C GLY A 570 18.88 16.51 -3.23
N GLN A 571 19.51 15.34 -3.39
CA GLN A 571 19.15 14.38 -4.43
C GLN A 571 17.97 13.53 -3.99
N GLN A 572 17.03 13.27 -4.90
CA GLN A 572 16.04 12.22 -4.67
C GLN A 572 16.76 10.87 -4.54
N ASP A 573 16.51 10.16 -3.44
CA ASP A 573 17.02 8.81 -3.22
C ASP A 573 16.10 8.09 -2.21
N ILE A 574 15.66 6.88 -2.51
CA ILE A 574 14.78 6.10 -1.63
C ILE A 574 15.47 5.76 -0.30
N VAL A 575 16.79 5.55 -0.29
CA VAL A 575 17.55 5.25 0.92
C VAL A 575 17.60 6.47 1.85
N ALA A 576 17.53 7.70 1.33
CA ALA A 576 17.49 8.90 2.16
C ALA A 576 16.22 8.92 3.04
N ILE A 577 15.07 8.53 2.47
CA ILE A 577 13.80 8.38 3.17
C ILE A 577 13.93 7.32 4.28
N ARG A 578 14.45 6.14 3.93
CA ARG A 578 14.69 5.06 4.92
C ARG A 578 15.67 5.50 6.02
N ASN A 579 16.77 6.15 5.67
CA ASN A 579 17.78 6.61 6.63
C ASN A 579 17.21 7.65 7.61
N PHE A 580 16.31 8.50 7.13
CA PHE A 580 15.57 9.40 8.01
C PHE A 580 14.62 8.64 8.95
N ILE A 581 13.86 7.66 8.47
CA ILE A 581 12.99 6.82 9.32
C ILE A 581 13.81 6.06 10.36
N ARG A 582 14.95 5.45 9.96
CA ARG A 582 15.92 4.82 10.86
C ARG A 582 16.38 5.78 11.95
N TYR A 583 16.77 7.00 11.57
CA TYR A 583 17.19 8.03 12.54
C TYR A 583 16.07 8.34 13.54
N VAL A 584 14.84 8.59 13.09
CA VAL A 584 13.69 8.87 13.96
C VAL A 584 13.42 7.70 14.91
N TYR A 585 13.44 6.48 14.39
CA TYR A 585 13.18 5.27 15.18
C TYR A 585 14.24 5.09 16.27
N PHE A 586 15.52 5.03 15.94
CA PHE A 586 16.56 4.77 16.94
C PHE A 586 16.83 5.95 17.88
N ALA A 587 16.86 7.19 17.37
CA ALA A 587 17.04 8.37 18.22
C ALA A 587 15.82 8.60 19.15
N GLY A 588 14.65 8.13 18.73
CA GLY A 588 13.41 8.15 19.50
C GLY A 588 13.20 6.93 20.39
N ASN A 589 14.23 6.15 20.73
CA ASN A 589 14.11 4.94 21.56
C ASN A 589 13.09 3.91 21.03
N GLN A 590 13.02 3.74 19.71
CA GLN A 590 12.22 2.72 19.02
C GLN A 590 10.70 2.83 19.24
N THR A 591 10.19 4.03 19.49
CA THR A 591 8.75 4.24 19.76
C THR A 591 7.91 4.52 18.51
N LEU A 592 8.54 4.81 17.36
CA LEU A 592 7.82 5.09 16.11
C LEU A 592 7.01 3.85 15.73
N LYS A 593 5.67 3.99 15.66
CA LYS A 593 4.75 2.89 15.38
C LYS A 593 4.30 2.87 13.93
N TYR A 594 4.02 4.04 13.36
CA TYR A 594 3.41 4.17 12.05
C TYR A 594 4.21 5.08 11.13
N VAL A 595 4.33 4.69 9.86
CA VAL A 595 4.82 5.52 8.75
C VAL A 595 3.76 5.53 7.65
N ASN A 596 3.28 6.72 7.28
CA ASN A 596 2.39 6.90 6.13
C ASN A 596 3.15 7.56 4.99
N LEU A 597 3.22 6.86 3.86
CA LEU A 597 3.67 7.40 2.59
C LEU A 597 2.47 8.06 1.91
N PHE A 598 2.36 9.38 2.11
CA PHE A 598 1.21 10.16 1.68
C PHE A 598 1.47 10.74 0.30
N GLY A 599 1.25 9.91 -0.72
CA GLY A 599 1.46 10.22 -2.13
C GLY A 599 1.53 8.94 -2.95
N ASP A 600 1.21 9.05 -4.25
CA ASP A 600 1.34 7.93 -5.18
C ASP A 600 2.82 7.59 -5.51
N ALA A 601 3.05 6.40 -6.07
CA ALA A 601 4.36 5.92 -6.49
C ALA A 601 4.44 5.68 -8.00
N SER A 602 5.66 5.55 -8.53
CA SER A 602 5.88 5.27 -9.94
C SER A 602 7.18 4.51 -10.14
N THR A 603 7.21 3.66 -11.16
CA THR A 603 8.43 3.07 -11.73
C THR A 603 9.32 4.10 -12.43
N ASP A 604 8.76 5.25 -12.84
CA ASP A 604 9.51 6.39 -13.35
C ASP A 604 9.87 7.33 -12.19
N TYR A 605 11.07 7.15 -11.64
CA TYR A 605 11.55 7.98 -10.54
C TYR A 605 11.77 9.45 -10.92
N PHE A 606 11.94 9.78 -12.21
CA PHE A 606 12.28 11.14 -12.64
C PHE A 606 11.05 12.00 -12.92
N ASP A 607 9.89 11.40 -13.13
CA ASP A 607 8.63 12.11 -13.30
C ASP A 607 7.96 12.44 -11.96
N ALA A 608 8.21 13.65 -11.45
CA ALA A 608 7.62 14.14 -10.21
C ALA A 608 6.08 14.28 -10.25
N SER A 609 5.44 14.18 -11.43
CA SER A 609 3.97 14.25 -11.54
C SER A 609 3.28 12.91 -11.27
N SER A 610 3.96 11.80 -11.53
CA SER A 610 3.50 10.44 -11.19
C SER A 610 4.17 9.91 -9.91
N ASN A 611 5.44 10.24 -9.68
CA ASN A 611 6.21 9.79 -8.52
C ASN A 611 6.15 10.79 -7.35
N ILE A 612 5.07 10.77 -6.57
CA ILE A 612 4.86 11.73 -5.47
C ILE A 612 5.68 11.34 -4.23
N VAL A 613 5.61 10.07 -3.83
CA VAL A 613 6.43 9.48 -2.77
C VAL A 613 7.00 8.15 -3.29
N PRO A 614 8.32 8.07 -3.58
CA PRO A 614 8.93 6.90 -4.19
C PRO A 614 8.67 5.58 -3.44
N ILE A 615 8.60 4.48 -4.18
CA ILE A 615 8.58 3.09 -3.66
C ILE A 615 9.90 2.37 -4.00
N PHE A 616 10.25 1.33 -3.26
CA PHE A 616 11.33 0.42 -3.66
C PHE A 616 10.84 -0.57 -4.72
N HIS A 617 11.56 -0.67 -5.85
CA HIS A 617 11.39 -1.75 -6.82
C HIS A 617 12.56 -2.71 -6.75
N TYR A 618 12.30 -4.01 -6.75
CA TYR A 618 13.33 -5.05 -6.86
C TYR A 618 14.14 -4.89 -8.17
N LEU A 619 15.41 -5.30 -8.14
CA LEU A 619 16.28 -5.39 -9.32
C LEU A 619 17.25 -6.54 -9.11
N ASP A 620 17.38 -7.36 -10.14
CA ASP A 620 18.37 -8.41 -10.31
C ASP A 620 19.58 -7.86 -11.08
N ASN A 621 20.77 -7.94 -10.50
CA ASN A 621 21.99 -7.36 -11.05
C ASN A 621 22.84 -8.38 -11.82
N THR A 622 22.34 -9.58 -12.11
CA THR A 622 23.12 -10.68 -12.72
C THR A 622 23.43 -10.49 -14.22
N LEU A 623 22.81 -9.52 -14.90
CA LEU A 623 22.97 -9.22 -16.33
C LEU A 623 22.92 -10.48 -17.20
N SER A 624 21.78 -11.16 -17.24
CA SER A 624 21.68 -12.46 -17.90
C SER A 624 20.26 -12.82 -18.32
N SER A 625 20.12 -13.81 -19.20
CA SER A 625 18.80 -14.35 -19.54
C SER A 625 18.10 -15.06 -18.37
N SER A 626 18.78 -15.26 -17.24
CA SER A 626 18.19 -15.74 -15.98
C SER A 626 17.75 -14.63 -15.02
N SER A 627 17.95 -13.36 -15.41
CA SER A 627 17.55 -12.21 -14.62
C SER A 627 16.05 -12.15 -14.40
N ARG A 628 15.66 -11.79 -13.17
CA ARG A 628 14.25 -11.65 -12.77
C ARG A 628 13.65 -10.27 -13.04
N ASN A 629 14.39 -9.33 -13.62
CA ASN A 629 13.93 -7.94 -13.85
C ASN A 629 12.64 -7.81 -14.67
N PHE A 630 12.30 -8.84 -15.46
CA PHE A 630 11.13 -8.87 -16.34
C PHE A 630 10.15 -10.01 -16.01
N ASN A 631 10.36 -10.66 -14.87
CA ASN A 631 9.54 -11.78 -14.44
C ASN A 631 8.40 -11.26 -13.57
N ASP A 632 7.17 -11.25 -14.09
CA ASP A 632 6.01 -10.66 -13.43
C ASP A 632 5.50 -11.45 -12.20
N TRP A 633 6.10 -12.60 -11.92
CA TRP A 633 5.84 -13.41 -10.72
C TRP A 633 6.80 -13.11 -9.58
N SER A 634 8.09 -12.92 -9.88
CA SER A 634 9.16 -12.89 -8.87
C SER A 634 9.82 -11.52 -8.67
N THR A 635 9.50 -10.56 -9.52
CA THR A 635 9.81 -9.14 -9.28
C THR A 635 8.71 -8.50 -8.44
N PHE A 636 9.06 -7.50 -7.63
CA PHE A 636 8.12 -6.86 -6.73
C PHE A 636 8.47 -5.40 -6.44
N ALA A 637 7.47 -4.66 -5.98
CA ALA A 637 7.60 -3.31 -5.44
C ALA A 637 7.00 -3.29 -4.03
N THR A 638 7.71 -2.70 -3.06
CA THR A 638 7.27 -2.75 -1.66
C THR A 638 7.66 -1.50 -0.87
N ASP A 639 6.74 -1.06 -0.01
CA ASP A 639 6.99 -0.01 0.98
C ASP A 639 7.73 -0.55 2.22
N ASP A 640 7.72 -1.86 2.46
CA ASP A 640 8.37 -2.49 3.63
C ASP A 640 9.89 -2.18 3.68
N PHE A 641 10.51 -1.83 2.56
CA PHE A 641 11.89 -1.32 2.50
C PHE A 641 12.16 -0.19 3.50
N TYR A 642 11.17 0.68 3.72
CA TYR A 642 11.27 1.80 4.64
C TYR A 642 11.08 1.41 6.11
N ALA A 643 10.66 0.19 6.38
CA ALA A 643 10.36 -0.34 7.70
C ALA A 643 11.33 -1.45 8.18
N LEU A 644 12.31 -1.81 7.34
CA LEU A 644 13.43 -2.70 7.68
C LEU A 644 14.62 -1.86 8.19
N LEU A 645 14.68 -1.70 9.52
CA LEU A 645 15.54 -0.71 10.18
C LEU A 645 16.77 -1.30 10.85
N ASP A 646 17.02 -2.59 10.78
CA ASP A 646 18.21 -3.18 11.40
C ASP A 646 19.45 -3.14 10.49
N GLU A 647 20.64 -3.20 11.08
CA GLU A 647 21.93 -3.12 10.36
C GLU A 647 22.12 -4.26 9.34
N SER A 648 21.54 -5.43 9.60
CA SER A 648 21.63 -6.62 8.73
C SER A 648 20.69 -6.59 7.52
N GLU A 649 19.89 -5.55 7.37
CA GLU A 649 18.80 -5.49 6.40
C GLU A 649 19.09 -4.50 5.24
N GLY A 650 18.09 -4.31 4.38
CA GLY A 650 18.09 -3.32 3.31
C GLY A 650 18.43 -3.87 1.93
N VAL A 651 19.00 -5.07 1.83
CA VAL A 651 19.20 -5.78 0.54
C VAL A 651 18.22 -6.93 0.43
N PHE A 652 17.35 -6.87 -0.58
CA PHE A 652 16.42 -7.95 -0.88
C PHE A 652 17.04 -8.94 -1.86
N THR A 653 17.02 -10.22 -1.50
CA THR A 653 17.43 -11.30 -2.41
C THR A 653 16.24 -11.99 -3.07
N ASN A 654 15.03 -11.81 -2.54
CA ASN A 654 13.76 -12.28 -3.08
C ASN A 654 12.61 -11.59 -2.32
N GLU A 655 11.39 -11.89 -2.72
CA GLU A 655 10.12 -11.40 -2.19
C GLU A 655 9.77 -11.94 -0.79
N THR A 656 10.61 -12.82 -0.22
CA THR A 656 10.46 -13.38 1.12
C THR A 656 11.49 -12.79 2.09
N TYR A 657 11.03 -12.02 3.08
CA TYR A 657 11.84 -11.41 4.12
C TYR A 657 11.05 -11.28 5.44
N ARG A 658 11.76 -10.86 6.50
CA ARG A 658 11.26 -10.66 7.86
C ARG A 658 11.99 -9.48 8.47
N GLY A 659 11.48 -9.00 9.61
CA GLY A 659 12.16 -7.98 10.41
C GLY A 659 11.52 -6.60 10.33
N ILE A 660 10.24 -6.53 9.94
CA ILE A 660 9.57 -5.24 9.79
C ILE A 660 9.38 -4.61 11.18
N ASP A 661 10.07 -3.51 11.47
CA ASP A 661 10.09 -2.86 12.79
C ASP A 661 8.90 -1.92 13.02
N VAL A 662 8.47 -1.25 11.95
CA VAL A 662 7.48 -0.17 11.99
C VAL A 662 6.34 -0.48 11.02
N THR A 663 5.12 -0.18 11.41
CA THR A 663 3.95 -0.38 10.54
C THR A 663 3.93 0.67 9.45
N ILE A 664 3.74 0.23 8.21
CA ILE A 664 3.72 1.11 7.04
C ILE A 664 2.42 1.02 6.26
N GLY A 665 1.98 2.15 5.72
CA GLY A 665 0.82 2.24 4.82
C GLY A 665 1.01 3.38 3.83
N ARG A 666 0.31 3.30 2.70
CA ARG A 666 0.37 4.30 1.62
C ARG A 666 -0.99 4.86 1.31
N MET A 667 -1.08 6.18 1.16
CA MET A 667 -2.25 6.83 0.56
C MET A 667 -1.86 7.31 -0.85
N PRO A 668 -2.21 6.59 -1.93
CA PRO A 668 -1.77 6.86 -3.31
C PRO A 668 -2.56 8.04 -3.92
N VAL A 669 -2.31 9.24 -3.41
CA VAL A 669 -2.95 10.48 -3.85
C VAL A 669 -1.96 11.28 -4.70
N LYS A 670 -2.44 11.85 -5.83
CA LYS A 670 -1.61 12.69 -6.72
C LYS A 670 -1.87 14.18 -6.51
N THR A 671 -3.10 14.52 -6.16
CA THR A 671 -3.55 15.92 -6.08
C THR A 671 -4.01 16.31 -4.69
N THR A 672 -3.98 17.61 -4.38
CA THR A 672 -4.54 18.16 -3.14
C THR A 672 -6.04 17.84 -2.98
N GLN A 673 -6.79 17.71 -4.07
CA GLN A 673 -8.21 17.34 -4.04
C GLN A 673 -8.39 15.89 -3.57
N GLU A 674 -7.71 14.95 -4.21
CA GLU A 674 -7.72 13.53 -3.82
C GLU A 674 -7.27 13.36 -2.36
N ALA A 675 -6.19 14.02 -1.98
CA ALA A 675 -5.68 14.01 -0.61
C ALA A 675 -6.73 14.48 0.41
N ASN A 676 -7.40 15.61 0.17
CA ASN A 676 -8.44 16.10 1.07
C ASN A 676 -9.67 15.19 1.11
N ALA A 677 -10.06 14.60 -0.03
CA ALA A 677 -11.15 13.63 -0.10
C ALA A 677 -10.86 12.41 0.79
N MET A 678 -9.65 11.85 0.71
CA MET A 678 -9.28 10.68 1.51
C MET A 678 -9.21 11.00 3.01
N VAL A 679 -8.67 12.16 3.38
CA VAL A 679 -8.66 12.61 4.77
C VAL A 679 -10.08 12.85 5.30
N SER A 680 -10.98 13.40 4.48
CA SER A 680 -12.41 13.53 4.84
C SER A 680 -13.07 12.19 5.11
N LYS A 681 -12.76 11.13 4.34
CA LYS A 681 -13.26 9.77 4.62
C LYS A 681 -12.77 9.25 5.97
N VAL A 682 -11.50 9.47 6.33
CA VAL A 682 -10.97 9.09 7.65
C VAL A 682 -11.69 9.85 8.77
N GLU A 683 -11.92 11.15 8.61
CA GLU A 683 -12.69 11.95 9.56
C GLU A 683 -14.12 11.44 9.74
N GLN A 684 -14.80 11.14 8.64
CA GLN A 684 -16.15 10.57 8.64
C GLN A 684 -16.18 9.19 9.31
N TYR A 685 -15.22 8.32 8.99
CA TYR A 685 -15.11 6.98 9.59
C TYR A 685 -14.96 7.01 11.12
N LEU A 686 -14.32 8.05 11.66
CA LEU A 686 -14.14 8.26 13.10
C LEU A 686 -15.28 9.08 13.75
N SER A 687 -16.33 9.42 13.00
CA SER A 687 -17.43 10.27 13.48
C SER A 687 -18.61 9.45 14.02
N ASN A 688 -19.46 10.09 14.83
CA ASN A 688 -20.68 9.46 15.33
C ASN A 688 -21.69 9.11 14.22
N GLU A 689 -21.66 9.84 13.10
CA GLU A 689 -22.57 9.62 11.96
C GLU A 689 -22.26 8.32 11.20
N ASN A 690 -21.09 7.73 11.43
CA ASN A 690 -20.68 6.45 10.85
C ASN A 690 -21.19 5.23 11.67
N ALA A 691 -21.87 5.46 12.79
CA ALA A 691 -22.51 4.41 13.58
C ALA A 691 -23.50 3.59 12.73
N GLY A 692 -23.50 2.28 12.93
CA GLY A 692 -24.51 1.39 12.35
C GLY A 692 -24.13 -0.08 12.35
N ARG A 693 -25.16 -0.93 12.27
CA ARG A 693 -25.04 -2.40 12.25
C ARG A 693 -24.21 -2.97 11.10
N TRP A 694 -23.93 -2.16 10.06
CA TRP A 694 -23.03 -2.53 8.96
C TRP A 694 -21.62 -2.92 9.48
N LYS A 695 -21.23 -2.41 10.65
CA LYS A 695 -20.00 -2.78 11.36
C LYS A 695 -19.97 -4.25 11.84
N ASN A 696 -21.13 -4.92 11.92
CA ASN A 696 -21.20 -6.35 12.19
C ASN A 696 -21.19 -7.20 10.91
N VAL A 697 -21.13 -6.62 9.71
CA VAL A 697 -21.26 -7.36 8.45
C VAL A 697 -19.90 -7.64 7.82
N TYR A 698 -19.72 -8.87 7.35
CA TYR A 698 -18.54 -9.30 6.58
C TYR A 698 -19.02 -9.89 5.25
N THR A 699 -18.50 -9.41 4.12
CA THR A 699 -18.83 -9.97 2.80
C THR A 699 -17.62 -10.69 2.23
N ALA A 700 -17.75 -11.98 1.88
CA ALA A 700 -16.66 -12.82 1.43
C ALA A 700 -16.98 -13.42 0.05
N LEU A 701 -16.15 -13.16 -0.96
CA LEU A 701 -16.28 -13.72 -2.31
C LEU A 701 -15.07 -14.60 -2.64
N ALA A 702 -15.31 -15.86 -2.99
CA ALA A 702 -14.32 -16.76 -3.56
C ALA A 702 -14.56 -16.91 -5.06
N ASP A 703 -13.47 -16.95 -5.84
CA ASP A 703 -13.52 -17.37 -7.24
C ASP A 703 -14.11 -18.77 -7.42
N ASP A 704 -14.58 -19.04 -8.63
CA ASP A 704 -14.98 -20.37 -9.03
C ASP A 704 -13.78 -21.26 -9.40
N VAL A 705 -14.08 -22.49 -9.84
CA VAL A 705 -13.09 -23.53 -10.07
C VAL A 705 -12.93 -23.79 -11.56
N ASP A 706 -12.13 -22.95 -12.23
CA ASP A 706 -11.77 -23.10 -13.65
C ASP A 706 -10.74 -24.20 -13.89
N ALA A 707 -9.75 -24.26 -13.00
CA ALA A 707 -8.76 -25.30 -12.95
C ALA A 707 -8.83 -25.98 -11.60
N LEU A 708 -8.27 -27.19 -11.53
CA LEU A 708 -8.14 -27.87 -10.25
C LEU A 708 -7.48 -26.88 -9.23
N SER A 709 -6.58 -25.96 -9.70
CA SER A 709 -5.79 -24.95 -8.92
C SER A 709 -6.61 -24.27 -7.86
N ASP A 710 -7.82 -23.98 -8.28
CA ASP A 710 -8.71 -23.00 -7.73
C ASP A 710 -9.62 -23.61 -6.66
N VAL A 711 -9.71 -24.96 -6.59
CA VAL A 711 -10.43 -25.67 -5.50
C VAL A 711 -9.98 -25.17 -4.14
N SER A 712 -8.68 -24.89 -3.98
CA SER A 712 -8.14 -24.42 -2.70
C SER A 712 -8.56 -22.99 -2.33
N LEU A 713 -8.94 -22.13 -3.30
CA LEU A 713 -9.36 -20.75 -3.07
C LEU A 713 -10.70 -20.72 -2.33
N GLN A 714 -11.71 -21.43 -2.87
CA GLN A 714 -13.03 -21.53 -2.22
C GLN A 714 -12.97 -22.24 -0.85
N VAL A 715 -12.12 -23.26 -0.72
CA VAL A 715 -11.92 -23.97 0.56
C VAL A 715 -11.27 -23.04 1.57
N ALA A 716 -10.19 -22.36 1.20
CA ALA A 716 -9.45 -21.49 2.12
C ALA A 716 -10.28 -20.30 2.60
N LEU A 717 -11.07 -19.68 1.70
CA LEU A 717 -11.97 -18.59 2.11
C LEU A 717 -13.08 -19.12 3.02
N ASN A 718 -13.71 -20.25 2.70
CA ASN A 718 -14.76 -20.83 3.54
C ASN A 718 -14.23 -21.17 4.94
N GLU A 719 -13.10 -21.87 5.03
CA GLU A 719 -12.46 -22.23 6.31
C GLU A 719 -12.08 -20.98 7.12
N MET A 720 -11.56 -19.94 6.48
CA MET A 720 -11.23 -18.68 7.15
C MET A 720 -12.48 -18.02 7.74
N VAL A 721 -13.59 -17.99 6.98
CA VAL A 721 -14.86 -17.44 7.47
C VAL A 721 -15.42 -18.28 8.63
N ASP A 722 -15.34 -19.61 8.54
CA ASP A 722 -15.79 -20.50 9.61
C ASP A 722 -14.99 -20.23 10.91
N GLU A 723 -13.67 -20.09 10.80
CA GLU A 723 -12.79 -19.72 11.92
C GLU A 723 -13.12 -18.32 12.48
N LEU A 724 -13.46 -17.35 11.60
CA LEU A 724 -13.90 -16.01 12.02
C LEU A 724 -15.18 -16.07 12.85
N VAL A 725 -16.19 -16.78 12.37
CA VAL A 725 -17.49 -16.87 13.06
C VAL A 725 -17.38 -17.64 14.37
N GLU A 726 -16.53 -18.66 14.43
CA GLU A 726 -16.24 -19.39 15.67
C GLU A 726 -15.63 -18.48 16.73
N ASN A 727 -14.63 -17.67 16.36
CA ASN A 727 -13.94 -16.80 17.30
C ASN A 727 -14.72 -15.51 17.61
N LYS A 728 -15.41 -14.94 16.61
CA LYS A 728 -16.13 -13.65 16.67
C LYS A 728 -17.59 -13.83 16.20
N PRO A 729 -18.44 -14.50 17.00
CA PRO A 729 -19.79 -14.90 16.58
C PRO A 729 -20.74 -13.73 16.30
N TYR A 730 -20.39 -12.49 16.68
CA TYR A 730 -21.18 -11.30 16.36
C TYR A 730 -21.13 -10.90 14.87
N PHE A 731 -20.19 -11.39 14.07
CA PHE A 731 -20.14 -11.12 12.63
C PHE A 731 -21.24 -11.83 11.85
N ASN A 732 -22.02 -11.08 11.08
CA ASN A 732 -23.01 -11.55 10.13
C ASN A 732 -22.32 -11.69 8.77
N VAL A 733 -21.93 -12.91 8.42
CA VAL A 733 -21.10 -13.15 7.23
C VAL A 733 -21.97 -13.52 6.02
N LYS A 734 -21.80 -12.78 4.92
CA LYS A 734 -22.32 -13.09 3.59
C LYS A 734 -21.26 -13.88 2.83
N LYS A 735 -21.42 -15.20 2.74
CA LYS A 735 -20.52 -16.08 1.98
C LYS A 735 -21.01 -16.22 0.54
N ILE A 736 -20.20 -15.74 -0.40
CA ILE A 736 -20.44 -15.83 -1.84
C ILE A 736 -19.36 -16.75 -2.40
N ILE A 737 -19.68 -18.04 -2.52
CA ILE A 737 -18.81 -19.00 -3.22
C ILE A 737 -19.30 -19.04 -4.66
N ALA A 738 -18.54 -18.47 -5.60
CA ALA A 738 -19.05 -18.23 -6.96
C ALA A 738 -19.57 -19.51 -7.64
N ASP A 739 -18.87 -20.65 -7.49
CA ASP A 739 -19.28 -21.94 -8.05
C ASP A 739 -20.58 -22.51 -7.42
N SER A 740 -21.12 -21.91 -6.36
CA SER A 740 -22.46 -22.24 -5.84
C SER A 740 -23.62 -21.53 -6.55
N TYR A 741 -23.30 -20.58 -7.44
CA TYR A 741 -24.24 -19.88 -8.30
C TYR A 741 -24.27 -20.50 -9.70
N GLN A 742 -25.33 -20.22 -10.45
CA GLN A 742 -25.49 -20.73 -11.81
C GLN A 742 -24.68 -19.87 -12.79
N GLN A 743 -23.71 -20.48 -13.48
CA GLN A 743 -22.89 -19.81 -14.47
C GLN A 743 -23.69 -19.54 -15.76
N GLN A 744 -23.56 -18.34 -16.31
CA GLN A 744 -24.18 -17.93 -17.56
C GLN A 744 -23.11 -17.68 -18.63
N VAL A 745 -23.26 -18.29 -19.80
CA VAL A 745 -22.35 -18.10 -20.93
C VAL A 745 -22.86 -16.99 -21.83
N VAL A 746 -22.11 -15.88 -21.91
CA VAL A 746 -22.40 -14.75 -22.81
C VAL A 746 -21.26 -14.54 -23.81
N ALA A 747 -21.48 -13.71 -24.84
CA ALA A 747 -20.51 -13.49 -25.91
C ALA A 747 -19.13 -12.97 -25.44
N GLY A 748 -19.02 -12.44 -24.21
CA GLY A 748 -17.78 -11.96 -23.61
C GLY A 748 -17.09 -12.94 -22.64
N GLY A 749 -17.56 -14.18 -22.53
CA GLY A 749 -17.07 -15.19 -21.59
C GLY A 749 -18.11 -15.56 -20.50
N PRO A 750 -17.83 -16.59 -19.68
CA PRO A 750 -18.70 -17.02 -18.59
C PRO A 750 -18.87 -15.94 -17.52
N ARG A 751 -20.04 -15.88 -16.88
CA ARG A 751 -20.38 -14.90 -15.84
C ARG A 751 -21.21 -15.53 -14.75
N TYR A 752 -21.13 -14.97 -13.54
CA TYR A 752 -22.08 -15.23 -12.45
C TYR A 752 -22.82 -13.94 -12.07
N PRO A 753 -23.86 -13.53 -12.83
CA PRO A 753 -24.55 -12.26 -12.57
C PRO A 753 -25.08 -12.14 -11.14
N GLN A 754 -25.64 -13.23 -10.59
CA GLN A 754 -26.17 -13.23 -9.22
C GLN A 754 -25.06 -13.11 -8.16
N ALA A 755 -23.93 -13.81 -8.32
CA ALA A 755 -22.80 -13.68 -7.39
C ALA A 755 -22.23 -12.26 -7.40
N LYS A 756 -22.13 -11.65 -8.59
CA LYS A 756 -21.74 -10.25 -8.76
C LYS A 756 -22.74 -9.30 -8.08
N GLU A 757 -24.03 -9.50 -8.30
CA GLU A 757 -25.07 -8.68 -7.69
C GLU A 757 -25.03 -8.77 -6.15
N ASP A 758 -24.95 -9.98 -5.59
CA ASP A 758 -24.86 -10.21 -4.15
C ASP A 758 -23.60 -9.54 -3.55
N PHE A 759 -22.47 -9.58 -4.28
CA PHE A 759 -21.23 -8.93 -3.87
C PHE A 759 -21.36 -7.40 -3.85
N LEU A 760 -21.90 -6.80 -4.92
CA LEU A 760 -22.14 -5.36 -5.00
C LEU A 760 -23.17 -4.90 -3.95
N ASN A 761 -24.22 -5.67 -3.73
CA ASN A 761 -25.23 -5.40 -2.69
C ASN A 761 -24.62 -5.49 -1.29
N GLY A 762 -23.71 -6.45 -1.03
CA GLY A 762 -22.96 -6.54 0.22
C GLY A 762 -22.10 -5.30 0.50
N ILE A 763 -21.49 -4.72 -0.53
CA ILE A 763 -20.72 -3.46 -0.42
C ILE A 763 -21.67 -2.28 -0.17
N ASN A 764 -22.69 -2.11 -1.01
CA ASN A 764 -23.58 -0.95 -1.03
C ASN A 764 -24.51 -0.87 0.20
N SER A 765 -25.00 -2.02 0.71
CA SER A 765 -25.77 -2.07 1.96
C SER A 765 -24.90 -1.78 3.20
N GLY A 766 -23.59 -2.03 3.09
CA GLY A 766 -22.57 -1.76 4.09
C GLY A 766 -21.96 -3.04 4.67
N SER A 767 -20.64 -3.14 4.60
CA SER A 767 -19.84 -4.19 5.24
C SER A 767 -18.65 -3.57 5.97
N LEU A 768 -18.27 -4.10 7.13
CA LEU A 768 -17.04 -3.68 7.81
C LEU A 768 -15.82 -4.14 7.01
N VAL A 769 -15.88 -5.37 6.52
CA VAL A 769 -14.83 -5.98 5.70
C VAL A 769 -15.44 -6.61 4.45
N VAL A 770 -14.78 -6.39 3.33
CA VAL A 770 -15.05 -7.05 2.04
C VAL A 770 -13.82 -7.86 1.69
N ASN A 771 -13.95 -9.19 1.63
CA ASN A 771 -12.85 -10.10 1.33
C ASN A 771 -13.06 -10.74 -0.04
N TYR A 772 -12.00 -10.76 -0.84
CA TYR A 772 -11.92 -11.49 -2.08
C TYR A 772 -10.68 -12.38 -2.12
N LEU A 773 -10.86 -13.65 -2.48
CA LEU A 773 -9.79 -14.60 -2.73
C LEU A 773 -10.01 -15.28 -4.09
N GLY A 774 -9.18 -14.94 -5.07
CA GLY A 774 -9.37 -15.36 -6.44
C GLY A 774 -8.40 -14.74 -7.44
N HIS A 775 -8.62 -14.99 -8.72
CA HIS A 775 -7.87 -14.41 -9.83
C HIS A 775 -8.20 -12.94 -10.05
N GLY A 776 -7.33 -12.21 -10.72
CA GLY A 776 -7.53 -10.79 -10.92
C GLY A 776 -6.51 -10.19 -11.86
N ALA A 777 -6.76 -8.93 -12.18
CA ALA A 777 -5.88 -8.10 -13.00
C ALA A 777 -5.94 -6.66 -12.49
N GLU A 778 -5.11 -5.79 -13.07
CA GLU A 778 -5.05 -4.36 -12.71
C GLU A 778 -6.40 -3.64 -12.77
N THR A 779 -7.40 -4.13 -13.52
CA THR A 779 -8.68 -3.44 -13.72
C THR A 779 -9.92 -4.20 -13.22
N GLY A 780 -9.77 -5.39 -12.63
CA GLY A 780 -10.92 -6.18 -12.18
C GLY A 780 -10.59 -7.50 -11.47
N LEU A 781 -11.62 -8.10 -10.87
CA LEU A 781 -11.57 -9.37 -10.11
C LEU A 781 -12.30 -10.50 -10.87
N GLY A 782 -11.68 -11.68 -10.92
CA GLY A 782 -12.13 -12.89 -11.61
C GLY A 782 -12.13 -12.79 -13.14
N GLY A 783 -12.02 -13.94 -13.83
CA GLY A 783 -12.22 -14.01 -15.30
C GLY A 783 -13.69 -13.69 -15.70
N GLU A 784 -14.57 -13.88 -14.74
CA GLU A 784 -16.03 -13.79 -14.77
C GLU A 784 -16.49 -12.36 -14.43
N ARG A 785 -15.55 -11.46 -14.13
CA ARG A 785 -15.77 -10.03 -13.94
C ARG A 785 -16.74 -9.70 -12.81
N TYR A 786 -16.46 -10.25 -11.63
CA TYR A 786 -17.24 -9.99 -10.41
C TYR A 786 -17.20 -8.52 -10.01
N PHE A 787 -16.09 -7.83 -10.26
CA PHE A 787 -15.88 -6.44 -9.87
C PHE A 787 -14.89 -5.74 -10.79
N GLU A 788 -15.33 -4.72 -11.55
CA GLU A 788 -14.52 -3.94 -12.49
C GLU A 788 -14.60 -2.43 -12.21
N ILE A 789 -13.75 -1.62 -12.85
CA ILE A 789 -13.77 -0.15 -12.73
C ILE A 789 -15.17 0.46 -12.91
N PRO A 790 -15.99 0.08 -13.92
CA PRO A 790 -17.35 0.62 -14.05
C PRO A 790 -18.29 0.26 -12.90
N ASP A 791 -18.03 -0.82 -12.17
CA ASP A 791 -18.80 -1.18 -10.96
C ASP A 791 -18.33 -0.33 -9.77
N ILE A 792 -17.02 -0.12 -9.62
CA ILE A 792 -16.41 0.76 -8.61
C ILE A 792 -16.98 2.18 -8.71
N GLU A 793 -17.09 2.72 -9.92
CA GLU A 793 -17.63 4.06 -10.17
C GLU A 793 -19.10 4.21 -9.78
N LYS A 794 -19.84 3.10 -9.72
CA LYS A 794 -21.27 3.05 -9.36
C LYS A 794 -21.51 2.72 -7.89
N LEU A 795 -20.47 2.45 -7.10
CA LEU A 795 -20.63 2.20 -5.66
C LEU A 795 -21.30 3.38 -4.96
N ASN A 796 -22.21 3.06 -4.04
CA ASN A 796 -23.02 4.03 -3.29
C ASN A 796 -23.01 3.80 -1.77
N ASN A 797 -22.00 3.10 -1.24
CA ASN A 797 -21.78 2.84 0.18
C ASN A 797 -21.34 4.10 0.97
N ILE A 798 -22.12 5.19 0.83
CA ILE A 798 -21.87 6.49 1.46
C ILE A 798 -21.82 6.33 2.98
N ASN A 799 -20.78 6.89 3.60
CA ASN A 799 -20.51 6.80 5.03
C ASN A 799 -20.35 5.36 5.56
N LYS A 800 -20.18 4.35 4.71
CA LYS A 800 -20.03 2.93 5.10
C LYS A 800 -18.82 2.33 4.38
N TYR A 801 -17.63 2.81 4.74
CA TYR A 801 -16.39 2.50 4.03
C TYR A 801 -15.75 1.20 4.58
N PRO A 802 -15.76 0.07 3.83
CA PRO A 802 -15.15 -1.17 4.29
C PRO A 802 -13.62 -1.11 4.21
N LEU A 803 -12.98 -1.96 5.01
CA LEU A 803 -11.67 -2.50 4.66
C LEU A 803 -11.86 -3.55 3.56
N PHE A 804 -11.13 -3.42 2.46
CA PHE A 804 -11.05 -4.46 1.44
C PHE A 804 -9.82 -5.34 1.70
N ALA A 805 -10.00 -6.65 1.80
CA ALA A 805 -8.93 -7.63 1.83
C ALA A 805 -8.97 -8.45 0.54
N ILE A 806 -8.09 -8.15 -0.41
CA ILE A 806 -8.13 -8.69 -1.77
C ILE A 806 -6.83 -9.43 -2.04
N MET A 807 -6.86 -10.76 -1.94
CA MET A 807 -5.72 -11.61 -2.24
C MET A 807 -5.85 -12.13 -3.68
N THR A 808 -5.25 -11.39 -4.62
CA THR A 808 -5.35 -11.62 -6.07
C THR A 808 -4.08 -11.15 -6.79
N CYS A 809 -4.07 -11.08 -8.13
CA CYS A 809 -2.97 -10.51 -8.90
C CYS A 809 -3.25 -9.04 -9.27
N ASP A 810 -2.26 -8.16 -9.10
CA ASP A 810 -2.11 -6.81 -9.70
C ASP A 810 -3.23 -5.76 -9.47
N PHE A 811 -4.33 -6.09 -8.80
CA PHE A 811 -5.49 -5.19 -8.66
C PHE A 811 -5.14 -3.85 -8.00
N THR A 812 -4.11 -3.82 -7.14
CA THR A 812 -3.63 -2.61 -6.44
C THR A 812 -2.21 -2.23 -6.86
N ARG A 813 -1.87 -2.41 -8.15
CA ARG A 813 -0.60 -1.97 -8.74
C ARG A 813 -0.57 -0.44 -8.94
N PHE A 814 -0.40 0.29 -7.84
CA PHE A 814 -0.39 1.76 -7.83
C PHE A 814 0.91 2.38 -8.37
N ASP A 815 1.94 1.59 -8.66
CA ASP A 815 3.24 2.08 -9.13
C ASP A 815 3.36 2.13 -10.67
N ASN A 816 2.28 1.83 -11.40
CA ASN A 816 2.24 1.87 -12.85
C ASN A 816 1.86 3.28 -13.35
N PRO A 817 2.79 4.08 -13.89
CA PRO A 817 2.46 5.44 -14.37
C PRO A 817 1.53 5.46 -15.59
N GLU A 818 1.41 4.33 -16.31
CA GLU A 818 0.62 4.22 -17.55
C GLU A 818 -0.85 3.87 -17.29
N LEU A 819 -1.18 3.34 -16.11
CA LEU A 819 -2.53 2.85 -15.81
C LEU A 819 -2.87 3.05 -14.33
N LYS A 820 -4.04 3.64 -14.08
CA LYS A 820 -4.65 3.68 -12.75
C LYS A 820 -5.34 2.35 -12.46
N SER A 821 -4.94 1.67 -11.39
CA SER A 821 -5.44 0.34 -11.03
C SER A 821 -6.85 0.37 -10.42
N GLY A 822 -7.55 -0.77 -10.42
CA GLY A 822 -8.86 -0.93 -9.79
C GLY A 822 -8.84 -0.63 -8.30
N GLY A 823 -7.77 -1.02 -7.60
CA GLY A 823 -7.49 -0.66 -6.22
C GLY A 823 -7.35 0.85 -6.00
N GLU A 824 -6.66 1.57 -6.90
CA GLU A 824 -6.61 3.04 -6.84
C GLU A 824 -7.98 3.68 -7.12
N TYR A 825 -8.71 3.20 -8.12
CA TYR A 825 -10.09 3.65 -8.40
C TYR A 825 -10.98 3.47 -7.17
N LEU A 826 -10.87 2.31 -6.49
CA LEU A 826 -11.66 1.95 -5.32
C LEU A 826 -11.31 2.80 -4.10
N PHE A 827 -10.02 2.98 -3.83
CA PHE A 827 -9.56 3.80 -2.70
C PHE A 827 -9.91 5.27 -2.94
N LEU A 828 -9.71 5.81 -4.15
CA LEU A 828 -9.87 7.24 -4.44
C LEU A 828 -11.34 7.68 -4.65
N ARG A 829 -12.32 6.79 -4.48
CA ARG A 829 -13.73 7.19 -4.42
C ARG A 829 -13.96 8.13 -3.23
N GLU A 830 -14.36 9.37 -3.50
CA GLU A 830 -14.51 10.43 -2.49
C GLU A 830 -15.62 10.14 -1.48
N LYS A 831 -16.77 9.64 -1.95
CA LYS A 831 -17.98 9.43 -1.12
C LYS A 831 -18.39 7.96 -1.00
N ALA A 832 -17.62 7.04 -1.55
CA ALA A 832 -17.92 5.60 -1.60
C ALA A 832 -16.59 4.81 -1.58
N GLY A 833 -16.63 3.51 -1.83
CA GLY A 833 -15.44 2.68 -1.94
C GLY A 833 -14.82 2.33 -0.59
N ALA A 834 -13.49 2.20 -0.55
CA ALA A 834 -12.76 1.66 0.60
C ALA A 834 -12.34 2.74 1.63
N ILE A 835 -12.20 2.36 2.90
CA ILE A 835 -11.42 3.12 3.89
C ILE A 835 -9.94 2.71 3.89
N GLY A 836 -9.67 1.45 3.54
CA GLY A 836 -8.35 0.88 3.36
C GLY A 836 -8.41 -0.39 2.53
N ILE A 837 -7.28 -0.79 1.97
CA ILE A 837 -7.15 -1.97 1.12
C ILE A 837 -5.89 -2.74 1.56
N LEU A 838 -6.07 -4.01 1.90
CA LEU A 838 -5.02 -5.02 2.05
C LEU A 838 -5.01 -5.83 0.75
N ALA A 839 -4.05 -5.55 -0.13
CA ALA A 839 -4.03 -6.19 -1.44
C ALA A 839 -2.62 -6.31 -1.99
N THR A 840 -2.52 -7.08 -3.05
CA THR A 840 -1.27 -7.27 -3.76
C THR A 840 -0.97 -6.12 -4.73
N THR A 841 0.31 -5.80 -4.87
CA THR A 841 0.87 -4.88 -5.87
C THR A 841 1.40 -5.62 -7.11
N ARG A 842 1.48 -6.95 -7.04
CA ARG A 842 1.99 -7.87 -8.07
C ARG A 842 1.25 -9.20 -8.05
N LYS A 843 1.61 -10.14 -8.92
CA LYS A 843 1.15 -11.54 -8.86
C LYS A 843 1.55 -12.22 -7.55
N ILE A 844 0.71 -13.15 -7.09
CA ILE A 844 0.94 -13.97 -5.89
C ILE A 844 0.56 -15.43 -6.15
N GLY A 845 1.26 -16.37 -5.52
CA GLY A 845 0.89 -17.78 -5.57
C GLY A 845 -0.37 -18.09 -4.79
N ILE A 846 -1.23 -18.99 -5.32
CA ILE A 846 -2.46 -19.44 -4.65
C ILE A 846 -2.19 -19.92 -3.21
N THR A 847 -1.12 -20.68 -2.99
CA THR A 847 -0.75 -21.13 -1.64
C THR A 847 -0.46 -19.96 -0.70
N SER A 848 0.32 -18.98 -1.15
CA SER A 848 0.61 -17.77 -0.36
C SER A 848 -0.65 -16.96 -0.13
N ALA A 849 -1.51 -16.78 -1.14
CA ALA A 849 -2.79 -16.07 -1.04
C ALA A 849 -3.71 -16.72 0.00
N ASN A 850 -3.87 -18.04 -0.04
CA ASN A 850 -4.65 -18.81 0.94
C ASN A 850 -4.14 -18.60 2.38
N GLN A 851 -2.81 -18.62 2.57
CA GLN A 851 -2.19 -18.41 3.87
C GLN A 851 -2.36 -16.98 4.35
N PHE A 852 -2.13 -15.99 3.49
CA PHE A 852 -2.34 -14.57 3.81
C PHE A 852 -3.79 -14.31 4.22
N THR A 853 -4.78 -14.82 3.48
CA THR A 853 -6.20 -14.66 3.81
C THR A 853 -6.53 -15.17 5.22
N LYS A 854 -6.03 -16.35 5.59
CA LYS A 854 -6.26 -16.92 6.93
C LYS A 854 -5.52 -16.14 8.02
N ASN A 855 -4.23 -15.88 7.81
CA ASN A 855 -3.38 -15.28 8.84
C ASN A 855 -3.71 -13.81 9.09
N VAL A 856 -3.97 -13.03 8.04
CA VAL A 856 -4.44 -11.64 8.19
C VAL A 856 -5.72 -11.60 9.00
N SER A 857 -6.68 -12.50 8.75
CA SER A 857 -7.94 -12.53 9.52
C SER A 857 -7.68 -12.75 11.01
N ARG A 858 -6.80 -13.70 11.37
CA ARG A 858 -6.44 -13.98 12.77
C ARG A 858 -5.88 -12.75 13.49
N TRP A 859 -4.95 -12.03 12.84
CA TRP A 859 -4.33 -10.83 13.41
C TRP A 859 -5.26 -9.62 13.40
N LEU A 860 -6.05 -9.43 12.35
CA LEU A 860 -6.97 -8.31 12.19
C LEU A 860 -8.09 -8.33 13.23
N PHE A 861 -8.61 -9.52 13.53
CA PHE A 861 -9.70 -9.69 14.49
C PHE A 861 -9.22 -10.13 15.88
N ASP A 862 -7.92 -10.38 16.08
CA ASP A 862 -7.35 -10.87 17.35
C ASP A 862 -8.14 -12.07 17.91
N TYR A 863 -8.07 -13.22 17.23
CA TYR A 863 -8.80 -14.44 17.63
C TYR A 863 -8.44 -14.89 19.05
N ASN A 864 -7.19 -14.68 19.46
CA ASN A 864 -6.73 -15.07 20.79
C ASN A 864 -7.15 -14.10 21.91
N ASN A 865 -7.72 -12.93 21.56
CA ASN A 865 -8.05 -11.85 22.50
C ASN A 865 -6.83 -11.43 23.35
N THR A 866 -5.66 -11.36 22.71
CA THR A 866 -4.37 -11.07 23.35
C THR A 866 -3.77 -9.72 22.96
N LEU A 867 -4.27 -9.12 21.90
CA LEU A 867 -3.76 -7.87 21.35
C LEU A 867 -4.84 -6.78 21.47
N PRO A 868 -4.85 -6.02 22.58
CA PRO A 868 -5.71 -4.85 22.61
C PRO A 868 -5.23 -3.86 21.53
N ASP A 869 -6.16 -3.44 20.68
CA ASP A 869 -6.09 -2.14 20.00
C ASP A 869 -5.15 -2.06 18.76
N VAL A 870 -5.17 -3.09 17.90
CA VAL A 870 -4.37 -3.22 16.66
C VAL A 870 -4.96 -2.43 15.48
N SER A 871 -4.12 -1.69 14.73
CA SER A 871 -4.52 -1.05 13.47
C SER A 871 -4.64 -2.04 12.30
N MET A 872 -5.36 -1.68 11.23
CA MET A 872 -5.48 -2.54 10.04
C MET A 872 -4.11 -2.87 9.40
N ALA A 873 -3.19 -1.89 9.40
CA ALA A 873 -1.84 -2.08 8.88
C ALA A 873 -0.94 -2.86 9.84
N GLU A 874 -1.13 -2.72 11.15
CA GLU A 874 -0.40 -3.53 12.15
C GLU A 874 -0.72 -5.02 12.00
N ALA A 875 -1.98 -5.36 11.71
CA ALA A 875 -2.37 -6.74 11.41
C ALA A 875 -1.61 -7.33 10.21
N LEU A 876 -1.37 -6.53 9.16
CA LEU A 876 -0.53 -6.96 8.03
C LEU A 876 0.93 -7.14 8.45
N MET A 877 1.50 -6.18 9.19
CA MET A 877 2.87 -6.29 9.69
C MET A 877 3.06 -7.54 10.56
N TYR A 878 2.12 -7.83 11.47
CA TYR A 878 2.15 -9.05 12.27
C TYR A 878 2.06 -10.30 11.40
N THR A 879 1.19 -10.31 10.39
CA THR A 879 1.12 -11.43 9.43
C THR A 879 2.45 -11.65 8.71
N LYS A 880 3.10 -10.57 8.26
CA LYS A 880 4.38 -10.65 7.53
C LYS A 880 5.54 -11.09 8.43
N ASN A 881 5.53 -10.68 9.70
CA ASN A 881 6.52 -11.09 10.69
C ASN A 881 6.17 -12.43 11.37
N ASP A 882 5.01 -13.01 11.09
CA ASP A 882 4.55 -14.25 11.71
C ASP A 882 5.52 -15.40 11.40
N THR A 883 5.92 -16.06 12.48
CA THR A 883 6.87 -17.16 12.50
C THR A 883 6.20 -18.51 12.71
N GLU A 884 4.99 -18.53 13.28
CA GLU A 884 4.19 -19.74 13.50
C GLU A 884 3.48 -20.11 12.19
N TYR A 885 2.93 -19.11 11.51
CA TYR A 885 2.25 -19.27 10.23
C TYR A 885 3.03 -18.56 9.12
N MET A 886 4.24 -19.04 8.83
CA MET A 886 5.11 -18.44 7.82
C MET A 886 4.43 -18.36 6.44
N VAL A 887 4.10 -17.16 6.01
CA VAL A 887 3.78 -16.83 4.61
C VAL A 887 5.07 -16.67 3.80
N SER A 888 5.03 -16.92 2.50
CA SER A 888 6.03 -16.50 1.49
C SER A 888 5.52 -15.29 0.70
N GLU A 889 6.35 -14.68 -0.17
CA GLU A 889 5.91 -13.61 -1.09
C GLU A 889 5.37 -12.34 -0.38
N GLN A 890 5.91 -11.99 0.80
CA GLN A 890 5.39 -10.82 1.55
C GLN A 890 5.62 -9.49 0.83
N GLY A 891 6.66 -9.42 -0.01
CA GLY A 891 6.93 -8.26 -0.84
C GLY A 891 5.81 -7.91 -1.82
N MET A 892 4.85 -8.82 -2.05
CA MET A 892 3.73 -8.61 -2.97
C MET A 892 2.55 -7.90 -2.32
N VAL A 893 2.41 -7.90 -0.99
CA VAL A 893 1.21 -7.41 -0.30
C VAL A 893 1.48 -6.04 0.33
N ALA A 894 0.60 -5.07 0.12
CA ALA A 894 0.69 -3.72 0.69
C ALA A 894 -0.60 -3.36 1.46
N PHE A 895 -0.47 -2.37 2.33
CA PHE A 895 -1.63 -1.69 2.92
C PHE A 895 -1.78 -0.30 2.28
N VAL A 896 -2.90 -0.10 1.58
CA VAL A 896 -3.31 1.18 1.02
C VAL A 896 -4.34 1.81 1.96
N GLY A 897 -4.02 2.96 2.53
CA GLY A 897 -4.83 3.66 3.52
C GLY A 897 -3.98 4.32 4.60
N ASP A 898 -4.66 4.84 5.63
CA ASP A 898 -4.00 5.39 6.81
C ASP A 898 -3.53 4.26 7.77
N PRO A 899 -2.22 4.05 7.97
CA PRO A 899 -1.70 2.93 8.75
C PRO A 899 -2.03 3.00 10.24
N ALA A 900 -2.38 4.18 10.76
CA ALA A 900 -2.80 4.34 12.15
C ALA A 900 -4.29 4.02 12.37
N LEU A 901 -5.05 3.82 11.28
CA LEU A 901 -6.49 3.60 11.36
C LEU A 901 -6.80 2.16 11.79
N LYS A 902 -7.68 2.07 12.78
CA LYS A 902 -8.19 0.80 13.30
C LYS A 902 -9.46 0.43 12.56
N LEU A 903 -9.71 -0.87 12.46
CA LEU A 903 -10.99 -1.36 12.00
C LEU A 903 -12.05 -0.93 13.04
N ALA A 904 -13.17 -0.34 12.59
CA ALA A 904 -14.24 0.14 13.46
C ALA A 904 -15.08 -1.01 14.05
N MET A 905 -14.43 -1.93 14.75
CA MET A 905 -15.09 -3.02 15.49
C MET A 905 -15.74 -2.47 16.76
N PRO A 906 -17.05 -2.66 16.97
CA PRO A 906 -17.70 -2.31 18.23
C PRO A 906 -17.23 -3.22 19.38
N LYS A 907 -17.34 -2.74 20.62
CA LYS A 907 -16.90 -3.48 21.82
C LYS A 907 -17.89 -4.60 22.20
N PRO A 908 -17.42 -5.80 22.54
CA PRO A 908 -18.28 -6.78 23.24
C PRO A 908 -18.64 -6.31 24.67
N ASN A 909 -19.77 -6.67 25.31
CA ASN A 909 -20.80 -7.65 24.93
C ASN A 909 -22.24 -7.12 25.13
N ILE A 910 -23.14 -7.44 24.20
CA ILE A 910 -24.61 -7.34 24.37
C ILE A 910 -25.18 -8.76 24.51
N ILE A 911 -25.97 -9.01 25.56
CA ILE A 911 -26.50 -10.35 25.87
C ILE A 911 -28.02 -10.34 26.05
N ILE A 912 -28.67 -11.45 25.68
CA ILE A 912 -30.07 -11.73 26.01
C ILE A 912 -30.13 -12.31 27.42
N THR A 913 -31.10 -11.87 28.21
CA THR A 913 -31.37 -12.37 29.56
C THR A 913 -32.67 -13.17 29.63
N HIS A 914 -33.69 -12.81 28.86
CA HIS A 914 -34.99 -13.48 28.88
C HIS A 914 -35.60 -13.61 27.47
N VAL A 915 -36.36 -14.69 27.28
CA VAL A 915 -37.22 -14.96 26.13
C VAL A 915 -38.64 -15.20 26.65
N ASN A 916 -39.62 -14.39 26.23
CA ASN A 916 -41.02 -14.49 26.66
C ASN A 916 -41.21 -14.51 28.19
N GLU A 917 -40.52 -13.61 28.90
CA GLU A 917 -40.49 -13.50 30.38
C GLU A 917 -39.79 -14.66 31.12
N GLU A 918 -39.36 -15.71 30.42
CA GLU A 918 -38.54 -16.80 30.96
C GLU A 918 -37.05 -16.47 30.83
N ALA A 919 -36.25 -16.73 31.86
CA ALA A 919 -34.79 -16.55 31.79
C ALA A 919 -34.19 -17.46 30.71
N ILE A 920 -33.25 -16.95 29.91
CA ILE A 920 -32.71 -17.67 28.74
C ILE A 920 -32.04 -19.01 29.10
N GLU A 921 -31.50 -19.12 30.32
CA GLU A 921 -30.91 -20.35 30.86
C GLU A 921 -31.94 -21.47 31.11
N ASN A 922 -33.21 -21.12 31.28
CA ASN A 922 -34.32 -22.06 31.49
C ASN A 922 -35.13 -22.30 30.20
N PHE A 923 -35.07 -21.38 29.25
CA PHE A 923 -35.82 -21.48 28.00
C PHE A 923 -35.37 -22.67 27.14
N THR A 924 -36.20 -23.71 27.07
CA THR A 924 -35.93 -24.91 26.23
C THR A 924 -36.75 -24.96 24.94
N GLY A 925 -37.62 -23.96 24.72
CA GLY A 925 -38.53 -23.89 23.57
C GLY A 925 -37.83 -23.52 22.25
N SER A 926 -38.62 -23.32 21.21
CA SER A 926 -38.20 -22.69 19.96
C SER A 926 -39.12 -21.52 19.64
N LEU A 927 -38.58 -20.53 18.92
CA LEU A 927 -39.38 -19.47 18.29
C LEU A 927 -40.04 -20.08 17.05
N ARG A 928 -41.37 -20.27 17.10
CA ARG A 928 -42.14 -20.88 16.01
C ARG A 928 -42.69 -19.80 15.09
N ALA A 929 -43.01 -20.18 13.87
CA ALA A 929 -43.73 -19.30 12.94
C ALA A 929 -45.02 -18.78 13.62
N LEU A 930 -45.28 -17.47 13.51
CA LEU A 930 -46.41 -16.76 14.11
C LEU A 930 -46.41 -16.70 15.65
N ASP A 931 -45.30 -17.04 16.31
CA ASP A 931 -45.14 -16.70 17.73
C ASP A 931 -44.91 -15.19 17.88
N ARG A 932 -45.60 -14.57 18.86
CA ARG A 932 -45.25 -13.24 19.36
C ARG A 932 -44.13 -13.41 20.39
N VAL A 933 -42.98 -12.81 20.10
CA VAL A 933 -41.73 -13.01 20.82
C VAL A 933 -41.32 -11.72 21.51
N LYS A 934 -40.92 -11.84 22.78
CA LYS A 934 -40.39 -10.74 23.59
C LYS A 934 -39.00 -11.10 24.11
N LEU A 935 -37.99 -10.34 23.70
CA LEU A 935 -36.61 -10.52 24.14
C LEU A 935 -36.22 -9.38 25.08
N LYS A 936 -35.62 -9.72 26.23
CA LYS A 936 -34.99 -8.76 27.14
C LYS A 936 -33.50 -9.01 27.19
N GLY A 937 -32.70 -7.96 27.22
CA GLY A 937 -31.25 -8.09 27.28
C GLY A 937 -30.56 -6.90 27.92
N GLN A 938 -29.24 -6.95 27.94
CA GLN A 938 -28.42 -5.92 28.56
C GLN A 938 -27.08 -5.73 27.84
N VAL A 939 -26.54 -4.51 27.95
CA VAL A 939 -25.18 -4.15 27.53
C VAL A 939 -24.24 -4.35 28.71
N THR A 940 -23.19 -5.13 28.51
CA THR A 940 -22.24 -5.51 29.54
C THR A 940 -20.80 -5.21 29.13
N THR A 941 -19.91 -5.10 30.12
CA THR A 941 -18.46 -5.20 29.89
C THR A 941 -18.10 -6.60 29.36
N GLU A 942 -16.87 -6.77 28.86
CA GLU A 942 -16.33 -8.09 28.48
C GLU A 942 -16.36 -9.09 29.65
N SER A 943 -16.24 -8.60 30.89
CA SER A 943 -16.34 -9.41 32.11
C SER A 943 -17.78 -9.74 32.53
N GLY A 944 -18.78 -9.40 31.70
CA GLY A 944 -20.20 -9.69 31.94
C GLY A 944 -20.91 -8.76 32.94
N GLN A 945 -20.31 -7.62 33.31
CA GLN A 945 -20.94 -6.68 34.24
C GLN A 945 -21.83 -5.68 33.48
N LEU A 946 -23.05 -5.46 33.97
CA LEU A 946 -24.00 -4.48 33.41
C LEU A 946 -23.41 -3.07 33.37
N ILE A 947 -23.48 -2.42 32.21
CA ILE A 947 -23.12 -1.01 32.03
C ILE A 947 -24.35 -0.14 32.34
N SER A 948 -24.61 0.05 33.63
CA SER A 948 -25.83 0.72 34.14
C SER A 948 -26.02 2.18 33.70
N ASN A 949 -25.01 2.84 33.13
CA ASN A 949 -25.08 4.20 32.61
C ASN A 949 -25.10 4.26 31.06
N PHE A 950 -25.41 3.15 30.41
CA PHE A 950 -25.58 3.11 28.96
C PHE A 950 -27.01 3.53 28.59
N ASN A 951 -27.15 4.61 27.82
CA ASN A 951 -28.39 5.01 27.16
C ASN A 951 -28.08 5.25 25.68
N GLY A 952 -28.95 4.77 24.80
CA GLY A 952 -28.82 5.00 23.36
C GLY A 952 -29.57 3.97 22.52
N ASP A 953 -29.18 3.86 21.26
CA ASP A 953 -29.91 3.08 20.26
C ASP A 953 -29.35 1.65 20.14
N LEU A 954 -30.25 0.70 19.90
CA LEU A 954 -29.95 -0.70 19.65
C LEU A 954 -30.60 -1.16 18.35
N ALA A 955 -29.79 -1.69 17.45
CA ALA A 955 -30.20 -2.46 16.29
C ALA A 955 -30.16 -3.96 16.63
N VAL A 956 -31.25 -4.67 16.31
CA VAL A 956 -31.38 -6.12 16.48
C VAL A 956 -31.64 -6.77 15.13
N GLN A 957 -30.94 -7.88 14.86
CA GLN A 957 -31.22 -8.77 13.74
C GLN A 957 -31.34 -10.21 14.25
N MET A 958 -32.43 -10.88 13.93
CA MET A 958 -32.60 -12.31 14.13
C MET A 958 -32.50 -13.02 12.79
N PHE A 959 -31.66 -14.03 12.71
CA PHE A 959 -31.49 -14.89 11.56
C PHE A 959 -32.04 -16.27 11.87
N ASP A 960 -32.63 -16.91 10.86
CA ASP A 960 -32.99 -18.32 10.90
C ASP A 960 -31.70 -19.15 11.00
N LYS A 961 -31.86 -20.46 11.21
CA LYS A 961 -30.77 -21.42 11.20
C LYS A 961 -29.95 -21.35 9.92
N ASN A 962 -28.66 -21.67 10.05
CA ASN A 962 -27.73 -21.75 8.92
C ASN A 962 -28.28 -22.66 7.82
N GLN A 963 -28.04 -22.27 6.57
CA GLN A 963 -28.42 -23.02 5.39
C GLN A 963 -27.23 -23.82 4.87
N GLU A 964 -27.44 -25.11 4.64
CA GLU A 964 -26.51 -25.95 3.89
C GLU A 964 -26.54 -25.59 2.41
N ARG A 965 -25.37 -25.39 1.82
CA ARG A 965 -25.17 -25.09 0.40
C ARG A 965 -24.10 -26.03 -0.16
N THR A 966 -24.18 -26.26 -1.46
CA THR A 966 -23.23 -27.11 -2.19
C THR A 966 -22.85 -26.41 -3.48
N THR A 967 -21.57 -26.43 -3.84
CA THR A 967 -21.11 -25.90 -5.14
C THR A 967 -21.61 -26.76 -6.30
N LEU A 968 -21.85 -26.13 -7.46
CA LEU A 968 -22.47 -26.75 -8.62
C LEU A 968 -21.48 -27.40 -9.57
N VAL A 969 -20.17 -27.12 -9.42
CA VAL A 969 -19.11 -27.64 -10.30
C VAL A 969 -19.41 -27.26 -11.75
N ASN A 970 -19.66 -25.96 -11.99
CA ASN A 970 -20.19 -25.45 -13.27
C ASN A 970 -19.29 -25.85 -14.46
N ASP A 971 -17.98 -25.81 -14.28
CA ASP A 971 -16.98 -26.13 -15.31
C ASP A 971 -16.57 -27.62 -15.34
N GLY A 972 -17.17 -28.45 -14.50
CA GLY A 972 -16.88 -29.89 -14.43
C GLY A 972 -15.51 -30.23 -13.81
N ILE A 973 -14.89 -29.29 -13.11
CA ILE A 973 -13.56 -29.43 -12.50
C ILE A 973 -13.66 -29.49 -10.97
N GLY A 974 -12.96 -30.45 -10.35
CA GLY A 974 -12.97 -30.62 -8.89
C GLY A 974 -14.11 -31.51 -8.40
N SER A 975 -14.61 -31.25 -7.18
CA SER A 975 -15.71 -31.99 -6.56
C SER A 975 -16.61 -31.02 -5.79
N PRO A 976 -17.92 -31.31 -5.66
CA PRO A 976 -18.82 -30.43 -4.93
C PRO A 976 -18.34 -30.21 -3.49
N MET A 977 -18.26 -28.94 -3.08
CA MET A 977 -17.92 -28.55 -1.72
C MET A 977 -19.21 -28.19 -0.98
N ASN A 978 -19.43 -28.81 0.19
CA ASN A 978 -20.50 -28.41 1.10
C ASN A 978 -20.01 -27.30 2.01
N PHE A 979 -20.86 -26.31 2.26
CA PHE A 979 -20.58 -25.23 3.18
C PHE A 979 -21.90 -24.70 3.77
N THR A 980 -21.79 -23.96 4.87
CA THR A 980 -22.95 -23.32 5.50
C THR A 980 -22.92 -21.81 5.28
N THR A 981 -24.09 -21.20 5.11
CA THR A 981 -24.28 -19.74 5.10
C THR A 981 -25.34 -19.34 6.12
N LEU A 982 -25.34 -18.07 6.52
CA LEU A 982 -26.30 -17.53 7.48
C LEU A 982 -27.74 -17.67 6.92
N GLY A 983 -28.70 -17.99 7.79
CA GLY A 983 -30.10 -18.09 7.42
C GLY A 983 -30.74 -16.74 7.07
N GLU A 984 -31.98 -16.78 6.58
CA GLU A 984 -32.74 -15.58 6.25
C GLU A 984 -33.00 -14.71 7.49
N THR A 985 -33.17 -13.41 7.31
CA THR A 985 -33.46 -12.49 8.41
C THR A 985 -34.91 -12.66 8.88
N VAL A 986 -35.10 -13.33 10.02
CA VAL A 986 -36.41 -13.53 10.67
C VAL A 986 -36.99 -12.22 11.19
N PHE A 987 -36.14 -11.33 11.69
CA PHE A 987 -36.56 -10.03 12.19
C PHE A 987 -35.42 -9.02 12.11
N ARG A 988 -35.74 -7.78 11.74
CA ARG A 988 -34.81 -6.64 11.71
C ARG A 988 -35.50 -5.44 12.32
N GLY A 989 -35.05 -5.01 13.50
CA GLY A 989 -35.68 -3.91 14.20
C GLY A 989 -34.74 -3.09 15.07
N ASN A 990 -35.30 -2.03 15.64
CA ASN A 990 -34.63 -1.05 16.47
C ASN A 990 -35.30 -0.95 17.85
N ALA A 991 -34.50 -0.70 18.88
CA ALA A 991 -34.95 -0.50 20.26
C ALA A 991 -34.08 0.55 20.95
N THR A 992 -34.55 1.06 22.09
CA THR A 992 -33.77 1.95 22.95
C THR A 992 -33.20 1.17 24.13
N VAL A 993 -31.94 1.40 24.45
CA VAL A 993 -31.30 0.93 25.68
C VAL A 993 -31.44 2.00 26.76
N THR A 994 -31.96 1.64 27.93
CA THR A 994 -32.05 2.52 29.09
C THR A 994 -31.36 1.90 30.28
N ASN A 995 -30.40 2.61 30.89
CA ASN A 995 -29.57 2.13 32.00
C ASN A 995 -28.94 0.75 31.73
N GLY A 996 -28.50 0.53 30.49
CA GLY A 996 -27.88 -0.72 30.03
C GLY A 996 -28.84 -1.87 29.76
N VAL A 997 -30.17 -1.68 29.85
CA VAL A 997 -31.18 -2.73 29.63
C VAL A 997 -32.05 -2.38 28.43
N PHE A 998 -32.45 -3.39 27.65
CA PHE A 998 -33.37 -3.23 26.52
C PHE A 998 -34.44 -4.31 26.49
N GLU A 999 -35.52 -4.01 25.78
CA GLU A 999 -36.63 -4.91 25.51
C GLU A 999 -37.04 -4.74 24.03
N ILE A 1000 -37.30 -5.85 23.34
CA ILE A 1000 -37.81 -5.84 21.97
C ILE A 1000 -38.90 -6.89 21.79
N GLU A 1001 -39.91 -6.56 21.00
CA GLU A 1001 -41.04 -7.43 20.70
C GLU A 1001 -41.21 -7.53 19.19
N PHE A 1002 -41.58 -8.70 18.68
CA PHE A 1002 -41.89 -8.93 17.27
C PHE A 1002 -42.72 -10.21 17.07
N VAL A 1003 -43.29 -10.40 15.88
CA VAL A 1003 -43.92 -11.67 15.48
C VAL A 1003 -43.01 -12.39 14.50
N VAL A 1004 -42.81 -13.69 14.70
CA VAL A 1004 -41.96 -14.52 13.82
C VAL A 1004 -42.68 -14.73 12.48
N PRO A 1005 -42.05 -14.39 11.32
CA PRO A 1005 -42.65 -14.61 10.01
C PRO A 1005 -43.09 -16.04 9.76
N LYS A 1006 -44.17 -16.18 8.98
CA LYS A 1006 -44.67 -17.49 8.52
C LYS A 1006 -43.68 -18.25 7.65
N ASP A 1007 -42.75 -17.52 7.00
CA ASP A 1007 -41.81 -18.05 6.02
C ASP A 1007 -40.52 -18.64 6.60
N ILE A 1008 -40.36 -18.66 7.93
CA ILE A 1008 -39.23 -19.37 8.55
C ILE A 1008 -39.23 -20.86 8.16
N LYS A 1009 -38.06 -21.47 8.15
CA LYS A 1009 -37.98 -22.92 7.88
C LYS A 1009 -38.55 -23.70 9.07
N ILE A 1010 -39.48 -24.62 8.79
CA ILE A 1010 -40.23 -25.37 9.83
C ILE A 1010 -39.33 -26.27 10.70
N ALA A 1011 -38.25 -26.83 10.16
CA ALA A 1011 -37.34 -27.65 10.94
C ALA A 1011 -36.74 -26.85 12.12
N VAL A 1012 -36.73 -27.42 13.33
CA VAL A 1012 -36.16 -26.74 14.50
C VAL A 1012 -34.64 -26.83 14.44
N GLY A 1013 -33.97 -25.69 14.56
CA GLY A 1013 -32.51 -25.58 14.64
C GLY A 1013 -32.07 -24.32 15.36
N GLU A 1014 -30.78 -24.16 15.58
CA GLU A 1014 -30.19 -22.97 16.23
C GLU A 1014 -30.21 -21.79 15.25
N GLY A 1015 -30.87 -20.70 15.64
CA GLY A 1015 -30.82 -19.43 14.93
C GLY A 1015 -29.78 -18.48 15.56
N LYS A 1016 -29.68 -17.28 15.01
CA LYS A 1016 -28.72 -16.27 15.49
C LYS A 1016 -29.40 -14.94 15.78
N ALA A 1017 -29.21 -14.41 16.98
CA ALA A 1017 -29.47 -13.02 17.30
C ALA A 1017 -28.16 -12.22 17.17
N SER A 1018 -28.16 -11.10 16.45
CA SER A 1018 -27.06 -10.16 16.32
C SER A 1018 -27.50 -8.79 16.82
N PHE A 1019 -26.62 -8.14 17.59
CA PHE A 1019 -26.88 -6.88 18.26
C PHE A 1019 -25.81 -5.85 17.91
N TYR A 1020 -26.23 -4.62 17.71
CA TYR A 1020 -25.34 -3.47 17.60
C TYR A 1020 -25.96 -2.31 18.36
N ALA A 1021 -25.23 -1.70 19.30
CA ALA A 1021 -25.70 -0.56 20.06
C ALA A 1021 -24.71 0.59 20.00
N VAL A 1022 -25.23 1.82 20.02
CA VAL A 1022 -24.43 3.05 20.12
C VAL A 1022 -24.89 3.86 21.32
N LYS A 1023 -23.94 4.29 22.13
CA LYS A 1023 -24.23 5.13 23.29
C LYS A 1023 -24.46 6.58 22.84
N GLU A 1024 -25.45 7.24 23.43
CA GLU A 1024 -25.61 8.68 23.32
C GLU A 1024 -24.45 9.39 24.03
N ALA A 1025 -23.44 9.80 23.26
CA ALA A 1025 -22.25 10.47 23.76
C ALA A 1025 -21.60 11.37 22.69
N THR A 1026 -20.77 12.31 23.15
CA THR A 1026 -19.97 13.19 22.26
C THR A 1026 -18.83 12.46 21.56
N VAL A 1027 -18.46 11.28 22.05
CA VAL A 1027 -17.43 10.40 21.48
C VAL A 1027 -18.11 9.08 21.15
N LEU A 1028 -17.78 8.52 19.99
CA LEU A 1028 -18.30 7.25 19.53
C LEU A 1028 -17.97 6.14 20.54
N ASP A 1029 -19.01 5.50 21.07
CA ASP A 1029 -18.90 4.38 22.02
C ASP A 1029 -19.95 3.33 21.65
N GLU A 1030 -19.49 2.31 20.94
CA GLU A 1030 -20.32 1.31 20.26
C GLU A 1030 -20.09 -0.08 20.86
N TYR A 1031 -21.16 -0.87 20.90
CA TYR A 1031 -21.16 -2.23 21.43
C TYR A 1031 -21.79 -3.21 20.45
N THR A 1032 -21.33 -4.46 20.49
CA THR A 1032 -21.87 -5.57 19.70
C THR A 1032 -22.10 -6.80 20.58
N GLY A 1033 -22.85 -7.75 20.05
CA GLY A 1033 -23.08 -9.05 20.69
C GLY A 1033 -23.82 -10.00 19.79
N ALA A 1034 -23.81 -11.28 20.16
CA ALA A 1034 -24.63 -12.28 19.52
C ALA A 1034 -25.09 -13.37 20.49
N ASN A 1035 -26.22 -14.00 20.14
CA ASN A 1035 -26.66 -15.26 20.72
C ASN A 1035 -26.88 -16.28 19.59
N THR A 1036 -26.28 -17.46 19.71
CA THR A 1036 -26.38 -18.54 18.71
C THR A 1036 -27.10 -19.77 19.26
N THR A 1037 -27.76 -19.67 20.42
CA THR A 1037 -28.34 -20.82 21.13
C THR A 1037 -29.87 -20.87 21.04
N ILE A 1038 -30.52 -19.76 20.71
CA ILE A 1038 -31.98 -19.71 20.56
C ILE A 1038 -32.40 -20.59 19.38
N LYS A 1039 -33.33 -21.51 19.63
CA LYS A 1039 -33.89 -22.38 18.58
C LYS A 1039 -35.01 -21.68 17.83
N ILE A 1040 -35.04 -21.85 16.51
CA ILE A 1040 -36.08 -21.33 15.61
C ILE A 1040 -36.62 -22.48 14.76
N GLY A 1041 -37.94 -22.57 14.64
CA GLY A 1041 -38.66 -23.59 13.88
C GLY A 1041 -39.92 -24.08 14.59
N GLY A 1042 -40.76 -24.78 13.84
CA GLY A 1042 -42.13 -25.14 14.21
C GLY A 1042 -43.15 -24.08 13.81
N VAL A 1043 -44.43 -24.36 14.04
CA VAL A 1043 -45.56 -23.44 13.77
C VAL A 1043 -46.40 -23.28 15.03
N ASN A 1044 -46.83 -22.05 15.31
CA ASN A 1044 -47.82 -21.79 16.34
C ASN A 1044 -49.23 -22.06 15.81
N GLU A 1045 -49.75 -23.27 16.06
CA GLU A 1045 -51.11 -23.67 15.64
C GLU A 1045 -52.23 -22.86 16.32
N ASN A 1046 -51.92 -22.10 17.36
CA ASN A 1046 -52.87 -21.26 18.10
C ASN A 1046 -52.77 -19.76 17.74
N ALA A 1047 -52.00 -19.40 16.70
CA ALA A 1047 -51.89 -18.01 16.26
C ALA A 1047 -53.25 -17.50 15.72
N ALA A 1048 -53.60 -16.25 16.02
CA ALA A 1048 -54.80 -15.62 15.46
C ALA A 1048 -54.66 -15.49 13.94
N GLU A 1049 -55.78 -15.59 13.21
CA GLU A 1049 -55.77 -15.34 11.76
C GLU A 1049 -55.60 -13.85 11.47
N ASP A 1050 -54.78 -13.53 10.46
CA ASP A 1050 -54.66 -12.19 9.89
C ASP A 1050 -54.82 -12.27 8.37
N ASN A 1051 -55.71 -11.46 7.84
CA ASN A 1051 -55.99 -11.33 6.40
C ASN A 1051 -55.94 -9.86 5.94
N LYS A 1052 -55.43 -8.95 6.78
CA LYS A 1052 -55.33 -7.52 6.47
C LYS A 1052 -53.96 -7.27 5.83
N ALA A 1053 -53.94 -6.62 4.68
CA ALA A 1053 -52.69 -6.25 4.04
C ALA A 1053 -52.03 -5.04 4.73
N PRO A 1054 -50.68 -4.92 4.69
CA PRO A 1054 -49.96 -3.81 5.29
C PRO A 1054 -50.28 -2.47 4.61
N GLU A 1055 -50.21 -1.37 5.35
CA GLU A 1055 -50.31 -0.01 4.82
C GLU A 1055 -48.95 0.46 4.31
N ILE A 1056 -48.91 0.96 3.06
CA ILE A 1056 -47.68 1.43 2.41
C ILE A 1056 -47.83 2.89 1.99
N LYS A 1057 -46.89 3.74 2.41
CA LYS A 1057 -46.75 5.13 1.97
C LYS A 1057 -45.39 5.35 1.34
N LEU A 1058 -45.37 5.84 0.10
CA LEU A 1058 -44.17 6.03 -0.68
C LEU A 1058 -43.87 7.52 -0.89
N TYR A 1059 -42.59 7.88 -0.78
CA TYR A 1059 -42.11 9.24 -0.99
C TYR A 1059 -40.77 9.25 -1.73
N MET A 1060 -40.38 10.43 -2.21
CA MET A 1060 -39.08 10.65 -2.83
C MET A 1060 -38.40 11.86 -2.17
N ASN A 1061 -37.18 11.65 -1.68
CA ASN A 1061 -36.35 12.55 -0.86
C ASN A 1061 -36.91 12.84 0.54
N ASP A 1062 -38.18 13.24 0.64
CA ASP A 1062 -38.82 13.61 1.90
C ASP A 1062 -40.35 13.36 1.88
N GLU A 1063 -40.98 13.34 3.05
CA GLU A 1063 -42.42 13.07 3.22
C GLU A 1063 -43.35 14.13 2.59
N SER A 1064 -42.82 15.28 2.15
CA SER A 1064 -43.59 16.30 1.45
C SER A 1064 -43.72 16.04 -0.05
N PHE A 1065 -43.02 15.02 -0.57
CA PHE A 1065 -43.12 14.62 -1.96
C PHE A 1065 -44.53 14.14 -2.32
N ILE A 1066 -45.00 14.61 -3.48
CA ILE A 1066 -46.31 14.25 -4.02
C ILE A 1066 -46.07 13.55 -5.35
N SER A 1067 -46.73 12.42 -5.56
CA SER A 1067 -46.70 11.65 -6.83
C SER A 1067 -46.85 12.58 -8.06
N GLY A 1068 -46.02 12.34 -9.06
CA GLY A 1068 -45.81 13.17 -10.25
C GLY A 1068 -44.89 14.39 -10.03
N GLY A 1069 -44.30 14.55 -8.84
CA GLY A 1069 -43.35 15.62 -8.52
C GLY A 1069 -42.01 15.46 -9.22
N ILE A 1070 -41.24 16.55 -9.30
CA ILE A 1070 -39.90 16.54 -9.88
C ILE A 1070 -38.85 16.08 -8.86
N THR A 1071 -37.81 15.41 -9.35
CA THR A 1071 -36.62 15.04 -8.58
C THR A 1071 -35.36 15.11 -9.46
N ASN A 1072 -34.18 14.95 -8.86
CA ASN A 1072 -32.91 14.80 -9.59
C ASN A 1072 -32.70 13.34 -10.06
N ASN A 1073 -31.57 13.05 -10.71
CA ASN A 1073 -31.22 11.70 -11.19
C ASN A 1073 -30.73 10.74 -10.09
N SER A 1074 -30.59 11.18 -8.85
CA SER A 1074 -30.08 10.37 -7.73
C SER A 1074 -30.89 10.61 -6.45
N PRO A 1075 -32.20 10.32 -6.44
CA PRO A 1075 -33.05 10.60 -5.29
C PRO A 1075 -32.99 9.54 -4.20
N LEU A 1076 -33.47 9.89 -3.00
CA LEU A 1076 -33.69 8.94 -1.92
C LEU A 1076 -35.14 8.43 -1.94
N PHE A 1077 -35.36 7.16 -2.23
CA PHE A 1077 -36.69 6.55 -2.12
C PHE A 1077 -37.00 6.18 -0.66
N LEU A 1078 -38.19 6.58 -0.21
CA LEU A 1078 -38.69 6.32 1.14
C LEU A 1078 -39.96 5.48 1.05
N ALA A 1079 -40.03 4.36 1.77
CA ALA A 1079 -41.26 3.59 1.93
C ALA A 1079 -41.55 3.41 3.42
N HIS A 1080 -42.68 3.92 3.90
CA HIS A 1080 -43.17 3.74 5.27
C HIS A 1080 -44.23 2.64 5.28
N LEU A 1081 -44.10 1.71 6.22
CA LEU A 1081 -44.81 0.45 6.27
C LEU A 1081 -45.44 0.28 7.65
N GLU A 1082 -46.73 -0.06 7.71
CA GLU A 1082 -47.45 -0.27 8.97
C GLU A 1082 -48.35 -1.51 8.91
N ASP A 1083 -48.19 -2.40 9.89
CA ASP A 1083 -48.98 -3.63 10.05
C ASP A 1083 -49.06 -4.07 11.52
N GLU A 1084 -50.19 -4.63 11.97
CA GLU A 1084 -50.39 -5.01 13.38
C GLU A 1084 -49.45 -6.14 13.85
N ASN A 1085 -49.04 -7.02 12.93
CA ASN A 1085 -48.12 -8.11 13.20
C ASN A 1085 -46.70 -7.85 12.65
N GLY A 1086 -46.50 -6.71 11.98
CA GLY A 1086 -45.22 -6.28 11.43
C GLY A 1086 -44.95 -6.81 10.02
N MET A 1087 -43.85 -6.34 9.44
CA MET A 1087 -43.48 -6.69 8.06
C MET A 1087 -42.65 -7.98 8.01
N ASN A 1088 -42.85 -8.76 6.96
CA ASN A 1088 -42.05 -9.96 6.72
C ASN A 1088 -40.66 -9.59 6.22
N THR A 1089 -39.65 -9.85 7.03
CA THR A 1089 -38.23 -9.68 6.65
C THR A 1089 -37.59 -10.98 6.16
N ALA A 1090 -38.27 -12.12 6.30
CA ALA A 1090 -37.77 -13.41 5.86
C ALA A 1090 -38.04 -13.58 4.36
N SER A 1091 -36.99 -13.83 3.58
CA SER A 1091 -37.09 -14.07 2.13
C SER A 1091 -37.69 -15.44 1.85
N GLY A 1092 -39.02 -15.54 1.94
CA GLY A 1092 -39.81 -16.65 1.42
C GLY A 1092 -39.86 -16.65 -0.10
N ILE A 1093 -40.22 -17.79 -0.71
CA ILE A 1093 -40.33 -17.87 -2.18
C ILE A 1093 -41.39 -16.86 -2.66
N GLY A 1094 -40.93 -15.77 -3.28
CA GLY A 1094 -41.77 -14.73 -3.84
C GLY A 1094 -42.31 -13.69 -2.84
N HIS A 1095 -41.75 -13.61 -1.61
CA HIS A 1095 -42.18 -12.67 -0.57
C HIS A 1095 -41.13 -11.61 -0.20
N ASP A 1096 -40.19 -11.33 -1.10
CA ASP A 1096 -39.20 -10.26 -0.91
C ASP A 1096 -39.81 -8.87 -1.05
N MET A 1097 -39.42 -7.92 -0.20
CA MET A 1097 -39.77 -6.52 -0.38
C MET A 1097 -39.06 -6.00 -1.63
N VAL A 1098 -39.81 -5.71 -2.70
CA VAL A 1098 -39.23 -5.37 -4.01
C VAL A 1098 -39.79 -4.07 -4.55
N ALA A 1099 -38.93 -3.30 -5.21
CA ALA A 1099 -39.34 -2.18 -6.05
C ALA A 1099 -39.09 -2.49 -7.53
N ILE A 1100 -40.08 -2.16 -8.36
CA ILE A 1100 -40.05 -2.32 -9.81
C ILE A 1100 -40.04 -0.92 -10.41
N LEU A 1101 -38.93 -0.55 -11.04
CA LEU A 1101 -38.76 0.71 -11.73
C LEU A 1101 -39.21 0.58 -13.19
N ASP A 1102 -40.09 1.47 -13.64
CA ASP A 1102 -40.62 1.57 -15.01
C ASP A 1102 -41.20 0.28 -15.59
N GLY A 1103 -41.72 -0.59 -14.72
CA GLY A 1103 -42.30 -1.87 -15.10
C GLY A 1103 -41.29 -2.96 -15.48
N ASP A 1104 -40.00 -2.78 -15.17
CA ASP A 1104 -38.99 -3.83 -15.38
C ASP A 1104 -39.10 -4.96 -14.34
N GLU A 1105 -40.10 -5.83 -14.52
CA GLU A 1105 -40.33 -6.97 -13.63
C GLU A 1105 -39.21 -8.03 -13.69
N ASN A 1106 -38.33 -7.98 -14.69
CA ASN A 1106 -37.23 -8.93 -14.82
C ASN A 1106 -36.03 -8.57 -13.95
N ASN A 1107 -35.91 -7.30 -13.54
CA ASN A 1107 -34.82 -6.81 -12.69
C ASN A 1107 -35.39 -6.03 -11.48
N PRO A 1108 -36.15 -6.70 -10.58
CA PRO A 1108 -36.69 -6.05 -9.40
C PRO A 1108 -35.57 -5.69 -8.42
N ILE A 1109 -35.68 -4.52 -7.78
CA ILE A 1109 -34.75 -4.08 -6.74
C ILE A 1109 -35.21 -4.69 -5.42
N VAL A 1110 -34.45 -5.65 -4.90
CA VAL A 1110 -34.70 -6.26 -3.58
C VAL A 1110 -34.29 -5.29 -2.47
N MET A 1111 -35.21 -4.98 -1.56
CA MET A 1111 -35.06 -3.94 -0.54
C MET A 1111 -35.08 -4.47 0.90
N ASN A 1112 -35.15 -5.79 1.12
CA ASN A 1112 -35.20 -6.39 2.47
C ASN A 1112 -34.05 -5.90 3.38
N GLU A 1113 -32.86 -5.70 2.82
CA GLU A 1113 -31.67 -5.21 3.52
C GLU A 1113 -31.75 -3.74 3.96
N PHE A 1114 -32.70 -2.97 3.43
CA PHE A 1114 -32.90 -1.55 3.72
C PHE A 1114 -34.08 -1.29 4.67
N TYR A 1115 -34.86 -2.32 5.01
CA TYR A 1115 -35.97 -2.22 5.95
C TYR A 1115 -35.48 -2.11 7.39
N GLU A 1116 -36.08 -1.21 8.18
CA GLU A 1116 -35.91 -1.16 9.63
C GLU A 1116 -37.23 -0.83 10.33
N THR A 1117 -37.40 -1.25 11.59
CA THR A 1117 -38.55 -0.81 12.41
C THR A 1117 -38.27 0.55 13.05
N GLU A 1118 -39.35 1.26 13.41
CA GLU A 1118 -39.25 2.35 14.38
C GLU A 1118 -38.72 1.82 15.73
N PRO A 1119 -37.99 2.63 16.51
CA PRO A 1119 -37.49 2.23 17.82
C PRO A 1119 -38.61 1.78 18.76
N ASN A 1120 -38.47 0.58 19.34
CA ASN A 1120 -39.42 -0.05 20.26
C ASN A 1120 -40.81 -0.33 19.65
N ASN A 1121 -40.95 -0.30 18.32
CA ASN A 1121 -42.25 -0.51 17.68
C ASN A 1121 -42.12 -1.35 16.40
N PHE A 1122 -42.35 -2.66 16.51
CA PHE A 1122 -42.25 -3.58 15.38
C PHE A 1122 -43.40 -3.49 14.38
N THR A 1123 -44.50 -2.81 14.73
CA THR A 1123 -45.66 -2.65 13.84
C THR A 1123 -45.46 -1.58 12.78
N LYS A 1124 -44.40 -0.76 12.92
CA LYS A 1124 -44.04 0.30 11.99
C LYS A 1124 -42.60 0.16 11.54
N GLY A 1125 -42.36 0.33 10.26
CA GLY A 1125 -41.02 0.35 9.72
C GLY A 1125 -40.89 1.21 8.47
N PHE A 1126 -39.66 1.35 8.01
CA PHE A 1126 -39.32 2.20 6.88
C PHE A 1126 -38.18 1.59 6.07
N ILE A 1127 -38.12 1.97 4.78
CA ILE A 1127 -37.03 1.69 3.85
C ILE A 1127 -36.49 3.01 3.35
N ASN A 1128 -35.18 3.16 3.39
CA ASN A 1128 -34.45 4.28 2.79
C ASN A 1128 -33.50 3.75 1.71
N TYR A 1129 -33.85 3.93 0.44
CA TYR A 1129 -33.08 3.41 -0.70
C TYR A 1129 -32.56 4.53 -1.60
N PRO A 1130 -31.23 4.73 -1.70
CA PRO A 1130 -30.66 5.77 -2.56
C PRO A 1130 -30.58 5.29 -4.02
N PHE A 1131 -31.38 5.90 -4.89
CA PHE A 1131 -31.23 5.73 -6.33
C PHE A 1131 -30.02 6.50 -6.87
N SER A 1132 -29.49 6.04 -8.01
CA SER A 1132 -28.40 6.71 -8.72
C SER A 1132 -28.57 6.59 -10.22
N ASN A 1133 -28.22 7.64 -10.96
CA ASN A 1133 -28.19 7.66 -12.43
C ASN A 1133 -29.54 7.29 -13.10
N LEU A 1134 -30.66 7.70 -12.51
CA LEU A 1134 -31.97 7.60 -13.16
C LEU A 1134 -31.97 8.43 -14.44
N LYS A 1135 -32.61 7.90 -15.49
CA LYS A 1135 -32.72 8.59 -16.77
C LYS A 1135 -33.58 9.85 -16.62
N GLU A 1136 -33.40 10.83 -17.49
CA GLU A 1136 -34.31 11.97 -17.53
C GLU A 1136 -35.69 11.54 -18.05
N GLY A 1137 -36.76 12.05 -17.45
CA GLY A 1137 -38.12 11.76 -17.90
C GLY A 1137 -39.08 11.34 -16.79
N LEU A 1138 -40.26 10.85 -17.20
CA LEU A 1138 -41.26 10.31 -16.29
C LEU A 1138 -40.87 8.88 -15.92
N HIS A 1139 -40.91 8.60 -14.62
CA HIS A 1139 -40.65 7.30 -14.03
C HIS A 1139 -41.80 6.89 -13.14
N THR A 1140 -41.98 5.57 -13.02
CA THR A 1140 -42.95 4.97 -12.11
C THR A 1140 -42.24 3.91 -11.30
N ILE A 1141 -42.30 4.00 -9.97
CA ILE A 1141 -41.84 2.95 -9.07
C ILE A 1141 -43.02 2.23 -8.43
N THR A 1142 -43.06 0.90 -8.56
CA THR A 1142 -44.04 0.05 -7.91
C THR A 1142 -43.37 -0.77 -6.83
N PHE A 1143 -43.78 -0.56 -5.57
CA PHE A 1143 -43.25 -1.27 -4.42
C PHE A 1143 -44.24 -2.35 -3.96
N LYS A 1144 -43.73 -3.56 -3.68
CA LYS A 1144 -44.48 -4.70 -3.15
C LYS A 1144 -43.88 -5.11 -1.79
N GLY A 1145 -44.74 -5.34 -0.81
CA GLY A 1145 -44.35 -5.74 0.55
C GLY A 1145 -45.37 -6.69 1.18
N TRP A 1146 -44.93 -7.53 2.11
CA TRP A 1146 -45.74 -8.54 2.78
C TRP A 1146 -45.67 -8.36 4.30
N ASP A 1147 -46.77 -8.59 4.99
CA ASP A 1147 -46.76 -8.77 6.44
C ASP A 1147 -46.24 -10.17 6.84
N VAL A 1148 -46.00 -10.39 8.13
CA VAL A 1148 -45.53 -11.69 8.66
C VAL A 1148 -46.48 -12.87 8.41
N TYR A 1149 -47.74 -12.62 8.04
CA TYR A 1149 -48.77 -13.62 7.71
C TYR A 1149 -48.87 -13.92 6.20
N ASN A 1150 -48.05 -13.24 5.40
CA ASN A 1150 -47.95 -13.28 3.94
C ASN A 1150 -49.09 -12.57 3.18
N ASN A 1151 -49.73 -11.56 3.79
CA ASN A 1151 -50.64 -10.66 3.10
C ASN A 1151 -49.85 -9.62 2.29
N LEU A 1152 -50.06 -9.60 0.97
CA LEU A 1152 -49.38 -8.69 0.04
C LEU A 1152 -50.08 -7.33 -0.01
N ALA A 1153 -49.28 -6.25 0.04
CA ALA A 1153 -49.69 -4.92 -0.39
C ALA A 1153 -48.79 -4.40 -1.53
N THR A 1154 -49.35 -3.51 -2.35
CA THR A 1154 -48.64 -2.88 -3.46
C THR A 1154 -48.97 -1.39 -3.48
N ALA A 1155 -47.96 -0.55 -3.64
CA ALA A 1155 -48.11 0.89 -3.83
C ALA A 1155 -47.25 1.37 -4.99
N THR A 1156 -47.69 2.46 -5.62
CA THR A 1156 -47.00 3.04 -6.79
C THR A 1156 -46.75 4.52 -6.56
N LEU A 1157 -45.59 5.00 -6.97
CA LEU A 1157 -45.21 6.41 -6.94
C LEU A 1157 -44.70 6.82 -8.32
N ASP A 1158 -45.32 7.86 -8.90
CA ASP A 1158 -44.85 8.48 -10.13
C ASP A 1158 -43.92 9.65 -9.79
N PHE A 1159 -42.89 9.88 -10.59
CA PHE A 1159 -41.98 11.01 -10.42
C PHE A 1159 -41.33 11.39 -11.74
N VAL A 1160 -40.87 12.64 -11.84
CA VAL A 1160 -40.19 13.15 -13.03
C VAL A 1160 -38.74 13.47 -12.67
N VAL A 1161 -37.80 12.78 -13.29
CA VAL A 1161 -36.38 13.13 -13.21
C VAL A 1161 -36.14 14.31 -14.14
N ALA A 1162 -35.89 15.48 -13.54
CA ALA A 1162 -35.62 16.71 -14.27
C ALA A 1162 -34.18 16.72 -14.81
N ALA A 1163 -33.99 17.37 -15.96
CA ALA A 1163 -32.67 17.51 -16.57
C ALA A 1163 -31.69 18.24 -15.65
N GLU A 1164 -30.41 17.83 -15.68
CA GLU A 1164 -29.36 18.52 -14.93
C GLU A 1164 -29.10 19.93 -15.49
N THR A 1165 -29.36 20.17 -16.78
CA THR A 1165 -29.17 21.48 -17.41
C THR A 1165 -30.39 22.40 -17.24
N GLY A 1166 -30.18 23.60 -16.71
CA GLY A 1166 -31.21 24.61 -16.49
C GLY A 1166 -31.95 24.48 -15.15
N LEU A 1167 -32.19 25.61 -14.50
CA LEU A 1167 -33.12 25.70 -13.36
C LEU A 1167 -34.56 25.54 -13.88
N GLN A 1168 -35.37 24.70 -13.23
CA GLN A 1168 -36.78 24.51 -13.56
C GLN A 1168 -37.67 24.89 -12.38
N LEU A 1169 -38.84 25.48 -12.67
CA LEU A 1169 -39.86 25.82 -11.68
C LEU A 1169 -41.16 25.10 -11.97
N ASP A 1170 -41.65 24.34 -10.99
CA ASP A 1170 -42.93 23.65 -11.08
C ASP A 1170 -43.84 23.92 -9.88
N LYS A 1171 -45.15 23.67 -10.05
CA LYS A 1171 -46.20 23.87 -9.03
C LYS A 1171 -46.10 25.22 -8.29
N VAL A 1172 -45.84 26.30 -9.05
CA VAL A 1172 -45.77 27.67 -8.53
C VAL A 1172 -47.17 28.11 -8.14
N LEU A 1173 -47.36 28.49 -6.87
CA LEU A 1173 -48.64 28.95 -6.36
C LEU A 1173 -48.44 29.91 -5.19
N ASN A 1174 -49.51 30.56 -4.76
CA ASN A 1174 -49.55 31.26 -3.49
C ASN A 1174 -50.66 30.71 -2.60
N TYR A 1175 -50.44 30.61 -1.29
CA TYR A 1175 -51.41 30.07 -0.33
C TYR A 1175 -51.40 30.86 0.99
N PRO A 1176 -52.56 31.23 1.56
CA PRO A 1176 -53.90 31.10 0.98
C PRO A 1176 -54.09 31.97 -0.29
N ASN A 1177 -54.99 31.55 -1.18
CA ASN A 1177 -55.42 32.31 -2.36
C ASN A 1177 -56.88 31.94 -2.71
N PRO A 1178 -57.86 32.86 -2.60
CA PRO A 1178 -57.71 34.27 -2.20
C PRO A 1178 -57.23 34.45 -0.75
N PHE A 1179 -56.57 35.58 -0.44
CA PHE A 1179 -56.14 35.90 0.93
C PHE A 1179 -56.66 37.25 1.43
N VAL A 1180 -56.65 37.43 2.76
CA VAL A 1180 -57.09 38.66 3.45
C VAL A 1180 -55.91 39.42 4.05
N ASP A 1181 -55.11 38.75 4.89
CA ASP A 1181 -54.03 39.40 5.65
C ASP A 1181 -52.61 38.96 5.25
N TYR A 1182 -52.44 37.75 4.71
CA TYR A 1182 -51.15 37.29 4.20
C TYR A 1182 -51.28 36.13 3.20
N THR A 1183 -50.26 35.93 2.38
CA THR A 1183 -50.07 34.76 1.52
C THR A 1183 -48.60 34.37 1.50
N GLU A 1184 -48.32 33.12 1.19
CA GLU A 1184 -46.96 32.58 1.00
C GLU A 1184 -46.80 32.15 -0.45
N PHE A 1185 -45.65 32.37 -1.06
CA PHE A 1185 -45.33 31.92 -2.41
C PHE A 1185 -44.58 30.60 -2.35
N TRP A 1186 -45.21 29.55 -2.87
CA TRP A 1186 -44.71 28.20 -2.87
C TRP A 1186 -44.29 27.81 -4.29
N PHE A 1187 -43.18 27.09 -4.43
CA PHE A 1187 -42.73 26.57 -5.72
C PHE A 1187 -41.82 25.36 -5.55
N GLN A 1188 -41.82 24.47 -6.54
CA GLN A 1188 -40.89 23.36 -6.66
C GLN A 1188 -39.75 23.69 -7.64
N HIS A 1189 -38.55 23.17 -7.40
CA HIS A 1189 -37.37 23.32 -8.28
C HIS A 1189 -36.43 22.11 -8.25
N ASN A 1190 -35.61 21.97 -9.29
CA ASN A 1190 -34.64 20.89 -9.49
C ASN A 1190 -33.24 21.19 -8.92
N ARG A 1191 -33.15 22.01 -7.86
CA ARG A 1191 -31.88 22.46 -7.24
C ARG A 1191 -31.91 22.38 -5.71
N PRO A 1192 -32.15 21.19 -5.12
CA PRO A 1192 -32.12 21.03 -3.67
C PRO A 1192 -30.72 21.32 -3.12
N ASN A 1193 -30.61 21.83 -1.89
CA ASN A 1193 -29.36 22.16 -1.21
C ASN A 1193 -28.48 23.22 -1.90
N GLU A 1194 -28.98 23.89 -2.94
CA GLU A 1194 -28.33 25.06 -3.54
C GLU A 1194 -28.90 26.35 -2.97
N THR A 1195 -28.06 27.38 -2.88
CA THR A 1195 -28.51 28.72 -2.53
C THR A 1195 -29.18 29.40 -3.73
N LEU A 1196 -30.48 29.72 -3.58
CA LEU A 1196 -31.32 30.31 -4.62
C LEU A 1196 -31.66 31.76 -4.30
N GLN A 1197 -31.47 32.65 -5.27
CA GLN A 1197 -31.99 34.03 -5.23
C GLN A 1197 -33.38 34.06 -5.85
N VAL A 1198 -34.39 34.38 -5.05
CA VAL A 1198 -35.79 34.42 -5.47
C VAL A 1198 -36.29 35.85 -5.47
N GLN A 1199 -36.95 36.23 -6.56
CA GLN A 1199 -37.65 37.49 -6.71
C GLN A 1199 -39.13 37.23 -7.00
N VAL A 1200 -40.02 37.80 -6.19
CA VAL A 1200 -41.45 37.84 -6.46
C VAL A 1200 -41.85 39.28 -6.78
N GLN A 1201 -42.32 39.52 -7.99
CA GLN A 1201 -42.90 40.81 -8.39
C GLN A 1201 -44.41 40.68 -8.47
N ILE A 1202 -45.15 41.43 -7.67
CA ILE A 1202 -46.62 41.51 -7.75
C ILE A 1202 -47.01 42.71 -8.59
N LEU A 1203 -47.92 42.51 -9.54
CA LEU A 1203 -48.37 43.48 -10.53
C LEU A 1203 -49.90 43.56 -10.59
N THR A 1204 -50.42 44.74 -10.90
CA THR A 1204 -51.82 44.89 -11.32
C THR A 1204 -52.07 44.17 -12.64
N VAL A 1205 -53.34 43.91 -12.99
CA VAL A 1205 -53.72 43.37 -14.31
C VAL A 1205 -53.29 44.25 -15.50
N THR A 1206 -52.98 45.53 -15.26
CA THR A 1206 -52.42 46.45 -16.27
C THR A 1206 -50.89 46.45 -16.33
N GLY A 1207 -50.22 45.58 -15.56
CA GLY A 1207 -48.76 45.44 -15.52
C GLY A 1207 -48.02 46.45 -14.65
N LYS A 1208 -48.71 47.22 -13.79
CA LYS A 1208 -48.04 48.13 -12.85
C LYS A 1208 -47.50 47.33 -11.66
N ILE A 1209 -46.21 47.45 -11.37
CA ILE A 1209 -45.59 46.82 -10.19
C ILE A 1209 -46.16 47.44 -8.92
N VAL A 1210 -46.56 46.58 -8.00
CA VAL A 1210 -47.15 46.89 -6.69
C VAL A 1210 -46.15 46.60 -5.58
N LYS A 1211 -45.45 45.47 -5.68
CA LYS A 1211 -44.49 45.01 -4.68
C LYS A 1211 -43.39 44.21 -5.35
N THR A 1212 -42.15 44.36 -4.90
CA THR A 1212 -41.06 43.43 -5.21
C THR A 1212 -40.47 42.84 -3.93
N ILE A 1213 -40.39 41.52 -3.85
CA ILE A 1213 -39.79 40.79 -2.73
C ILE A 1213 -38.55 40.09 -3.28
N ASN A 1214 -37.39 40.34 -2.69
CA ASN A 1214 -36.16 39.60 -3.00
C ASN A 1214 -35.72 38.86 -1.74
N GLN A 1215 -35.52 37.54 -1.84
CA GLN A 1215 -35.13 36.69 -0.73
C GLN A 1215 -34.17 35.61 -1.23
N THR A 1216 -33.20 35.27 -0.39
CA THR A 1216 -32.35 34.09 -0.62
C THR A 1216 -32.94 32.93 0.16
N VAL A 1217 -33.11 31.78 -0.49
CA VAL A 1217 -33.64 30.56 0.13
C VAL A 1217 -32.69 29.39 -0.14
N VAL A 1218 -32.62 28.47 0.81
CA VAL A 1218 -31.95 27.17 0.67
C VAL A 1218 -32.99 26.15 1.11
N SER A 1219 -33.43 25.30 0.19
CA SER A 1219 -34.39 24.24 0.51
C SER A 1219 -33.63 22.92 0.67
N ASP A 1220 -33.91 22.23 1.77
CA ASP A 1220 -33.38 20.89 2.05
C ASP A 1220 -33.90 19.83 1.05
N GLY A 1221 -34.96 20.18 0.30
CA GLY A 1221 -35.55 19.37 -0.77
C GLY A 1221 -35.97 20.22 -1.98
N VAL A 1222 -36.92 19.71 -2.77
CA VAL A 1222 -37.36 20.36 -4.03
C VAL A 1222 -38.41 21.45 -3.83
N LEU A 1223 -38.93 21.67 -2.61
CA LEU A 1223 -40.04 22.58 -2.33
C LEU A 1223 -39.60 23.78 -1.47
N SER A 1224 -39.90 25.00 -1.94
CA SER A 1224 -39.69 26.25 -1.19
C SER A 1224 -41.03 26.85 -0.74
N LYS A 1225 -41.10 27.29 0.52
CA LYS A 1225 -42.30 27.90 1.16
C LYS A 1225 -42.00 29.19 1.93
N GLU A 1226 -40.77 29.68 1.88
CA GLU A 1226 -40.28 30.69 2.85
C GLU A 1226 -40.72 32.13 2.56
N ILE A 1227 -41.26 32.39 1.36
CA ILE A 1227 -41.51 33.76 0.89
C ILE A 1227 -42.92 34.18 1.26
N LYS A 1228 -43.04 35.12 2.20
CA LYS A 1228 -44.34 35.62 2.69
C LYS A 1228 -44.62 37.03 2.22
N TRP A 1229 -45.90 37.35 2.07
CA TRP A 1229 -46.37 38.70 1.78
C TRP A 1229 -47.65 39.03 2.54
N ASP A 1230 -47.71 40.25 3.07
CA ASP A 1230 -48.78 40.76 3.95
C ASP A 1230 -49.82 41.63 3.21
N GLY A 1231 -49.80 41.63 1.87
CA GLY A 1231 -50.72 42.41 1.05
C GLY A 1231 -50.45 43.92 1.04
N ARG A 1232 -49.26 44.37 1.44
CA ARG A 1232 -48.86 45.79 1.35
C ARG A 1232 -47.99 46.05 0.13
N ASP A 1233 -47.96 47.28 -0.37
CA ASP A 1233 -47.05 47.70 -1.45
C ASP A 1233 -45.62 47.99 -0.93
N ASP A 1234 -44.75 48.54 -1.78
CA ASP A 1234 -43.39 48.94 -1.39
C ASP A 1234 -43.32 50.14 -0.42
N PHE A 1235 -44.41 50.89 -0.24
CA PHE A 1235 -44.50 52.02 0.69
C PHE A 1235 -45.20 51.66 2.02
N GLY A 1236 -45.68 50.42 2.14
CA GLY A 1236 -46.34 49.92 3.36
C GLY A 1236 -47.85 50.12 3.38
N ASP A 1237 -48.45 50.58 2.27
CA ASP A 1237 -49.90 50.79 2.16
C ASP A 1237 -50.60 49.48 1.77
N ARG A 1238 -51.78 49.24 2.34
CA ARG A 1238 -52.64 48.10 1.95
C ARG A 1238 -53.18 48.34 0.55
N ILE A 1239 -53.07 47.33 -0.31
CA ILE A 1239 -53.53 47.43 -1.69
C ILE A 1239 -54.99 47.03 -1.83
N GLY A 1240 -55.64 47.50 -2.90
CA GLY A 1240 -57.07 47.27 -3.11
C GLY A 1240 -57.41 45.79 -3.33
N LYS A 1241 -58.61 45.39 -2.91
CA LYS A 1241 -59.18 44.06 -3.17
C LYS A 1241 -59.28 43.83 -4.68
N GLY A 1242 -58.93 42.63 -5.14
CA GLY A 1242 -58.96 42.31 -6.57
C GLY A 1242 -57.97 41.24 -6.99
N VAL A 1243 -57.90 41.02 -8.30
CA VAL A 1243 -56.98 40.08 -8.94
C VAL A 1243 -55.68 40.78 -9.30
N TYR A 1244 -54.56 40.18 -8.91
CA TYR A 1244 -53.21 40.60 -9.27
C TYR A 1244 -52.49 39.45 -9.98
N ILE A 1245 -51.41 39.79 -10.68
CA ILE A 1245 -50.51 38.84 -11.32
C ILE A 1245 -49.19 38.90 -10.56
N TYR A 1246 -48.57 37.78 -10.24
CA TYR A 1246 -47.20 37.79 -9.73
C TYR A 1246 -46.26 37.04 -10.67
N ARG A 1247 -45.03 37.54 -10.79
CA ARG A 1247 -43.92 36.90 -11.47
C ARG A 1247 -42.93 36.41 -10.43
N LEU A 1248 -42.73 35.10 -10.38
CA LEU A 1248 -41.67 34.45 -9.61
C LEU A 1248 -40.47 34.26 -10.52
N LYS A 1249 -39.30 34.77 -10.12
CA LYS A 1249 -38.02 34.54 -10.79
C LYS A 1249 -37.04 33.96 -9.79
N VAL A 1250 -36.41 32.84 -10.13
CA VAL A 1250 -35.46 32.13 -9.27
C VAL A 1250 -34.14 32.01 -10.02
N LYS A 1251 -33.03 32.17 -9.31
CA LYS A 1251 -31.66 32.04 -9.86
C LYS A 1251 -30.79 31.25 -8.90
N SER A 1252 -30.09 30.22 -9.40
CA SER A 1252 -29.05 29.54 -8.62
C SER A 1252 -27.79 30.40 -8.52
N THR A 1253 -27.24 30.52 -7.31
CA THR A 1253 -25.96 31.20 -7.08
C THR A 1253 -24.76 30.33 -7.41
N VAL A 1254 -24.96 29.00 -7.51
CA VAL A 1254 -23.91 28.03 -7.85
C VAL A 1254 -23.75 27.94 -9.37
N SER A 1255 -24.85 27.68 -10.10
CA SER A 1255 -24.80 27.50 -11.56
C SER A 1255 -24.99 28.80 -12.35
N GLY A 1256 -25.55 29.85 -11.74
CA GLY A 1256 -25.89 31.10 -12.41
C GLY A 1256 -27.16 31.03 -13.28
N GLU A 1257 -27.77 29.85 -13.41
CA GLU A 1257 -28.98 29.62 -14.21
C GLU A 1257 -30.23 30.21 -13.54
N GLN A 1258 -31.22 30.60 -14.35
CA GLN A 1258 -32.44 31.25 -13.88
C GLN A 1258 -33.69 30.68 -14.56
N ALA A 1259 -34.82 30.73 -13.86
CA ALA A 1259 -36.15 30.39 -14.37
C ALA A 1259 -37.20 31.38 -13.86
N GLU A 1260 -38.28 31.53 -14.61
CA GLU A 1260 -39.40 32.39 -14.22
C GLU A 1260 -40.75 31.73 -14.50
N LYS A 1261 -41.75 32.07 -13.67
CA LYS A 1261 -43.14 31.65 -13.83
C LYS A 1261 -44.08 32.80 -13.43
N ILE A 1262 -45.22 32.88 -14.09
CA ILE A 1262 -46.22 33.94 -13.86
C ILE A 1262 -47.53 33.30 -13.46
N GLU A 1263 -48.10 33.76 -12.35
CA GLU A 1263 -49.33 33.20 -11.76
C GLU A 1263 -50.27 34.32 -11.28
N LYS A 1264 -51.50 33.95 -10.89
CA LYS A 1264 -52.53 34.88 -10.44
C LYS A 1264 -52.80 34.74 -8.95
N LEU A 1265 -52.97 35.86 -8.27
CA LEU A 1265 -53.40 35.91 -6.87
C LEU A 1265 -54.61 36.83 -6.70
N VAL A 1266 -55.40 36.57 -5.67
CA VAL A 1266 -56.64 37.30 -5.36
C VAL A 1266 -56.61 37.78 -3.92
N ILE A 1267 -56.94 39.05 -3.72
CA ILE A 1267 -57.00 39.70 -2.41
C ILE A 1267 -58.46 40.07 -2.11
N LEU A 1268 -58.96 39.64 -0.94
CA LEU A 1268 -60.37 39.73 -0.56
C LEU A 1268 -60.79 40.96 0.23
#